data_AF-G8X804-F1
#
_entry.id   AF-G8X804-F1
#
_cell.length_a   1.000
_cell.length_b   1.000
_cell.length_c   1.000
_cell.angle_alpha   90.00
_cell.angle_beta   90.00
_cell.angle_gamma   90.00
#
_symmetry.space_group_name_H-M   'P 1'
#
loop_
_entity.id
_entity.type
_entity.pdbx_description
1 polymer ?
#
loop_
_entity_poly.entity_id
_entity_poly.type
_entity_poly.pdbx_seq_one_letter_code
_entity_poly.pdbx_strand_id
1 'polypeptide(L)'
;MKLLINRFQVKFPIWSFKILVYCLFSLTLFNCNSIDSLYRLKNDYLRNKQQQDFLSPYESSSLSKRPVVEYILDSKDDLSMSYYEHFRKLCDYTKIPFNFKIIDRFNEQLKIESSARILVINDTKRLNNQTIPVLLKFVSKGGTLIFPNIGEDQRFIFFWGMRYDSDLSYDITSKGMCLNTIPLSGKREINLYSDTKHFAFAKSNFKKDLRINIWSDNQMTMPLLLENNIGFGKVICCNSSKIFEKRDRGLLFTFLLRGLSGIPYPLANTSTIFLDDFPSPLYDVKLEPIKTEYNLTMNEFVYKKWWPDMKKIAQKYNIKYTALLAFDYDDIRRAPFSFKQWDFAKMQGTGKTQKGTSNFLTHDLLKDNHELGFHGYNHVSLLKEEWENPEEIFFSLKATKKKWLVNNFGDFPVSYVPPSNYIDPYGIVQLKKGMPSLKYFASLYLGDKKEGGDREFDFEPFHKDLFDYPRISSGFYFNDEKYYNIFSTYLYTGVWTHFVHPDDVFQIGNAKEKKKKKYHYELRNDLGLNWKKGKKTLYSTFDDFLTEFKEIYPQSEFYTVKNAAPIVMKWRGANYKHIAKEESYTVQEETNLFTEEGNTWGVYFDELTQKNKEELARQSKKYSITDFMGGKLVSLKSSNRLSFTLEKKTIDEDLIYDKVWEEYKLFEKNRGLFLSGKLGVEDYYKKLEEEKRHLLALMMSQPKINYAIWNKYATYMSWEGKGDEVWGLLEKHCDKYPSKHNINYSFELSNILGYSSEELHTKWICNQYQWNNEKLSVLKEYLSIISASEDYDEIKKVLFKIFQLEPNCENQEAYVYHALVYAKEEAFKYLNTLDPATTHFNENLVSDISWSYVNENEDYQNAINWSEFTSLISPDTRLSWMFELRQYVELEQYYRKYISQNPNDEAMKQRMFQIYEVLGKYDEACGVLLQIKDQKIFEEIKEHLNQQILYFDIETQEELIRKYPTIFTAINKEKIQIKLKDLYGDYLDANSTLSYFVNKKTNFQNYIKYGHFDKQKNSHDFFVKHKELYSGTDQTTNNLATILEFAYEFKRKQSDQINKFFYTYGLGLEKDWSGKLYYNAKGGINIITKKYNLSTNLDYAPANFWEAYRENIYQLQWNSAYNRYFEFLELDTYFVTDYYPSPSNLNFTLSSRIKTASNKEKKWKVVPYLEGLCQFANIDERVRVAPVYLIRNRYFGGAGIETNFGDDYSKFKLYTSGAYYFDSFEDNFMNFRVNTHYKVMKNSYLKVSADINFQSKYNFNTFGLGYKYIF
;
A
#
# COMPACT_ATOMS: atom_id res chain seq x y z
N MET A 1 42.45 65.98 -19.90
CA MET A 1 41.59 64.80 -20.04
C MET A 1 41.16 64.52 -21.50
N LYS A 2 42.10 64.66 -22.46
CA LYS A 2 41.89 64.33 -23.89
C LYS A 2 42.98 63.40 -24.46
N LEU A 3 43.79 62.80 -23.57
CA LEU A 3 44.95 61.94 -23.91
C LEU A 3 44.92 60.56 -23.22
N LEU A 4 43.79 60.19 -22.59
CA LEU A 4 43.60 58.87 -21.95
C LEU A 4 42.48 58.04 -22.61
N ILE A 5 42.03 58.45 -23.80
CA ILE A 5 40.90 57.83 -24.53
C ILE A 5 41.34 56.77 -25.57
N ASN A 6 42.65 56.54 -25.81
CA ASN A 6 43.09 55.69 -26.94
C ASN A 6 43.84 54.39 -26.61
N ARG A 7 43.78 53.86 -25.39
CA ARG A 7 44.32 52.51 -25.10
C ARG A 7 43.49 51.75 -24.07
N PHE A 8 42.30 51.30 -24.45
CA PHE A 8 41.64 50.09 -23.91
C PHE A 8 40.54 49.66 -24.90
N GLN A 9 40.93 49.12 -26.05
CA GLN A 9 40.04 48.26 -26.85
C GLN A 9 40.10 46.86 -26.25
N VAL A 10 39.13 46.53 -25.40
CA VAL A 10 38.78 45.13 -25.11
C VAL A 10 37.41 44.90 -25.73
N LYS A 11 37.37 44.00 -26.72
CA LYS A 11 36.15 43.54 -27.39
C LYS A 11 35.23 42.88 -26.35
N PHE A 12 34.18 43.57 -25.94
CA PHE A 12 33.04 42.97 -25.26
C PHE A 12 32.30 42.04 -26.24
N PRO A 13 32.00 40.78 -25.87
CA PRO A 13 31.25 39.89 -26.75
C PRO A 13 29.78 40.34 -26.83
N ILE A 14 29.33 40.61 -28.05
CA ILE A 14 27.98 41.06 -28.48
C ILE A 14 26.84 40.11 -28.07
N TRP A 15 27.12 39.00 -27.38
CA TRP A 15 26.12 38.05 -26.89
C TRP A 15 25.34 38.55 -25.66
N SER A 16 25.98 39.30 -24.76
CA SER A 16 25.33 39.76 -23.51
C SER A 16 24.25 40.81 -23.76
N PHE A 17 24.42 41.65 -24.79
CA PHE A 17 23.45 42.69 -25.18
C PHE A 17 22.27 42.10 -25.97
N LYS A 18 22.48 41.02 -26.73
CA LYS A 18 21.39 40.30 -27.42
C LYS A 18 20.48 39.53 -26.45
N ILE A 19 21.03 38.98 -25.36
CA ILE A 19 20.24 38.30 -24.33
C ILE A 19 19.40 39.31 -23.53
N LEU A 20 19.96 40.49 -23.21
CA LEU A 20 19.23 41.55 -22.53
C LEU A 20 18.07 42.11 -23.39
N VAL A 21 18.31 42.29 -24.70
CA VAL A 21 17.29 42.76 -25.66
C VAL A 21 16.25 41.67 -25.96
N TYR A 22 16.62 40.38 -25.98
CA TYR A 22 15.66 39.28 -26.15
C TYR A 22 14.76 39.09 -24.91
N CYS A 23 15.31 39.30 -23.70
CA CYS A 23 14.54 39.34 -22.46
C CYS A 23 13.61 40.57 -22.40
N LEU A 24 14.06 41.74 -22.88
CA LEU A 24 13.23 42.95 -22.96
C LEU A 24 12.14 42.88 -24.04
N PHE A 25 12.35 42.16 -25.15
CA PHE A 25 11.32 41.93 -26.18
C PHE A 25 10.31 40.83 -25.80
N SER A 26 10.65 39.95 -24.85
CA SER A 26 9.72 38.92 -24.34
C SER A 26 8.71 39.45 -23.31
N LEU A 27 8.88 40.69 -22.84
CA LEU A 27 8.03 41.32 -21.82
C LEU A 27 6.90 42.21 -22.40
N THR A 28 6.76 42.30 -23.73
CA THR A 28 5.71 43.11 -24.38
C THR A 28 4.67 42.31 -25.19
N LEU A 29 4.59 40.97 -25.02
CA LEU A 29 3.62 40.11 -25.71
C LEU A 29 2.66 39.31 -24.82
N PHE A 30 2.43 39.72 -23.57
CA PHE A 30 1.28 39.24 -22.80
C PHE A 30 0.14 40.25 -22.83
N ASN A 31 -0.48 40.34 -24.02
CA ASN A 31 -1.85 40.79 -24.16
C ASN A 31 -2.79 39.75 -23.52
N CYS A 32 -3.87 40.24 -22.92
CA CYS A 32 -5.01 39.51 -22.35
C CYS A 32 -5.21 38.09 -22.89
N ASN A 33 -5.02 37.08 -22.02
CA ASN A 33 -5.77 35.82 -21.98
C ASN A 33 -5.21 34.92 -20.86
N SER A 34 -5.48 35.25 -19.60
CA SER A 34 -5.38 34.26 -18.50
C SER A 34 -6.06 34.71 -17.19
N ILE A 35 -7.09 35.54 -17.27
CA ILE A 35 -8.02 35.77 -16.13
C ILE A 35 -8.92 34.54 -15.88
N ASP A 36 -8.80 33.47 -16.67
CA ASP A 36 -9.52 32.20 -16.48
C ASP A 36 -8.82 31.20 -15.53
N SER A 37 -7.55 31.43 -15.16
CA SER A 37 -6.85 30.54 -14.21
C SER A 37 -7.10 30.89 -12.74
N LEU A 38 -7.54 32.13 -12.47
CA LEU A 38 -7.96 32.58 -11.13
C LEU A 38 -9.42 32.24 -10.81
N TYR A 39 -10.23 31.87 -11.81
CA TYR A 39 -11.58 31.33 -11.62
C TYR A 39 -11.61 29.82 -11.30
N ARG A 40 -10.51 29.08 -11.53
CA ARG A 40 -10.42 27.65 -11.20
C ARG A 40 -10.13 27.35 -9.74
N LEU A 41 -9.40 28.22 -9.03
CA LEU A 41 -9.13 28.02 -7.60
C LEU A 41 -10.34 28.24 -6.68
N LYS A 42 -11.38 28.96 -7.14
CA LYS A 42 -12.64 29.10 -6.40
C LYS A 42 -13.64 27.97 -6.68
N ASN A 43 -13.47 27.25 -7.80
CA ASN A 43 -14.35 26.15 -8.20
C ASN A 43 -13.93 24.78 -7.67
N ASP A 44 -12.66 24.56 -7.34
CA ASP A 44 -12.23 23.30 -6.71
C ASP A 44 -12.65 23.19 -5.24
N TYR A 45 -12.88 24.31 -4.55
CA TYR A 45 -13.47 24.34 -3.20
C TYR A 45 -14.99 24.11 -3.21
N LEU A 46 -15.66 24.31 -4.36
CA LEU A 46 -17.10 24.08 -4.53
C LEU A 46 -17.43 22.77 -5.27
N ARG A 47 -16.47 22.13 -5.94
CA ARG A 47 -16.62 20.79 -6.55
C ARG A 47 -16.56 19.63 -5.55
N ASN A 48 -15.90 19.83 -4.41
CA ASN A 48 -15.85 18.84 -3.31
C ASN A 48 -17.19 18.64 -2.58
N LYS A 49 -18.27 19.31 -2.99
CA LYS A 49 -19.64 19.05 -2.50
C LYS A 49 -20.54 18.34 -3.51
N GLN A 50 -20.04 18.02 -4.71
CA GLN A 50 -20.83 17.39 -5.79
C GLN A 50 -20.30 16.01 -6.25
N GLN A 51 -19.29 15.45 -5.59
CA GLN A 51 -18.98 14.03 -5.73
C GLN A 51 -19.63 13.30 -4.55
N GLN A 52 -20.89 12.92 -4.75
CA GLN A 52 -21.63 12.05 -3.85
C GLN A 52 -20.75 10.81 -3.56
N ASP A 53 -20.54 10.50 -2.29
CA ASP A 53 -19.84 9.29 -1.84
C ASP A 53 -20.48 8.06 -2.49
N PHE A 54 -19.82 7.51 -3.51
CA PHE A 54 -20.28 6.30 -4.24
C PHE A 54 -19.98 4.99 -3.48
N LEU A 55 -19.49 5.06 -2.24
CA LEU A 55 -19.22 3.90 -1.39
C LEU A 55 -20.38 3.67 -0.41
N SER A 56 -21.62 3.64 -0.90
CA SER A 56 -22.74 3.11 -0.11
C SER A 56 -22.82 1.60 -0.34
N PRO A 57 -22.66 0.76 0.70
CA PRO A 57 -22.91 -0.67 0.59
C PRO A 57 -24.28 -0.94 -0.02
N TYR A 58 -24.34 -1.78 -1.05
CA TYR A 58 -25.60 -2.28 -1.59
C TYR A 58 -25.97 -3.59 -0.88
N GLU A 59 -27.26 -3.82 -0.69
CA GLU A 59 -27.73 -5.12 -0.20
C GLU A 59 -27.53 -6.19 -1.28
N SER A 60 -27.01 -7.35 -0.89
CA SER A 60 -26.95 -8.52 -1.78
C SER A 60 -28.34 -8.81 -2.36
N SER A 61 -28.42 -9.30 -3.60
CA SER A 61 -29.72 -9.58 -4.24
C SER A 61 -30.61 -10.42 -3.32
N SER A 62 -31.77 -9.89 -2.94
CA SER A 62 -32.74 -10.60 -2.10
C SER A 62 -33.30 -11.83 -2.82
N LEU A 63 -33.64 -12.88 -2.08
CA LEU A 63 -34.31 -14.06 -2.62
C LEU A 63 -35.63 -13.69 -3.29
N SER A 64 -35.84 -14.17 -4.52
CA SER A 64 -37.03 -13.83 -5.31
C SER A 64 -38.21 -14.74 -4.97
N LYS A 65 -39.39 -14.16 -4.72
CA LYS A 65 -40.65 -14.92 -4.64
C LYS A 65 -41.08 -15.53 -5.97
N ARG A 66 -40.51 -15.08 -7.08
CA ARG A 66 -40.70 -15.63 -8.43
C ARG A 66 -39.32 -16.05 -8.97
N PRO A 67 -38.75 -17.15 -8.46
CA PRO A 67 -37.43 -17.59 -8.91
C PRO A 67 -37.50 -18.08 -10.35
N VAL A 68 -36.44 -17.84 -11.11
CA VAL A 68 -36.16 -18.50 -12.38
C VAL A 68 -35.28 -19.74 -12.13
N VAL A 69 -34.38 -19.63 -11.15
CA VAL A 69 -33.57 -20.74 -10.64
C VAL A 69 -34.01 -21.05 -9.21
N GLU A 70 -34.44 -22.28 -8.96
CA GLU A 70 -34.81 -22.79 -7.65
C GLU A 70 -33.81 -23.86 -7.22
N TYR A 71 -33.38 -23.85 -5.96
CA TYR A 71 -32.42 -24.82 -5.39
C TYR A 71 -33.07 -25.61 -4.25
N ILE A 72 -32.91 -26.94 -4.23
CA ILE A 72 -33.32 -27.77 -3.08
C ILE A 72 -32.15 -27.88 -2.12
N LEU A 73 -32.27 -27.18 -0.99
CA LEU A 73 -31.24 -27.11 0.04
C LEU A 73 -31.44 -28.23 1.05
N ASP A 74 -30.44 -29.09 1.16
CA ASP A 74 -30.30 -29.95 2.32
C ASP A 74 -29.29 -29.32 3.30
N SER A 75 -29.80 -28.74 4.39
CA SER A 75 -28.96 -28.14 5.43
C SER A 75 -28.17 -29.15 6.26
N LYS A 76 -28.40 -30.46 6.08
CA LYS A 76 -27.63 -31.54 6.72
C LYS A 76 -26.54 -32.12 5.80
N ASP A 77 -26.44 -31.65 4.57
CA ASP A 77 -25.41 -32.04 3.60
C ASP A 77 -24.52 -30.84 3.29
N ASP A 78 -23.26 -30.90 3.75
CA ASP A 78 -22.28 -29.82 3.55
C ASP A 78 -22.03 -29.51 2.08
N LEU A 79 -22.12 -30.52 1.20
CA LEU A 79 -21.95 -30.32 -0.23
C LEU A 79 -23.15 -29.56 -0.83
N SER A 80 -24.37 -29.84 -0.34
CA SER A 80 -25.56 -29.08 -0.72
C SER A 80 -25.45 -27.61 -0.27
N MET A 81 -24.95 -27.35 0.93
CA MET A 81 -24.70 -25.98 1.42
C MET A 81 -23.64 -25.25 0.57
N SER A 82 -22.54 -25.92 0.24
CA SER A 82 -21.45 -25.35 -0.57
C SER A 82 -21.93 -24.98 -1.99
N TYR A 83 -22.62 -25.90 -2.67
CA TYR A 83 -23.14 -25.65 -4.00
C TYR A 83 -24.26 -24.60 -4.00
N TYR A 84 -25.10 -24.57 -2.97
CA TYR A 84 -26.07 -23.49 -2.79
C TYR A 84 -25.39 -22.12 -2.82
N GLU A 85 -24.29 -21.93 -2.08
CA GLU A 85 -23.56 -20.66 -2.09
C GLU A 85 -22.96 -20.33 -3.47
N HIS A 86 -22.45 -21.33 -4.19
CA HIS A 86 -21.96 -21.13 -5.57
C HIS A 86 -23.07 -20.73 -6.55
N PHE A 87 -24.20 -21.45 -6.56
CA PHE A 87 -25.34 -21.13 -7.44
C PHE A 87 -26.01 -19.80 -7.07
N ARG A 88 -26.15 -19.53 -5.76
CA ARG A 88 -26.65 -18.24 -5.26
C ARG A 88 -25.75 -17.10 -5.73
N LYS A 89 -24.43 -17.24 -5.59
CA LYS A 89 -23.48 -16.20 -5.98
C LYS A 89 -23.46 -15.95 -7.48
N LEU A 90 -23.54 -17.02 -8.28
CA LEU A 90 -23.70 -16.94 -9.73
C LEU A 90 -24.94 -16.16 -10.13
N CYS A 91 -26.08 -16.46 -9.51
CA CYS A 91 -27.34 -15.75 -9.77
C CYS A 91 -27.30 -14.29 -9.28
N ASP A 92 -26.61 -13.99 -8.19
CA ASP A 92 -26.38 -12.63 -7.70
C ASP A 92 -25.54 -11.79 -8.67
N TYR A 93 -24.47 -12.35 -9.23
CA TYR A 93 -23.68 -11.65 -10.27
C TYR A 93 -24.49 -11.44 -11.55
N THR A 94 -25.14 -12.49 -12.03
CA THR A 94 -25.88 -12.46 -13.30
C THR A 94 -27.28 -11.87 -13.17
N LYS A 95 -27.67 -11.45 -11.96
CA LYS A 95 -28.98 -10.85 -11.64
C LYS A 95 -30.16 -11.74 -12.06
N ILE A 96 -29.95 -13.05 -12.09
CA ILE A 96 -31.00 -14.05 -12.39
C ILE A 96 -31.79 -14.30 -11.10
N PRO A 97 -33.14 -14.24 -11.13
CA PRO A 97 -33.95 -14.45 -9.94
C PRO A 97 -33.74 -15.83 -9.34
N PHE A 98 -33.26 -15.88 -8.10
CA PHE A 98 -32.91 -17.10 -7.39
C PHE A 98 -33.71 -17.25 -6.10
N ASN A 99 -34.07 -18.49 -5.77
CA ASN A 99 -34.60 -18.85 -4.47
C ASN A 99 -34.25 -20.31 -4.13
N PHE A 100 -34.46 -20.70 -2.87
CA PHE A 100 -34.27 -22.07 -2.44
C PHE A 100 -35.43 -22.57 -1.60
N LYS A 101 -35.56 -23.89 -1.51
CA LYS A 101 -36.47 -24.59 -0.59
C LYS A 101 -35.67 -25.59 0.22
N ILE A 102 -35.87 -25.57 1.54
CA ILE A 102 -35.31 -26.60 2.42
C ILE A 102 -35.99 -27.93 2.10
N ILE A 103 -35.20 -29.00 1.98
CA ILE A 103 -35.66 -30.32 1.52
C ILE A 103 -36.86 -30.86 2.29
N ASP A 104 -36.90 -30.69 3.62
CA ASP A 104 -38.01 -31.19 4.45
C ASP A 104 -39.33 -30.47 4.10
N ARG A 105 -39.30 -29.14 3.92
CA ARG A 105 -40.47 -28.38 3.47
C ARG A 105 -40.86 -28.69 2.03
N PHE A 106 -39.88 -28.95 1.17
CA PHE A 106 -40.16 -29.37 -0.20
C PHE A 106 -40.86 -30.74 -0.23
N ASN A 107 -40.43 -31.69 0.59
CA ASN A 107 -41.08 -33.01 0.73
C ASN A 107 -42.53 -32.90 1.25
N GLU A 108 -42.84 -31.92 2.11
CA GLU A 108 -44.20 -31.66 2.60
C GLU A 108 -45.09 -31.02 1.53
N GLN A 109 -44.55 -30.04 0.80
CA GLN A 109 -45.35 -29.21 -0.12
C GLN A 109 -45.40 -29.77 -1.54
N LEU A 110 -44.37 -30.50 -1.96
CA LEU A 110 -44.21 -31.11 -3.29
C LEU A 110 -44.46 -30.12 -4.44
N LYS A 111 -44.03 -28.87 -4.23
CA LYS A 111 -44.32 -27.75 -5.13
C LYS A 111 -43.04 -27.08 -5.62
N ILE A 112 -42.92 -26.97 -6.93
CA ILE A 112 -41.93 -26.14 -7.64
C ILE A 112 -42.65 -24.84 -8.03
N GLU A 113 -42.00 -23.69 -7.91
CA GLU A 113 -42.65 -22.43 -8.31
C GLU A 113 -42.86 -22.36 -9.82
N SER A 114 -44.01 -21.84 -10.26
CA SER A 114 -44.37 -21.82 -11.70
C SER A 114 -43.47 -20.91 -12.55
N SER A 115 -42.76 -19.97 -11.92
CA SER A 115 -41.75 -19.14 -12.59
C SER A 115 -40.41 -19.86 -12.77
N ALA A 116 -40.17 -20.97 -12.05
CA ALA A 116 -38.91 -21.68 -12.10
C ALA A 116 -38.73 -22.33 -13.46
N ARG A 117 -37.58 -22.09 -14.09
CA ARG A 117 -37.13 -22.77 -15.30
C ARG A 117 -36.10 -23.83 -14.98
N ILE A 118 -35.41 -23.68 -13.85
CA ILE A 118 -34.35 -24.57 -13.41
C ILE A 118 -34.61 -24.98 -11.98
N LEU A 119 -34.46 -26.28 -11.70
CA LEU A 119 -34.40 -26.82 -10.35
C LEU A 119 -33.06 -27.53 -10.17
N VAL A 120 -32.30 -27.12 -9.16
CA VAL A 120 -31.02 -27.72 -8.79
C VAL A 120 -31.21 -28.62 -7.57
N ILE A 121 -30.71 -29.86 -7.66
CA ILE A 121 -30.78 -30.87 -6.59
C ILE A 121 -29.39 -31.47 -6.43
N ASN A 122 -28.80 -31.37 -5.24
CA ASN A 122 -27.52 -32.00 -4.94
C ASN A 122 -27.71 -33.51 -4.68
N ASP A 123 -28.21 -33.88 -3.51
CA ASP A 123 -28.51 -35.28 -3.18
C ASP A 123 -30.01 -35.58 -3.27
N THR A 124 -30.34 -36.77 -3.76
CA THR A 124 -31.70 -37.26 -3.92
C THR A 124 -32.16 -38.19 -2.80
N LYS A 125 -31.25 -38.74 -1.99
CA LYS A 125 -31.55 -39.77 -0.97
C LYS A 125 -32.67 -39.38 0.00
N ARG A 126 -32.70 -38.12 0.42
CA ARG A 126 -33.70 -37.59 1.36
C ARG A 126 -34.99 -37.09 0.71
N LEU A 127 -35.09 -37.08 -0.61
CA LEU A 127 -36.36 -36.81 -1.29
C LEU A 127 -37.30 -38.00 -1.12
N ASN A 128 -38.58 -37.73 -0.87
CA ASN A 128 -39.58 -38.79 -0.77
C ASN A 128 -39.99 -39.33 -2.16
N ASN A 129 -40.62 -40.50 -2.21
CA ASN A 129 -41.03 -41.11 -3.49
C ASN A 129 -42.07 -40.27 -4.26
N GLN A 130 -42.87 -39.46 -3.56
CA GLN A 130 -43.88 -38.59 -4.18
C GLN A 130 -43.26 -37.42 -4.95
N THR A 131 -41.96 -37.16 -4.76
CA THR A 131 -41.20 -36.16 -5.53
C THR A 131 -41.01 -36.57 -6.99
N ILE A 132 -40.95 -37.86 -7.30
CA ILE A 132 -40.66 -38.34 -8.66
C ILE A 132 -41.70 -37.85 -9.70
N PRO A 133 -43.03 -38.02 -9.49
CA PRO A 133 -44.04 -37.43 -10.37
C PRO A 133 -43.91 -35.91 -10.54
N VAL A 134 -43.55 -35.18 -9.47
CA VAL A 134 -43.41 -33.71 -9.50
C VAL A 134 -42.25 -33.30 -10.39
N LEU A 135 -41.09 -33.96 -10.25
CA LEU A 135 -39.91 -33.71 -11.07
C LEU A 135 -40.13 -34.11 -12.54
N LEU A 136 -40.79 -35.24 -12.79
CA LEU A 136 -41.17 -35.66 -14.14
C LEU A 136 -42.10 -34.65 -14.80
N LYS A 137 -43.08 -34.12 -14.05
CA LYS A 137 -43.99 -33.08 -14.56
C LYS A 137 -43.26 -31.77 -14.85
N PHE A 138 -42.31 -31.39 -14.01
CA PHE A 138 -41.50 -30.19 -14.23
C PHE A 138 -40.64 -30.30 -15.49
N VAL A 139 -39.87 -31.40 -15.63
CA VAL A 139 -39.00 -31.60 -16.79
C VAL A 139 -39.83 -31.81 -18.06
N SER A 140 -40.95 -32.54 -18.02
CA SER A 140 -41.78 -32.78 -19.21
C SER A 140 -42.33 -31.49 -19.84
N LYS A 141 -42.70 -30.52 -18.99
CA LYS A 141 -43.17 -29.18 -19.40
C LYS A 141 -42.06 -28.29 -19.95
N GLY A 142 -40.79 -28.63 -19.75
CA GLY A 142 -39.66 -27.82 -20.18
C GLY A 142 -38.71 -27.33 -19.13
N GLY A 143 -38.94 -27.69 -17.87
CA GLY A 143 -37.99 -27.40 -16.81
C GLY A 143 -36.66 -28.10 -17.06
N THR A 144 -35.58 -27.50 -16.56
CA THR A 144 -34.25 -28.12 -16.55
C THR A 144 -33.94 -28.58 -15.13
N LEU A 145 -33.68 -29.87 -14.97
CA LEU A 145 -33.15 -30.42 -13.71
C LEU A 145 -31.62 -30.43 -13.77
N ILE A 146 -30.97 -29.98 -12.71
CA ILE A 146 -29.51 -29.98 -12.60
C ILE A 146 -29.09 -30.77 -11.37
N PHE A 147 -28.29 -31.81 -11.63
CA PHE A 147 -27.63 -32.64 -10.63
C PHE A 147 -26.11 -32.39 -10.75
N PRO A 148 -25.52 -31.52 -9.91
CA PRO A 148 -24.10 -31.18 -9.96
C PRO A 148 -23.19 -32.33 -9.49
N ASN A 149 -23.77 -33.43 -9.02
CA ASN A 149 -23.16 -34.74 -8.78
C ASN A 149 -24.21 -35.84 -9.10
N ILE A 150 -23.80 -37.11 -9.16
CA ILE A 150 -24.72 -38.26 -9.29
C ILE A 150 -24.59 -39.12 -8.03
N GLY A 151 -25.72 -39.61 -7.49
CA GLY A 151 -25.77 -40.49 -6.33
C GLY A 151 -26.08 -41.95 -6.68
N GLU A 152 -26.30 -42.78 -5.65
CA GLU A 152 -26.66 -44.20 -5.79
C GLU A 152 -28.17 -44.45 -5.71
N ASP A 153 -28.97 -43.38 -5.61
CA ASP A 153 -30.41 -43.48 -5.47
C ASP A 153 -31.07 -44.06 -6.72
N GLN A 154 -31.48 -45.32 -6.63
CA GLN A 154 -31.97 -46.08 -7.77
C GLN A 154 -33.24 -45.47 -8.40
N ARG A 155 -34.01 -44.70 -7.63
CA ARG A 155 -35.23 -44.03 -8.10
C ARG A 155 -34.93 -42.99 -9.17
N PHE A 156 -33.70 -42.45 -9.19
CA PHE A 156 -33.30 -41.34 -10.04
C PHE A 156 -32.50 -41.75 -11.29
N ILE A 157 -32.18 -43.04 -11.44
CA ILE A 157 -31.46 -43.63 -12.59
C ILE A 157 -32.08 -43.22 -13.93
N PHE A 158 -33.41 -43.15 -14.01
CA PHE A 158 -34.13 -42.69 -15.21
C PHE A 158 -33.77 -41.25 -15.60
N PHE A 159 -33.70 -40.34 -14.61
CA PHE A 159 -33.36 -38.93 -14.84
C PHE A 159 -31.92 -38.78 -15.33
N TRP A 160 -31.00 -39.56 -14.76
CA TRP A 160 -29.59 -39.56 -15.13
C TRP A 160 -29.29 -40.20 -16.50
N GLY A 161 -30.30 -40.73 -17.19
CA GLY A 161 -30.13 -41.28 -18.54
C GLY A 161 -29.47 -42.66 -18.56
N MET A 162 -29.50 -43.37 -17.43
CA MET A 162 -28.93 -44.71 -17.31
C MET A 162 -29.89 -45.77 -17.87
N ARG A 163 -29.35 -46.95 -18.21
CA ARG A 163 -30.16 -48.08 -18.68
C ARG A 163 -30.83 -48.80 -17.50
N TYR A 164 -31.95 -49.46 -17.76
CA TYR A 164 -32.67 -50.21 -16.72
C TYR A 164 -31.85 -51.40 -16.17
N ASP A 165 -30.98 -51.97 -17.02
CA ASP A 165 -30.08 -53.09 -16.73
C ASP A 165 -28.69 -52.63 -16.25
N SER A 166 -28.53 -51.34 -15.89
CA SER A 166 -27.29 -50.82 -15.35
C SER A 166 -26.91 -51.55 -14.04
N ASP A 167 -25.69 -52.05 -13.97
CA ASP A 167 -25.14 -52.70 -12.77
C ASP A 167 -24.57 -51.70 -11.75
N LEU A 168 -24.66 -50.40 -12.05
CA LEU A 168 -24.12 -49.30 -11.25
C LEU A 168 -22.60 -49.42 -11.02
N SER A 169 -21.89 -50.09 -11.94
CA SER A 169 -20.44 -50.21 -11.88
C SER A 169 -19.72 -48.85 -11.96
N TYR A 170 -18.62 -48.71 -11.22
CA TYR A 170 -17.80 -47.51 -11.18
C TYR A 170 -16.55 -47.63 -12.05
N ASP A 171 -16.13 -46.52 -12.63
CA ASP A 171 -14.78 -46.33 -13.13
C ASP A 171 -13.93 -45.55 -12.11
N ILE A 172 -12.92 -46.25 -11.59
CA ILE A 172 -11.97 -45.74 -10.58
C ILE A 172 -10.59 -45.40 -11.18
N THR A 173 -10.50 -45.45 -12.51
CA THR A 173 -9.25 -45.33 -13.27
C THR A 173 -9.18 -44.06 -14.10
N SER A 174 -10.29 -43.61 -14.72
CA SER A 174 -10.33 -42.39 -15.52
C SER A 174 -10.01 -41.15 -14.67
N LYS A 175 -9.21 -40.27 -15.27
CA LYS A 175 -8.72 -39.03 -14.67
C LYS A 175 -8.82 -37.86 -15.64
N GLY A 176 -8.78 -36.65 -15.11
CA GLY A 176 -8.75 -35.43 -15.91
C GLY A 176 -10.12 -35.01 -16.39
N MET A 177 -10.19 -33.78 -16.87
CA MET A 177 -11.37 -33.22 -17.52
C MET A 177 -10.94 -32.50 -18.79
N CYS A 178 -11.39 -33.00 -19.93
CA CYS A 178 -11.18 -32.38 -21.23
C CYS A 178 -12.38 -31.49 -21.58
N LEU A 179 -12.13 -30.17 -21.70
CA LEU A 179 -13.13 -29.22 -22.17
C LEU A 179 -12.70 -28.69 -23.54
N ASN A 180 -13.54 -28.88 -24.55
CA ASN A 180 -13.29 -28.27 -25.86
C ASN A 180 -13.62 -26.76 -25.85
N THR A 181 -13.46 -26.11 -26.99
CA THR A 181 -13.67 -24.66 -27.18
C THR A 181 -15.09 -24.18 -26.85
N ILE A 182 -16.07 -25.06 -27.05
CA ILE A 182 -17.50 -24.73 -27.04
C ILE A 182 -18.06 -24.51 -25.62
N PRO A 183 -17.72 -25.28 -24.57
CA PRO A 183 -18.21 -25.08 -23.20
C PRO A 183 -17.90 -23.74 -22.55
N LEU A 184 -16.81 -23.07 -22.89
CA LEU A 184 -16.34 -21.86 -22.18
C LEU A 184 -16.12 -20.66 -23.09
N SER A 185 -16.62 -20.71 -24.33
CA SER A 185 -16.44 -19.67 -25.36
C SER A 185 -14.99 -19.37 -25.78
N GLY A 186 -14.04 -20.26 -25.47
CA GLY A 186 -12.64 -20.15 -25.90
C GLY A 186 -12.39 -20.70 -27.32
N LYS A 187 -11.17 -20.56 -27.88
CA LYS A 187 -10.80 -21.17 -29.18
C LYS A 187 -9.80 -22.32 -29.11
N ARG A 188 -9.38 -22.73 -27.91
CA ARG A 188 -8.65 -23.99 -27.73
C ARG A 188 -9.31 -24.96 -26.76
N GLU A 189 -9.06 -26.25 -26.99
CA GLU A 189 -9.33 -27.31 -26.02
C GLU A 189 -8.39 -27.15 -24.82
N ILE A 190 -8.89 -27.44 -23.62
CA ILE A 190 -8.16 -27.37 -22.37
C ILE A 190 -8.28 -28.68 -21.62
N ASN A 191 -7.18 -29.09 -20.99
CA ASN A 191 -7.15 -30.23 -20.09
C ASN A 191 -6.95 -29.74 -18.67
N LEU A 192 -7.88 -30.10 -17.79
CA LEU A 192 -7.86 -29.71 -16.38
C LEU A 192 -7.81 -30.96 -15.51
N TYR A 193 -7.39 -30.78 -14.25
CA TYR A 193 -7.50 -31.80 -13.22
C TYR A 193 -6.85 -33.14 -13.60
N SER A 194 -5.74 -33.14 -14.34
CA SER A 194 -5.14 -34.31 -14.98
C SER A 194 -4.87 -35.49 -14.03
N ASP A 195 -4.63 -35.22 -12.75
CA ASP A 195 -4.39 -36.25 -11.73
C ASP A 195 -5.63 -36.64 -10.92
N THR A 196 -6.73 -35.90 -11.05
CA THR A 196 -7.97 -36.11 -10.31
C THR A 196 -8.74 -37.28 -10.90
N LYS A 197 -8.97 -38.31 -10.07
CA LYS A 197 -9.88 -39.41 -10.40
C LYS A 197 -11.32 -38.97 -10.17
N HIS A 198 -12.20 -39.34 -11.09
CA HIS A 198 -13.60 -38.92 -11.03
C HIS A 198 -14.52 -39.88 -10.26
N PHE A 199 -14.09 -41.11 -9.94
CA PHE A 199 -14.92 -42.14 -9.28
C PHE A 199 -16.39 -42.13 -9.77
N ALA A 200 -16.53 -42.22 -11.09
CA ALA A 200 -17.77 -41.97 -11.81
C ALA A 200 -18.45 -43.29 -12.21
N PHE A 201 -19.75 -43.26 -12.52
CA PHE A 201 -20.37 -44.44 -13.12
C PHE A 201 -19.76 -44.75 -14.48
N ALA A 202 -19.49 -46.02 -14.74
CA ALA A 202 -18.89 -46.46 -15.98
C ALA A 202 -19.76 -46.10 -17.19
N LYS A 203 -19.14 -45.80 -18.34
CA LYS A 203 -19.81 -45.48 -19.61
C LYS A 203 -20.85 -46.54 -20.00
N SER A 204 -20.58 -47.79 -19.65
CA SER A 204 -21.47 -48.94 -19.82
C SER A 204 -22.76 -48.87 -18.99
N ASN A 205 -23.01 -47.85 -18.17
CA ASN A 205 -24.28 -47.70 -17.46
C ASN A 205 -25.27 -46.79 -18.19
N PHE A 206 -24.80 -45.94 -19.09
CA PHE A 206 -25.60 -44.91 -19.74
C PHE A 206 -26.23 -45.38 -21.05
N LYS A 207 -27.32 -44.72 -21.48
CA LYS A 207 -27.90 -44.90 -22.81
C LYS A 207 -27.00 -44.27 -23.89
N LYS A 208 -27.13 -44.74 -25.13
CA LYS A 208 -26.26 -44.32 -26.25
C LYS A 208 -26.63 -42.96 -26.85
N ASP A 209 -27.85 -42.48 -26.60
CA ASP A 209 -28.44 -41.26 -27.16
C ASP A 209 -28.30 -40.03 -26.24
N LEU A 210 -27.56 -40.15 -25.13
CA LEU A 210 -27.25 -39.01 -24.28
C LEU A 210 -26.33 -38.01 -24.99
N ARG A 211 -26.59 -36.73 -24.78
CA ARG A 211 -25.70 -35.68 -25.24
C ARG A 211 -24.59 -35.49 -24.20
N ILE A 212 -23.35 -35.68 -24.62
CA ILE A 212 -22.18 -35.59 -23.75
C ILE A 212 -21.39 -34.33 -24.12
N ASN A 213 -21.31 -33.40 -23.18
CA ASN A 213 -20.66 -32.10 -23.42
C ASN A 213 -19.21 -32.04 -22.88
N ILE A 214 -18.84 -32.89 -21.91
CA ILE A 214 -17.51 -32.93 -21.29
C ILE A 214 -17.10 -34.39 -21.03
N TRP A 215 -15.83 -34.71 -21.28
CA TRP A 215 -15.23 -36.04 -21.12
C TRP A 215 -14.07 -36.02 -20.12
N SER A 216 -13.73 -37.18 -19.55
CA SER A 216 -12.56 -37.29 -18.66
C SER A 216 -11.23 -37.07 -19.38
N ASP A 217 -11.14 -37.48 -20.63
CA ASP A 217 -9.94 -37.30 -21.44
C ASP A 217 -10.29 -37.14 -22.92
N ASN A 218 -9.27 -36.82 -23.71
CA ASN A 218 -9.40 -36.68 -25.17
C ASN A 218 -9.68 -38.03 -25.86
N GLN A 219 -9.49 -39.15 -25.18
CA GLN A 219 -9.81 -40.48 -25.68
C GLN A 219 -11.30 -40.83 -25.49
N MET A 220 -12.07 -39.92 -24.88
CA MET A 220 -13.52 -40.05 -24.66
C MET A 220 -13.86 -41.34 -23.89
N THR A 221 -13.04 -41.65 -22.89
CA THR A 221 -13.17 -42.89 -22.08
C THR A 221 -14.38 -42.83 -21.17
N MET A 222 -14.59 -41.73 -20.45
CA MET A 222 -15.72 -41.54 -19.52
C MET A 222 -16.47 -40.22 -19.76
N PRO A 223 -17.80 -40.23 -19.90
CA PRO A 223 -18.58 -39.00 -19.93
C PRO A 223 -18.71 -38.39 -18.53
N LEU A 224 -18.45 -37.07 -18.42
CA LEU A 224 -18.53 -36.34 -17.14
C LEU A 224 -19.74 -35.42 -17.07
N LEU A 225 -20.12 -34.75 -18.16
CA LEU A 225 -21.31 -33.89 -18.20
C LEU A 225 -22.33 -34.47 -19.17
N LEU A 226 -23.40 -35.01 -18.59
CA LEU A 226 -24.47 -35.73 -19.29
C LEU A 226 -25.69 -34.82 -19.42
N GLU A 227 -26.30 -34.83 -20.61
CA GLU A 227 -27.58 -34.20 -20.86
C GLU A 227 -28.56 -35.26 -21.39
N ASN A 228 -29.63 -35.49 -20.62
CA ASN A 228 -30.71 -36.42 -20.93
C ASN A 228 -31.99 -35.62 -21.22
N ASN A 229 -32.51 -35.73 -22.44
CA ASN A 229 -33.74 -35.04 -22.83
C ASN A 229 -34.97 -35.85 -22.39
N ILE A 230 -35.88 -35.22 -21.65
CA ILE A 230 -37.11 -35.85 -21.16
C ILE A 230 -38.29 -34.92 -21.47
N GLY A 231 -39.23 -35.41 -22.28
CA GLY A 231 -40.32 -34.57 -22.80
C GLY A 231 -39.78 -33.36 -23.54
N PHE A 232 -40.18 -32.15 -23.12
CA PHE A 232 -39.64 -30.90 -23.66
C PHE A 232 -38.54 -30.25 -22.82
N GLY A 233 -38.14 -30.87 -21.73
CA GLY A 233 -37.08 -30.40 -20.86
C GLY A 233 -35.85 -31.28 -20.97
N LYS A 234 -34.93 -31.07 -20.04
CA LYS A 234 -33.66 -31.78 -20.00
C LYS A 234 -33.16 -31.94 -18.58
N VAL A 235 -32.37 -32.98 -18.36
CA VAL A 235 -31.67 -33.26 -17.11
C VAL A 235 -30.18 -33.16 -17.37
N ILE A 236 -29.50 -32.31 -16.61
CA ILE A 236 -28.04 -32.12 -16.68
C ILE A 236 -27.43 -32.76 -15.45
N CYS A 237 -26.53 -33.72 -15.65
CA CYS A 237 -25.91 -34.47 -14.56
C CYS A 237 -24.40 -34.44 -14.68
N CYS A 238 -23.70 -34.18 -13.58
CA CYS A 238 -22.25 -34.33 -13.52
C CYS A 238 -21.86 -35.70 -12.94
N ASN A 239 -21.45 -36.61 -13.81
CA ASN A 239 -20.98 -37.96 -13.47
C ASN A 239 -19.53 -37.91 -12.97
N SER A 240 -19.35 -37.38 -11.75
CA SER A 240 -18.04 -37.17 -11.14
C SER A 240 -18.17 -36.94 -9.64
N SER A 241 -17.25 -37.53 -8.87
CA SER A 241 -17.07 -37.27 -7.43
C SER A 241 -16.25 -36.00 -7.14
N LYS A 242 -15.68 -35.35 -8.17
CA LYS A 242 -14.97 -34.07 -8.01
C LYS A 242 -15.93 -33.00 -7.50
N ILE A 243 -15.60 -32.43 -6.35
CA ILE A 243 -16.32 -31.29 -5.76
C ILE A 243 -15.98 -30.03 -6.55
N PHE A 244 -16.99 -29.28 -6.99
CA PHE A 244 -16.80 -27.99 -7.64
C PHE A 244 -16.50 -26.88 -6.64
N GLU A 245 -15.53 -26.04 -6.97
CA GLU A 245 -15.10 -24.92 -6.12
C GLU A 245 -15.41 -23.59 -6.79
N LYS A 246 -15.03 -22.48 -6.16
CA LYS A 246 -15.18 -21.12 -6.71
C LYS A 246 -14.62 -20.98 -8.14
N ARG A 247 -13.48 -21.61 -8.44
CA ARG A 247 -12.87 -21.59 -9.79
C ARG A 247 -13.76 -22.23 -10.87
N ASP A 248 -14.68 -23.10 -10.47
CA ASP A 248 -15.59 -23.85 -11.36
C ASP A 248 -16.96 -23.18 -11.53
N ARG A 249 -17.18 -22.01 -10.95
CA ARG A 249 -18.44 -21.28 -11.10
C ARG A 249 -18.81 -21.02 -12.56
N GLY A 250 -17.84 -20.75 -13.43
CA GLY A 250 -18.13 -20.62 -14.87
C GLY A 250 -18.67 -21.91 -15.46
N LEU A 251 -18.12 -23.07 -15.07
CA LEU A 251 -18.63 -24.38 -15.47
C LEU A 251 -20.05 -24.63 -14.93
N LEU A 252 -20.31 -24.37 -13.65
CA LEU A 252 -21.64 -24.47 -13.05
C LEU A 252 -22.65 -23.51 -13.73
N PHE A 253 -22.20 -22.32 -14.12
CA PHE A 253 -23.03 -21.37 -14.85
C PHE A 253 -23.38 -21.89 -16.25
N THR A 254 -22.51 -22.68 -16.90
CA THR A 254 -22.88 -23.35 -18.15
C THR A 254 -24.08 -24.28 -17.97
N PHE A 255 -24.22 -24.93 -16.80
CA PHE A 255 -25.37 -25.79 -16.51
C PHE A 255 -26.65 -24.94 -16.40
N LEU A 256 -26.57 -23.77 -15.75
CA LEU A 256 -27.69 -22.83 -15.70
C LEU A 256 -28.07 -22.33 -17.09
N LEU A 257 -27.09 -21.91 -17.91
CA LEU A 257 -27.37 -21.36 -19.24
C LEU A 257 -28.20 -22.32 -20.10
N ARG A 258 -27.98 -23.64 -20.01
CA ARG A 258 -28.76 -24.66 -20.72
C ARG A 258 -30.27 -24.66 -20.40
N GLY A 259 -30.68 -24.14 -19.24
CA GLY A 259 -32.09 -23.92 -18.87
C GLY A 259 -32.57 -22.46 -19.00
N LEU A 260 -31.68 -21.55 -19.40
CA LEU A 260 -31.92 -20.11 -19.54
C LEU A 260 -31.86 -19.64 -20.99
N SER A 261 -32.17 -20.53 -21.94
CA SER A 261 -32.29 -20.17 -23.35
C SER A 261 -33.26 -19.00 -23.54
N GLY A 262 -32.79 -17.95 -24.21
CA GLY A 262 -33.51 -16.69 -24.47
C GLY A 262 -33.56 -15.71 -23.30
N ILE A 263 -32.87 -15.96 -22.19
CA ILE A 263 -32.90 -15.09 -21.00
C ILE A 263 -31.64 -14.21 -20.93
N PRO A 264 -31.77 -12.87 -21.07
CA PRO A 264 -30.66 -11.94 -20.90
C PRO A 264 -30.14 -11.85 -19.47
N TYR A 265 -28.83 -11.66 -19.33
CA TYR A 265 -28.19 -11.30 -18.07
C TYR A 265 -27.16 -10.18 -18.28
N PRO A 266 -27.04 -9.21 -17.36
CA PRO A 266 -26.11 -8.10 -17.48
C PRO A 266 -24.66 -8.53 -17.18
N LEU A 267 -23.71 -7.91 -17.86
CA LEU A 267 -22.27 -8.09 -17.70
C LEU A 267 -21.60 -6.75 -17.42
N ALA A 268 -20.59 -6.72 -16.54
CA ALA A 268 -19.83 -5.50 -16.28
C ALA A 268 -18.97 -5.08 -17.49
N ASN A 269 -18.44 -6.06 -18.21
CA ASN A 269 -17.69 -5.90 -19.46
C ASN A 269 -16.44 -5.00 -19.31
N THR A 270 -15.67 -5.24 -18.25
CA THR A 270 -14.45 -4.49 -17.91
C THR A 270 -13.25 -5.41 -17.91
N SER A 271 -12.24 -5.10 -18.72
CA SER A 271 -10.94 -5.74 -18.66
C SER A 271 -9.89 -4.77 -18.09
N THR A 272 -8.97 -5.25 -17.27
CA THR A 272 -7.89 -4.44 -16.69
C THR A 272 -6.58 -5.20 -16.73
N ILE A 273 -5.58 -4.60 -17.37
CA ILE A 273 -4.20 -5.12 -17.35
C ILE A 273 -3.39 -4.29 -16.35
N PHE A 274 -2.83 -4.98 -15.36
CA PHE A 274 -1.96 -4.44 -14.34
C PHE A 274 -0.51 -4.64 -14.73
N LEU A 275 0.29 -3.60 -14.52
CA LEU A 275 1.75 -3.72 -14.53
C LEU A 275 2.19 -3.81 -13.07
N ASP A 276 2.33 -5.04 -12.59
CA ASP A 276 2.75 -5.32 -11.22
C ASP A 276 4.22 -4.92 -11.06
N ASP A 277 4.57 -4.34 -9.91
CA ASP A 277 5.95 -3.93 -9.62
C ASP A 277 6.57 -3.10 -10.77
N PHE A 278 5.78 -2.17 -11.27
CA PHE A 278 6.20 -1.27 -12.33
C PHE A 278 5.50 0.09 -12.18
N PRO A 279 6.25 1.19 -12.09
CA PRO A 279 7.72 1.24 -11.96
C PRO A 279 8.20 0.73 -10.60
N SER A 280 9.39 0.13 -10.56
CA SER A 280 10.05 -0.43 -9.37
C SER A 280 11.54 -0.10 -9.37
N PRO A 281 12.28 -0.35 -8.28
CA PRO A 281 13.75 -0.34 -8.32
C PRO A 281 14.30 -1.28 -9.40
N LEU A 282 15.30 -0.82 -10.14
CA LEU A 282 15.94 -1.58 -11.20
C LEU A 282 17.44 -1.75 -10.91
N TYR A 283 18.04 -2.78 -11.50
CA TYR A 283 19.44 -3.13 -11.27
C TYR A 283 20.21 -3.28 -12.58
N ASP A 284 21.48 -2.91 -12.59
CA ASP A 284 22.38 -3.04 -13.74
C ASP A 284 23.03 -4.44 -13.81
N VAL A 285 22.21 -5.48 -13.66
CA VAL A 285 22.62 -6.90 -13.75
C VAL A 285 22.14 -7.50 -15.07
N LYS A 286 22.93 -8.40 -15.67
CA LYS A 286 22.54 -9.13 -16.89
C LYS A 286 22.08 -10.54 -16.52
N LEU A 287 20.80 -10.83 -16.75
CA LEU A 287 20.17 -12.11 -16.42
C LEU A 287 19.64 -12.79 -17.68
N GLU A 288 19.65 -14.12 -17.70
CA GLU A 288 18.99 -14.89 -18.77
C GLU A 288 17.47 -14.76 -18.66
N PRO A 289 16.73 -14.79 -19.79
CA PRO A 289 17.20 -14.97 -21.18
C PRO A 289 17.69 -13.68 -21.85
N ILE A 290 17.46 -12.51 -21.25
CA ILE A 290 17.75 -11.19 -21.84
C ILE A 290 19.26 -10.98 -22.09
N LYS A 291 20.11 -11.55 -21.24
CA LYS A 291 21.55 -11.57 -21.41
C LYS A 291 21.94 -12.20 -22.75
N THR A 292 21.44 -13.39 -23.07
CA THR A 292 21.71 -14.04 -24.36
C THR A 292 20.97 -13.38 -25.52
N GLU A 293 19.74 -12.91 -25.31
CA GLU A 293 18.89 -12.35 -26.36
C GLU A 293 19.35 -10.98 -26.84
N TYR A 294 19.69 -10.07 -25.91
CA TYR A 294 20.00 -8.67 -26.20
C TYR A 294 21.32 -8.18 -25.60
N ASN A 295 21.93 -8.94 -24.69
CA ASN A 295 23.12 -8.52 -23.93
C ASN A 295 22.92 -7.19 -23.17
N LEU A 296 21.69 -6.94 -22.70
CA LEU A 296 21.30 -5.76 -21.92
C LEU A 296 21.22 -6.10 -20.42
N THR A 297 21.43 -5.10 -19.56
CA THR A 297 21.07 -5.23 -18.14
C THR A 297 19.55 -5.25 -17.95
N MET A 298 19.06 -5.70 -16.80
CA MET A 298 17.64 -5.64 -16.43
C MET A 298 17.10 -4.20 -16.54
N ASN A 299 17.80 -3.22 -15.95
CA ASN A 299 17.49 -1.80 -16.09
C ASN A 299 17.35 -1.40 -17.57
N GLU A 300 18.37 -1.69 -18.40
CA GLU A 300 18.36 -1.37 -19.83
C GLU A 300 17.24 -2.06 -20.60
N PHE A 301 16.97 -3.33 -20.33
CA PHE A 301 15.89 -4.06 -20.95
C PHE A 301 14.53 -3.43 -20.64
N VAL A 302 14.28 -3.07 -19.37
CA VAL A 302 13.00 -2.49 -18.97
C VAL A 302 12.72 -1.18 -19.71
N TYR A 303 13.65 -0.21 -19.71
CA TYR A 303 13.39 1.09 -20.36
C TYR A 303 13.62 1.11 -21.88
N LYS A 304 14.51 0.26 -22.44
CA LYS A 304 14.79 0.24 -23.90
C LYS A 304 13.93 -0.76 -24.69
N LYS A 305 13.41 -1.82 -24.05
CA LYS A 305 12.69 -2.91 -24.73
C LYS A 305 11.31 -3.14 -24.15
N TRP A 306 11.21 -3.58 -22.89
CA TRP A 306 9.95 -4.00 -22.29
C TRP A 306 8.91 -2.88 -22.28
N TRP A 307 9.21 -1.72 -21.70
CA TRP A 307 8.24 -0.62 -21.62
C TRP A 307 7.80 -0.09 -23.01
N PRO A 308 8.72 0.20 -23.96
CA PRO A 308 8.34 0.52 -25.34
C PRO A 308 7.45 -0.53 -26.01
N ASP A 309 7.65 -1.82 -25.71
CA ASP A 309 6.84 -2.90 -26.26
C ASP A 309 5.47 -3.00 -25.59
N MET A 310 5.38 -2.80 -24.27
CA MET A 310 4.10 -2.69 -23.56
C MET A 310 3.28 -1.50 -24.07
N LYS A 311 3.92 -0.38 -24.44
CA LYS A 311 3.26 0.75 -25.10
C LYS A 311 2.69 0.40 -26.47
N LYS A 312 3.37 -0.44 -27.25
CA LYS A 312 2.84 -0.93 -28.54
C LYS A 312 1.60 -1.80 -28.34
N ILE A 313 1.60 -2.69 -27.34
CA ILE A 313 0.43 -3.49 -26.98
C ILE A 313 -0.72 -2.58 -26.54
N ALA A 314 -0.43 -1.57 -25.72
CA ALA A 314 -1.45 -0.61 -25.31
C ALA A 314 -2.06 0.15 -26.48
N GLN A 315 -1.25 0.56 -27.46
CA GLN A 315 -1.75 1.21 -28.67
C GLN A 315 -2.56 0.25 -29.54
N LYS A 316 -2.10 -0.99 -29.72
CA LYS A 316 -2.76 -2.00 -30.57
C LYS A 316 -4.15 -2.38 -30.06
N TYR A 317 -4.32 -2.55 -28.75
CA TYR A 317 -5.57 -3.00 -28.14
C TYR A 317 -6.34 -1.93 -27.36
N ASN A 318 -5.88 -0.67 -27.43
CA ASN A 318 -6.44 0.46 -26.66
C ASN A 318 -6.44 0.21 -25.14
N ILE A 319 -5.32 -0.27 -24.59
CA ILE A 319 -5.18 -0.60 -23.17
C ILE A 319 -4.74 0.62 -22.38
N LYS A 320 -5.46 0.92 -21.30
CA LYS A 320 -4.99 1.80 -20.23
C LYS A 320 -4.56 0.97 -19.03
N TYR A 321 -3.25 0.80 -18.87
CA TYR A 321 -2.66 0.09 -17.74
C TYR A 321 -2.91 0.77 -16.39
N THR A 322 -2.96 -0.06 -15.34
CA THR A 322 -2.77 0.34 -13.94
C THR A 322 -1.41 -0.18 -13.48
N ALA A 323 -0.48 0.72 -13.19
CA ALA A 323 0.89 0.40 -12.80
C ALA A 323 1.06 0.47 -11.29
N LEU A 324 1.53 -0.61 -10.68
CA LEU A 324 1.60 -0.77 -9.23
C LEU A 324 3.02 -0.48 -8.77
N LEU A 325 3.19 0.67 -8.14
CA LEU A 325 4.50 1.17 -7.78
C LEU A 325 4.96 0.58 -6.43
N ALA A 326 6.17 0.02 -6.41
CA ALA A 326 6.92 -0.37 -5.20
C ALA A 326 8.19 0.47 -5.10
N PHE A 327 8.50 1.06 -3.94
CA PHE A 327 9.62 2.00 -3.84
C PHE A 327 10.97 1.35 -3.48
N ASP A 328 10.94 0.21 -2.79
CA ASP A 328 12.12 -0.46 -2.27
C ASP A 328 11.89 -1.98 -2.24
N TYR A 329 12.94 -2.78 -2.42
CA TYR A 329 12.90 -4.23 -2.24
C TYR A 329 13.60 -4.68 -0.96
N ASP A 330 14.24 -3.75 -0.21
CA ASP A 330 14.83 -4.06 1.08
C ASP A 330 13.74 -4.31 2.13
N ASP A 331 14.01 -5.28 3.01
CA ASP A 331 13.12 -5.69 4.09
C ASP A 331 13.18 -4.74 5.31
N ILE A 332 12.94 -3.45 5.07
CA ILE A 332 12.94 -2.40 6.09
C ILE A 332 11.53 -2.25 6.67
N ARG A 333 11.34 -2.80 7.87
CA ARG A 333 10.04 -2.79 8.57
C ARG A 333 9.95 -1.78 9.72
N ARG A 334 11.02 -1.02 9.98
CA ARG A 334 11.07 0.00 11.05
C ARG A 334 11.75 1.27 10.57
N ALA A 335 11.33 2.41 11.08
CA ALA A 335 11.96 3.70 10.77
C ALA A 335 13.45 3.73 11.17
N PRO A 336 14.32 4.43 10.42
CA PRO A 336 14.01 5.28 9.27
C PRO A 336 13.85 4.53 7.95
N PHE A 337 12.72 4.75 7.25
CA PHE A 337 12.43 4.17 5.95
C PHE A 337 13.31 4.77 4.82
N SER A 338 14.04 3.90 4.13
CA SER A 338 14.92 4.23 3.00
C SER A 338 14.17 4.23 1.67
N PHE A 339 14.65 5.01 0.70
CA PHE A 339 14.20 5.00 -0.69
C PHE A 339 15.39 4.96 -1.65
N LYS A 340 16.53 4.42 -1.19
CA LYS A 340 17.80 4.47 -1.92
C LYS A 340 17.72 3.66 -3.22
N GLN A 341 17.06 2.49 -3.19
CA GLN A 341 16.95 1.63 -4.36
C GLN A 341 16.15 2.28 -5.50
N TRP A 342 15.13 3.07 -5.18
CA TRP A 342 14.35 3.84 -6.15
C TRP A 342 15.18 4.73 -7.09
N ASP A 343 16.25 5.33 -6.55
CA ASP A 343 17.10 6.27 -7.28
C ASP A 343 18.44 5.65 -7.71
N PHE A 344 18.64 4.33 -7.48
CA PHE A 344 19.90 3.64 -7.70
C PHE A 344 20.25 3.50 -9.19
N ALA A 345 19.39 2.82 -9.96
CA ALA A 345 19.60 2.66 -11.40
C ALA A 345 19.35 3.97 -12.15
N LYS A 346 20.24 4.26 -13.09
CA LYS A 346 20.19 5.48 -13.91
C LYS A 346 20.14 5.11 -15.38
N MET A 347 19.41 5.91 -16.15
CA MET A 347 19.40 5.78 -17.61
C MET A 347 20.75 6.23 -18.18
N GLN A 348 21.27 5.49 -19.15
CA GLN A 348 22.49 5.86 -19.86
C GLN A 348 22.13 6.73 -21.09
N GLY A 349 22.60 7.98 -21.13
CA GLY A 349 22.33 8.92 -22.23
C GLY A 349 23.37 10.04 -22.37
N THR A 350 23.56 10.51 -23.61
CA THR A 350 24.51 11.57 -24.01
C THR A 350 23.96 12.96 -23.72
N GLY A 351 23.94 13.37 -22.46
CA GLY A 351 23.51 14.73 -22.09
C GLY A 351 23.21 14.89 -20.61
N LYS A 352 23.64 16.01 -20.05
CA LYS A 352 23.62 16.34 -18.61
C LYS A 352 22.22 16.29 -17.96
N THR A 353 21.71 15.12 -17.61
CA THR A 353 20.91 14.85 -16.38
C THR A 353 20.62 13.35 -16.28
N GLN A 354 21.35 12.61 -15.43
CA GLN A 354 21.01 11.23 -15.08
C GLN A 354 19.88 11.25 -14.03
N LYS A 355 18.61 11.25 -14.47
CA LYS A 355 17.47 10.97 -13.58
C LYS A 355 17.43 9.46 -13.26
N GLY A 356 16.98 9.09 -12.07
CA GLY A 356 16.75 7.67 -11.72
C GLY A 356 15.75 7.04 -12.70
N THR A 357 16.04 5.84 -13.20
CA THR A 357 15.24 5.19 -14.24
C THR A 357 13.78 5.02 -13.82
N SER A 358 13.54 4.56 -12.59
CA SER A 358 12.17 4.34 -12.05
C SER A 358 11.36 5.62 -12.02
N ASN A 359 11.98 6.74 -11.63
CA ASN A 359 11.35 8.06 -11.66
C ASN A 359 11.02 8.52 -13.09
N PHE A 360 11.90 8.27 -14.06
CA PHE A 360 11.63 8.55 -15.47
C PHE A 360 10.46 7.72 -15.99
N LEU A 361 10.46 6.41 -15.77
CA LEU A 361 9.40 5.50 -16.21
C LEU A 361 8.04 5.90 -15.62
N THR A 362 8.02 6.36 -14.36
CA THR A 362 6.80 6.86 -13.71
C THR A 362 6.22 8.06 -14.45
N HIS A 363 7.07 9.05 -14.79
CA HIS A 363 6.61 10.23 -15.52
C HIS A 363 6.22 9.93 -16.98
N ASP A 364 6.92 9.01 -17.65
CA ASP A 364 6.58 8.58 -19.01
C ASP A 364 5.24 7.84 -19.04
N LEU A 365 4.98 6.97 -18.05
CA LEU A 365 3.70 6.29 -17.87
C LEU A 365 2.54 7.27 -17.66
N LEU A 366 2.71 8.25 -16.78
CA LEU A 366 1.69 9.28 -16.53
C LEU A 366 1.41 10.15 -17.76
N LYS A 367 2.44 10.42 -18.58
CA LYS A 367 2.30 11.20 -19.82
C LYS A 367 1.40 10.50 -20.85
N ASP A 368 1.42 9.17 -20.89
CA ASP A 368 0.61 8.36 -21.79
C ASP A 368 -0.82 8.04 -21.23
N ASN A 369 -1.20 8.74 -20.15
CA ASN A 369 -2.51 8.66 -19.49
C ASN A 369 -2.85 7.25 -18.96
N HIS A 370 -1.85 6.59 -18.38
CA HIS A 370 -2.01 5.37 -17.58
C HIS A 370 -2.22 5.71 -16.10
N GLU A 371 -2.74 4.78 -15.30
CA GLU A 371 -2.96 4.96 -13.86
C GLU A 371 -1.75 4.48 -13.05
N LEU A 372 -1.41 5.21 -11.98
CA LEU A 372 -0.55 4.71 -10.92
C LEU A 372 -1.41 4.22 -9.74
N GLY A 373 -1.24 2.93 -9.42
CA GLY A 373 -1.71 2.29 -8.19
C GLY A 373 -0.55 2.07 -7.22
N PHE A 374 -0.87 1.45 -6.08
CA PHE A 374 0.07 1.27 -4.98
C PHE A 374 0.32 -0.21 -4.70
N HIS A 375 1.59 -0.63 -4.63
CA HIS A 375 1.95 -1.98 -4.21
C HIS A 375 2.38 -1.99 -2.74
N GLY A 376 3.25 -1.06 -2.36
CA GLY A 376 3.73 -0.94 -0.99
C GLY A 376 4.84 0.10 -0.87
N TYR A 377 5.23 0.40 0.37
CA TYR A 377 6.49 1.10 0.62
C TYR A 377 7.65 0.24 0.09
N ASN A 378 7.70 -1.01 0.56
CA ASN A 378 8.58 -2.05 0.07
C ASN A 378 7.78 -3.30 -0.32
N HIS A 379 8.46 -4.37 -0.73
CA HIS A 379 7.84 -5.63 -1.16
C HIS A 379 7.54 -6.61 0.01
N VAL A 380 7.37 -6.09 1.24
CA VAL A 380 7.00 -6.89 2.43
C VAL A 380 5.49 -6.93 2.56
N SER A 381 4.91 -8.10 2.81
CA SER A 381 3.47 -8.25 2.93
C SER A 381 2.96 -7.56 4.20
N LEU A 382 1.76 -7.00 4.17
CA LEU A 382 1.20 -6.30 5.33
C LEU A 382 0.51 -7.30 6.26
N LEU A 383 1.30 -8.19 6.84
CA LEU A 383 0.85 -9.21 7.80
C LEU A 383 1.24 -8.81 9.22
N LYS A 384 0.41 -9.16 10.21
CA LYS A 384 0.69 -8.89 11.63
C LYS A 384 1.99 -9.55 12.10
N GLU A 385 2.26 -10.77 11.63
CA GLU A 385 3.50 -11.50 11.95
C GLU A 385 4.74 -10.88 11.32
N GLU A 386 4.60 -10.20 10.18
CA GLU A 386 5.72 -9.52 9.54
C GLU A 386 5.98 -8.13 10.11
N TRP A 387 4.93 -7.42 10.51
CA TRP A 387 4.97 -6.06 11.05
C TRP A 387 4.53 -6.03 12.52
N GLU A 388 5.45 -6.42 13.41
CA GLU A 388 5.24 -6.51 14.86
C GLU A 388 4.64 -5.23 15.48
N ASN A 389 5.02 -4.05 14.97
CA ASN A 389 4.47 -2.76 15.40
C ASN A 389 3.54 -2.16 14.32
N PRO A 390 2.23 -1.95 14.60
CA PRO A 390 1.26 -1.41 13.63
C PRO A 390 1.60 0.01 13.17
N GLU A 391 2.25 0.79 14.04
CA GLU A 391 2.61 2.16 13.71
C GLU A 391 3.67 2.22 12.61
N GLU A 392 4.49 1.19 12.44
CA GLU A 392 5.52 1.16 11.40
C GLU A 392 4.91 1.01 10.00
N ILE A 393 3.81 0.25 9.84
CA ILE A 393 3.02 0.26 8.59
C ILE A 393 2.51 1.68 8.33
N PHE A 394 1.95 2.34 9.34
CA PHE A 394 1.45 3.71 9.18
C PHE A 394 2.56 4.71 8.80
N PHE A 395 3.72 4.66 9.47
CA PHE A 395 4.84 5.56 9.21
C PHE A 395 5.52 5.27 7.86
N SER A 396 5.62 4.01 7.43
CA SER A 396 6.14 3.66 6.09
C SER A 396 5.25 4.23 4.98
N LEU A 397 3.93 4.20 5.18
CA LEU A 397 2.96 4.82 4.28
C LEU A 397 3.05 6.35 4.28
N LYS A 398 3.31 7.00 5.43
CA LYS A 398 3.58 8.45 5.49
C LYS A 398 4.86 8.82 4.76
N ALA A 399 5.93 8.05 4.93
CA ALA A 399 7.19 8.23 4.23
C ALA A 399 6.99 8.09 2.71
N THR A 400 6.21 7.09 2.30
CA THR A 400 5.83 6.85 0.90
C THR A 400 5.04 8.03 0.32
N LYS A 401 4.04 8.56 1.03
CA LYS A 401 3.31 9.76 0.60
C LYS A 401 4.24 10.96 0.40
N LYS A 402 5.21 11.15 1.30
CA LYS A 402 6.22 12.21 1.16
C LYS A 402 7.07 11.99 -0.09
N LYS A 403 7.53 10.76 -0.36
CA LYS A 403 8.29 10.43 -1.58
C LYS A 403 7.48 10.65 -2.86
N TRP A 404 6.20 10.26 -2.86
CA TRP A 404 5.25 10.49 -3.95
C TRP A 404 5.12 11.98 -4.30
N LEU A 405 4.95 12.83 -3.29
CA LEU A 405 4.87 14.29 -3.45
C LEU A 405 6.20 14.90 -3.90
N VAL A 406 7.33 14.46 -3.32
CA VAL A 406 8.67 14.95 -3.69
C VAL A 406 9.00 14.63 -5.14
N ASN A 407 8.58 13.46 -5.63
CA ASN A 407 8.78 13.06 -7.02
C ASN A 407 7.73 13.63 -7.99
N ASN A 408 6.72 14.36 -7.50
CA ASN A 408 5.67 14.98 -8.31
C ASN A 408 4.84 13.98 -9.16
N PHE A 409 4.42 12.87 -8.56
CA PHE A 409 3.61 11.83 -9.24
C PHE A 409 2.12 12.18 -9.39
N GLY A 410 1.69 13.35 -8.92
CA GLY A 410 0.29 13.78 -8.99
C GLY A 410 -0.56 13.23 -7.85
N ASP A 411 -1.83 12.93 -8.13
CA ASP A 411 -2.80 12.43 -7.16
C ASP A 411 -2.32 11.15 -6.45
N PHE A 412 -2.72 10.98 -5.19
CA PHE A 412 -2.44 9.74 -4.47
C PHE A 412 -3.21 8.55 -5.08
N PRO A 413 -2.65 7.34 -4.98
CA PRO A 413 -3.26 6.15 -5.58
C PRO A 413 -4.61 5.84 -4.92
N VAL A 414 -5.52 5.31 -5.74
CA VAL A 414 -6.86 4.85 -5.32
C VAL A 414 -6.99 3.32 -5.34
N SER A 415 -6.04 2.63 -5.97
CA SER A 415 -5.96 1.19 -6.10
C SER A 415 -4.75 0.66 -5.34
N TYR A 416 -4.90 -0.49 -4.67
CA TYR A 416 -3.82 -1.16 -3.95
C TYR A 416 -3.75 -2.65 -4.27
N VAL A 417 -2.53 -3.18 -4.29
CA VAL A 417 -2.25 -4.61 -4.45
C VAL A 417 -1.25 -5.05 -3.38
N PRO A 418 -1.57 -6.09 -2.60
CA PRO A 418 -0.69 -6.55 -1.53
C PRO A 418 0.62 -7.15 -2.08
N PRO A 419 1.79 -6.80 -1.50
CA PRO A 419 3.06 -7.45 -1.83
C PRO A 419 2.99 -8.95 -1.62
N SER A 420 3.58 -9.71 -2.54
CA SER A 420 3.51 -11.17 -2.58
C SER A 420 2.09 -11.77 -2.58
N ASN A 421 1.06 -10.94 -2.76
CA ASN A 421 -0.37 -11.24 -2.65
C ASN A 421 -0.91 -11.52 -1.24
N TYR A 422 -0.11 -11.30 -0.18
CA TYR A 422 -0.52 -11.58 1.19
C TYR A 422 -0.89 -10.32 1.98
N ILE A 423 -2.06 -10.36 2.64
CA ILE A 423 -2.50 -9.33 3.57
C ILE A 423 -3.60 -9.86 4.49
N ASP A 424 -3.49 -9.53 5.77
CA ASP A 424 -4.47 -9.90 6.79
C ASP A 424 -5.39 -8.73 7.17
N PRO A 425 -6.45 -8.95 7.97
CA PRO A 425 -7.35 -7.87 8.40
C PRO A 425 -6.62 -6.72 9.12
N TYR A 426 -5.52 -7.01 9.80
CA TYR A 426 -4.72 -6.03 10.53
C TYR A 426 -3.99 -5.07 9.57
N GLY A 427 -3.37 -5.62 8.52
CA GLY A 427 -2.75 -4.86 7.44
C GLY A 427 -3.75 -3.97 6.70
N ILE A 428 -4.96 -4.46 6.42
CA ILE A 428 -6.04 -3.69 5.75
C ILE A 428 -6.39 -2.43 6.55
N VAL A 429 -6.54 -2.55 7.87
CA VAL A 429 -6.87 -1.41 8.75
C VAL A 429 -5.75 -0.37 8.77
N GLN A 430 -4.49 -0.79 8.92
CA GLN A 430 -3.35 0.14 8.92
C GLN A 430 -3.13 0.79 7.55
N LEU A 431 -3.33 0.03 6.47
CA LEU A 431 -3.25 0.52 5.11
C LEU A 431 -4.24 1.66 4.87
N LYS A 432 -5.51 1.48 5.26
CA LYS A 432 -6.53 2.52 5.12
C LYS A 432 -6.22 3.75 5.97
N LYS A 433 -5.67 3.56 7.18
CA LYS A 433 -5.23 4.66 8.07
C LYS A 433 -4.05 5.46 7.46
N GLY A 434 -3.06 4.77 6.89
CA GLY A 434 -1.85 5.39 6.32
C GLY A 434 -2.05 6.02 4.94
N MET A 435 -2.89 5.39 4.10
CA MET A 435 -3.24 5.83 2.74
C MET A 435 -4.76 5.92 2.54
N PRO A 436 -5.45 6.92 3.14
CA PRO A 436 -6.92 7.02 3.08
C PRO A 436 -7.52 7.16 1.67
N SER A 437 -6.71 7.56 0.68
CA SER A 437 -7.13 7.71 -0.72
C SER A 437 -7.49 6.39 -1.40
N LEU A 438 -7.05 5.25 -0.85
CA LEU A 438 -7.35 3.93 -1.37
C LEU A 438 -8.84 3.62 -1.28
N LYS A 439 -9.38 3.08 -2.37
CA LYS A 439 -10.80 2.70 -2.53
C LYS A 439 -10.94 1.28 -3.08
N TYR A 440 -10.00 0.83 -3.90
CA TYR A 440 -10.09 -0.43 -4.62
C TYR A 440 -8.94 -1.36 -4.23
N PHE A 441 -9.29 -2.60 -3.90
CA PHE A 441 -8.36 -3.59 -3.37
C PHE A 441 -8.21 -4.75 -4.36
N ALA A 442 -7.03 -4.91 -4.94
CA ALA A 442 -6.80 -5.84 -6.04
C ALA A 442 -5.90 -7.01 -5.61
N SER A 443 -6.34 -7.75 -4.58
CA SER A 443 -5.71 -9.00 -4.12
C SER A 443 -6.05 -10.20 -5.04
N LEU A 444 -6.38 -11.39 -4.53
CA LEU A 444 -6.65 -12.59 -5.35
C LEU A 444 -8.12 -13.03 -5.34
N TYR A 445 -8.64 -13.42 -6.52
CA TYR A 445 -10.00 -13.94 -6.65
C TYR A 445 -10.12 -15.34 -6.06
N LEU A 446 -9.06 -16.14 -6.21
CA LEU A 446 -8.91 -17.49 -5.66
C LEU A 446 -7.85 -17.47 -4.54
N GLY A 447 -7.79 -18.51 -3.71
CA GLY A 447 -6.84 -18.62 -2.58
C GLY A 447 -7.53 -18.57 -1.22
N ASP A 448 -6.77 -18.43 -0.13
CA ASP A 448 -7.32 -18.39 1.23
C ASP A 448 -7.74 -16.97 1.64
N LYS A 449 -8.93 -16.83 2.24
CA LYS A 449 -9.50 -15.54 2.64
C LYS A 449 -8.67 -14.80 3.71
N LYS A 450 -8.12 -15.50 4.69
CA LYS A 450 -7.33 -14.90 5.78
C LYS A 450 -5.98 -14.38 5.28
N GLU A 451 -5.47 -14.99 4.22
CA GLU A 451 -4.21 -14.64 3.57
C GLU A 451 -4.33 -13.54 2.49
N GLY A 452 -5.56 -13.05 2.22
CA GLY A 452 -5.81 -12.01 1.20
C GLY A 452 -6.36 -12.54 -0.12
N GLY A 453 -6.58 -13.85 -0.23
CA GLY A 453 -7.30 -14.49 -1.33
C GLY A 453 -8.82 -14.58 -1.13
N ASP A 454 -9.47 -15.43 -1.91
CA ASP A 454 -10.94 -15.64 -1.94
C ASP A 454 -11.77 -14.34 -2.01
N ARG A 455 -11.27 -13.27 -2.63
CA ARG A 455 -12.04 -12.02 -2.77
C ARG A 455 -13.09 -12.13 -3.86
N GLU A 456 -14.19 -11.42 -3.67
CA GLU A 456 -15.28 -11.29 -4.63
C GLU A 456 -15.20 -9.91 -5.30
N PHE A 457 -16.03 -9.65 -6.31
CA PHE A 457 -16.21 -8.29 -6.84
C PHE A 457 -17.27 -7.56 -6.00
N ASP A 458 -16.97 -7.33 -4.72
CA ASP A 458 -17.86 -6.76 -3.71
C ASP A 458 -17.09 -5.87 -2.72
N PHE A 459 -17.78 -5.31 -1.71
CA PHE A 459 -17.11 -4.60 -0.63
C PHE A 459 -16.20 -5.51 0.19
N GLU A 460 -15.03 -5.00 0.58
CA GLU A 460 -14.02 -5.74 1.33
C GLU A 460 -14.56 -6.12 2.72
N PRO A 461 -14.61 -7.44 3.05
CA PRO A 461 -15.22 -7.92 4.29
C PRO A 461 -14.61 -7.35 5.58
N PHE A 462 -13.33 -6.96 5.55
CA PHE A 462 -12.65 -6.41 6.72
C PHE A 462 -12.69 -4.88 6.81
N HIS A 463 -13.14 -4.16 5.76
CA HIS A 463 -13.28 -2.71 5.79
C HIS A 463 -14.31 -2.17 4.78
N LYS A 464 -15.47 -1.74 5.28
CA LYS A 464 -16.65 -1.31 4.49
C LYS A 464 -16.43 -0.19 3.45
N ASP A 465 -15.41 0.66 3.63
CA ASP A 465 -15.10 1.75 2.69
C ASP A 465 -14.14 1.32 1.55
N LEU A 466 -13.87 0.03 1.42
CA LEU A 466 -13.03 -0.56 0.36
C LEU A 466 -13.87 -1.52 -0.48
N PHE A 467 -13.55 -1.58 -1.78
CA PHE A 467 -14.18 -2.49 -2.74
C PHE A 467 -13.13 -3.38 -3.38
N ASP A 468 -13.38 -4.69 -3.36
CA ASP A 468 -12.51 -5.70 -3.94
C ASP A 468 -12.63 -5.73 -5.47
N TYR A 469 -11.48 -5.67 -6.13
CA TYR A 469 -11.31 -5.79 -7.58
C TYR A 469 -10.15 -6.74 -7.88
N PRO A 470 -10.28 -8.02 -7.50
CA PRO A 470 -9.16 -8.94 -7.37
C PRO A 470 -8.60 -9.46 -8.70
N ARG A 471 -7.38 -10.01 -8.66
CA ARG A 471 -6.65 -10.68 -9.74
C ARG A 471 -7.27 -12.03 -10.11
N ILE A 472 -7.53 -12.24 -11.40
CA ILE A 472 -8.00 -13.52 -11.97
C ILE A 472 -6.82 -14.32 -12.55
N SER A 473 -5.88 -13.68 -13.23
CA SER A 473 -4.74 -14.36 -13.87
C SER A 473 -3.47 -13.50 -13.95
N SER A 474 -2.33 -14.11 -14.26
CA SER A 474 -1.03 -13.42 -14.37
C SER A 474 -0.03 -14.07 -15.33
N GLY A 475 0.95 -13.27 -15.75
CA GLY A 475 2.09 -13.64 -16.59
C GLY A 475 1.78 -13.62 -18.09
N PHE A 476 2.84 -13.55 -18.91
CA PHE A 476 2.74 -13.47 -20.38
C PHE A 476 2.36 -14.78 -21.08
N TYR A 477 2.36 -15.91 -20.36
CA TYR A 477 2.03 -17.23 -20.88
C TYR A 477 0.77 -17.81 -20.23
N PHE A 478 -0.18 -18.23 -21.06
CA PHE A 478 -1.49 -18.77 -20.67
C PHE A 478 -1.52 -20.30 -20.85
N ASN A 479 -1.21 -21.04 -19.80
CA ASN A 479 -1.49 -22.48 -19.71
C ASN A 479 -3.02 -22.74 -19.57
N ASP A 480 -3.43 -24.00 -19.59
CA ASP A 480 -4.85 -24.38 -19.61
C ASP A 480 -5.62 -23.91 -18.38
N GLU A 481 -4.97 -23.91 -17.21
CA GLU A 481 -5.59 -23.40 -15.98
C GLU A 481 -5.84 -21.90 -16.01
N LYS A 482 -4.88 -21.09 -16.46
CA LYS A 482 -5.05 -19.64 -16.59
C LYS A 482 -6.12 -19.32 -17.64
N TYR A 483 -6.09 -20.04 -18.76
CA TYR A 483 -7.08 -19.93 -19.82
C TYR A 483 -8.49 -20.21 -19.26
N TYR A 484 -8.65 -21.34 -18.55
CA TYR A 484 -9.90 -21.70 -17.87
C TYR A 484 -10.38 -20.61 -16.92
N ASN A 485 -9.53 -20.15 -15.98
CA ASN A 485 -9.92 -19.17 -14.97
C ASN A 485 -10.40 -17.85 -15.59
N ILE A 486 -9.78 -17.40 -16.69
CA ILE A 486 -10.18 -16.18 -17.41
C ILE A 486 -11.58 -16.35 -18.01
N PHE A 487 -11.78 -17.36 -18.86
CA PHE A 487 -13.06 -17.53 -19.57
C PHE A 487 -14.20 -17.97 -18.64
N SER A 488 -13.90 -18.81 -17.64
CA SER A 488 -14.84 -19.22 -16.59
C SER A 488 -15.39 -17.99 -15.85
N THR A 489 -14.51 -17.11 -15.36
CA THR A 489 -14.91 -15.92 -14.60
C THR A 489 -15.58 -14.87 -15.48
N TYR A 490 -15.06 -14.65 -16.70
CA TYR A 490 -15.61 -13.68 -17.62
C TYR A 490 -17.04 -14.01 -18.05
N LEU A 491 -17.39 -15.30 -18.17
CA LEU A 491 -18.71 -15.74 -18.62
C LEU A 491 -19.86 -15.18 -17.77
N TYR A 492 -19.71 -15.11 -16.44
CA TYR A 492 -20.78 -14.67 -15.53
C TYR A 492 -20.58 -13.28 -14.93
N THR A 493 -19.40 -12.68 -15.08
CA THR A 493 -19.11 -11.31 -14.58
C THR A 493 -18.88 -10.29 -15.69
N GLY A 494 -18.33 -10.73 -16.82
CA GLY A 494 -17.76 -9.85 -17.85
C GLY A 494 -16.51 -9.12 -17.38
N VAL A 495 -15.86 -9.57 -16.31
CA VAL A 495 -14.66 -8.95 -15.73
C VAL A 495 -13.44 -9.82 -16.02
N TRP A 496 -12.36 -9.19 -16.49
CA TRP A 496 -11.04 -9.83 -16.58
C TRP A 496 -9.95 -8.93 -16.00
N THR A 497 -9.28 -9.40 -14.96
CA THR A 497 -8.14 -8.73 -14.33
C THR A 497 -6.88 -9.57 -14.54
N HIS A 498 -5.85 -8.98 -15.13
CA HIS A 498 -4.62 -9.70 -15.49
C HIS A 498 -3.37 -8.92 -15.13
N PHE A 499 -2.38 -9.61 -14.57
CA PHE A 499 -1.16 -8.99 -14.06
C PHE A 499 0.07 -9.46 -14.82
N VAL A 500 0.89 -8.52 -15.26
CA VAL A 500 2.19 -8.80 -15.88
C VAL A 500 3.27 -7.96 -15.21
N HIS A 501 4.48 -8.51 -15.09
CA HIS A 501 5.61 -7.83 -14.45
C HIS A 501 6.83 -7.85 -15.38
N PRO A 502 7.67 -6.79 -15.40
CA PRO A 502 8.93 -6.81 -16.15
C PRO A 502 9.83 -8.02 -15.83
N ASP A 503 9.87 -8.45 -14.57
CA ASP A 503 10.74 -9.51 -14.07
C ASP A 503 10.24 -10.92 -14.37
N ASP A 504 9.00 -11.07 -14.83
CA ASP A 504 8.45 -12.37 -15.26
C ASP A 504 9.38 -13.05 -16.28
N VAL A 505 10.09 -12.27 -17.11
CA VAL A 505 11.04 -12.79 -18.10
C VAL A 505 12.21 -13.54 -17.48
N PHE A 506 12.66 -13.14 -16.28
CA PHE A 506 13.86 -13.70 -15.62
C PHE A 506 13.55 -14.92 -14.76
N GLN A 507 12.27 -15.22 -14.47
CA GLN A 507 11.86 -16.34 -13.63
C GLN A 507 11.87 -17.68 -14.39
N ILE A 508 13.06 -18.12 -14.79
CA ILE A 508 13.28 -19.33 -15.59
C ILE A 508 13.62 -20.55 -14.72
N GLY A 509 13.09 -21.72 -15.09
CA GLY A 509 13.38 -22.96 -14.37
C GLY A 509 14.63 -23.66 -14.90
N ASN A 510 15.72 -23.70 -14.13
CA ASN A 510 16.86 -24.56 -14.46
C ASN A 510 16.49 -26.05 -14.27
N ALA A 511 16.94 -26.92 -15.18
CA ALA A 511 16.63 -28.37 -15.15
C ALA A 511 17.06 -29.08 -13.83
N LYS A 512 18.08 -28.56 -13.13
CA LYS A 512 18.50 -29.04 -11.80
C LYS A 512 17.61 -28.54 -10.65
N GLU A 513 16.93 -27.41 -10.81
CA GLU A 513 16.09 -26.77 -9.78
C GLU A 513 14.64 -27.23 -9.84
N LYS A 514 14.13 -27.58 -11.04
CA LYS A 514 12.83 -28.26 -11.24
C LYS A 514 12.70 -29.54 -10.40
N LYS A 515 13.81 -30.24 -10.10
CA LYS A 515 13.83 -31.46 -9.27
C LYS A 515 13.83 -31.21 -7.76
N LYS A 516 14.09 -29.98 -7.28
CA LYS A 516 14.32 -29.71 -5.85
C LYS A 516 13.16 -29.02 -5.12
N LYS A 517 12.02 -28.69 -5.76
CA LYS A 517 10.94 -27.88 -5.17
C LYS A 517 11.50 -26.70 -4.33
N LYS A 518 12.56 -26.04 -4.82
CA LYS A 518 13.34 -25.06 -4.03
C LYS A 518 12.60 -23.73 -3.85
N TYR A 519 11.57 -23.48 -4.67
CA TYR A 519 10.76 -22.27 -4.62
C TYR A 519 9.36 -22.62 -4.12
N HIS A 520 8.85 -21.87 -3.15
CA HIS A 520 7.48 -21.99 -2.63
C HIS A 520 6.42 -21.39 -3.58
N TYR A 521 6.80 -20.99 -4.80
CA TYR A 521 5.94 -20.31 -5.78
C TYR A 521 6.14 -20.87 -7.21
N GLU A 522 5.13 -20.72 -8.06
CA GLU A 522 5.20 -21.09 -9.48
C GLU A 522 6.08 -20.11 -10.28
N LEU A 523 6.99 -20.63 -11.10
CA LEU A 523 7.83 -19.83 -11.98
C LEU A 523 7.00 -19.24 -13.12
N ARG A 524 7.08 -17.91 -13.32
CA ARG A 524 6.27 -17.22 -14.33
C ARG A 524 6.79 -17.36 -15.77
N ASN A 525 8.05 -17.79 -15.95
CA ASN A 525 8.63 -18.20 -17.23
C ASN A 525 9.28 -19.59 -17.12
N ASP A 526 8.51 -20.56 -16.63
CA ASP A 526 8.90 -21.96 -16.44
C ASP A 526 9.40 -22.67 -17.73
N LEU A 527 8.93 -22.19 -18.89
CA LEU A 527 9.34 -22.63 -20.22
C LEU A 527 10.65 -21.99 -20.72
N GLY A 528 11.19 -20.98 -20.03
CA GLY A 528 12.42 -20.29 -20.43
C GLY A 528 12.30 -19.57 -21.77
N LEU A 529 11.12 -19.03 -22.09
CA LEU A 529 10.87 -18.33 -23.34
C LEU A 529 11.63 -16.99 -23.37
N ASN A 530 12.19 -16.68 -24.53
CA ASN A 530 12.76 -15.36 -24.82
C ASN A 530 11.66 -14.29 -24.90
N TRP A 531 12.05 -13.02 -24.82
CA TRP A 531 11.12 -11.90 -24.94
C TRP A 531 10.52 -11.80 -26.35
N LYS A 532 11.36 -11.80 -27.40
CA LYS A 532 10.93 -11.71 -28.82
C LYS A 532 11.71 -12.58 -29.81
N LYS A 533 12.82 -13.20 -29.41
CA LYS A 533 13.63 -14.04 -30.30
C LYS A 533 13.19 -15.50 -30.25
N GLY A 534 12.53 -15.99 -31.30
CA GLY A 534 12.13 -17.39 -31.43
C GLY A 534 10.77 -17.54 -32.09
N LYS A 535 10.30 -18.77 -32.27
CA LYS A 535 8.96 -19.05 -32.82
C LYS A 535 7.84 -18.75 -31.82
N LYS A 536 8.08 -19.06 -30.54
CA LYS A 536 7.16 -18.79 -29.41
C LYS A 536 7.93 -17.99 -28.37
N THR A 537 7.38 -16.83 -27.98
CA THR A 537 8.04 -15.84 -27.11
C THR A 537 7.04 -15.29 -26.11
N LEU A 538 7.50 -14.65 -25.04
CA LEU A 538 6.60 -14.03 -24.05
C LEU A 538 5.76 -12.93 -24.70
N TYR A 539 6.38 -12.05 -25.50
CA TYR A 539 5.66 -10.98 -26.19
C TYR A 539 4.62 -11.54 -27.17
N SER A 540 5.00 -12.50 -28.01
CA SER A 540 4.07 -13.05 -29.01
C SER A 540 2.92 -13.79 -28.35
N THR A 541 3.17 -14.57 -27.29
CA THR A 541 2.10 -15.33 -26.64
C THR A 541 1.07 -14.43 -25.96
N PHE A 542 1.51 -13.31 -25.39
CA PHE A 542 0.59 -12.33 -24.81
C PHE A 542 -0.20 -11.56 -25.89
N ASP A 543 0.46 -11.16 -26.98
CA ASP A 543 -0.18 -10.53 -28.14
C ASP A 543 -1.20 -11.47 -28.82
N ASP A 544 -0.86 -12.74 -28.99
CA ASP A 544 -1.75 -13.76 -29.56
C ASP A 544 -3.00 -13.94 -28.69
N PHE A 545 -2.83 -14.04 -27.36
CA PHE A 545 -3.97 -14.18 -26.45
C PHE A 545 -4.87 -12.93 -26.43
N LEU A 546 -4.29 -11.73 -26.41
CA LEU A 546 -5.08 -10.49 -26.48
C LEU A 546 -5.85 -10.37 -27.79
N THR A 547 -5.27 -10.84 -28.90
CA THR A 547 -5.96 -10.94 -30.19
C THR A 547 -7.15 -11.88 -30.09
N GLU A 548 -6.93 -13.10 -29.61
CA GLU A 548 -7.99 -14.09 -29.42
C GLU A 548 -9.10 -13.58 -28.50
N PHE A 549 -8.74 -12.98 -27.36
CA PHE A 549 -9.71 -12.44 -26.41
C PHE A 549 -10.57 -11.33 -27.04
N LYS A 550 -9.96 -10.40 -27.80
CA LYS A 550 -10.70 -9.34 -28.51
C LYS A 550 -11.55 -9.87 -29.67
N GLU A 551 -11.16 -10.97 -30.29
CA GLU A 551 -11.99 -11.62 -31.31
C GLU A 551 -13.22 -12.30 -30.71
N ILE A 552 -13.10 -12.91 -29.52
CA ILE A 552 -14.22 -13.53 -28.80
C ILE A 552 -15.13 -12.47 -28.17
N TYR A 553 -14.54 -11.44 -27.54
CA TYR A 553 -15.24 -10.39 -26.81
C TYR A 553 -14.87 -8.99 -27.34
N PRO A 554 -15.28 -8.64 -28.58
CA PRO A 554 -14.91 -7.36 -29.20
C PRO A 554 -15.40 -6.14 -28.44
N GLN A 555 -16.51 -6.29 -27.71
CA GLN A 555 -17.10 -5.27 -26.84
C GLN A 555 -16.33 -5.02 -25.54
N SER A 556 -15.41 -5.91 -25.13
CA SER A 556 -14.66 -5.76 -23.88
C SER A 556 -13.68 -4.59 -23.96
N GLU A 557 -13.75 -3.65 -23.04
CA GLU A 557 -12.88 -2.47 -23.03
C GLU A 557 -11.82 -2.58 -21.92
N PHE A 558 -10.61 -2.08 -22.21
CA PHE A 558 -9.48 -2.15 -21.30
C PHE A 558 -9.33 -0.86 -20.48
N TYR A 559 -9.85 -0.88 -19.26
CA TYR A 559 -9.87 0.25 -18.34
C TYR A 559 -8.80 0.14 -17.25
N THR A 560 -8.37 1.28 -16.73
CA THR A 560 -7.64 1.35 -15.46
C THR A 560 -8.57 1.02 -14.29
N VAL A 561 -8.04 0.64 -13.13
CA VAL A 561 -8.87 0.29 -11.95
C VAL A 561 -9.76 1.45 -11.51
N LYS A 562 -9.23 2.67 -11.50
CA LYS A 562 -9.98 3.91 -11.18
C LYS A 562 -11.26 4.07 -12.00
N ASN A 563 -11.30 3.53 -13.23
CA ASN A 563 -12.45 3.59 -14.12
C ASN A 563 -13.26 2.28 -14.14
N ALA A 564 -12.60 1.13 -14.03
CA ALA A 564 -13.22 -0.19 -14.09
C ALA A 564 -14.01 -0.52 -12.81
N ALA A 565 -13.41 -0.32 -11.64
CA ALA A 565 -14.03 -0.67 -10.36
C ALA A 565 -15.38 0.05 -10.14
N PRO A 566 -15.54 1.36 -10.44
CA PRO A 566 -16.85 2.01 -10.42
C PRO A 566 -17.90 1.38 -11.34
N ILE A 567 -17.52 0.86 -12.51
CA ILE A 567 -18.44 0.19 -13.43
C ILE A 567 -18.90 -1.13 -12.82
N VAL A 568 -17.97 -1.92 -12.26
CA VAL A 568 -18.30 -3.16 -11.56
C VAL A 568 -19.18 -2.89 -10.34
N MET A 569 -18.86 -1.88 -9.53
CA MET A 569 -19.71 -1.46 -8.41
C MET A 569 -21.13 -1.09 -8.85
N LYS A 570 -21.28 -0.36 -9.96
CA LYS A 570 -22.61 -0.04 -10.52
C LYS A 570 -23.35 -1.28 -11.00
N TRP A 571 -22.66 -2.18 -11.70
CA TRP A 571 -23.24 -3.46 -12.13
C TRP A 571 -23.69 -4.31 -10.95
N ARG A 572 -22.90 -4.33 -9.87
CA ARG A 572 -23.25 -5.02 -8.63
C ARG A 572 -24.43 -4.38 -7.90
N GLY A 573 -24.46 -3.05 -7.80
CA GLY A 573 -25.53 -2.30 -7.14
C GLY A 573 -26.82 -2.17 -7.97
N ALA A 574 -26.81 -2.54 -9.25
CA ALA A 574 -27.98 -2.45 -10.12
C ALA A 574 -28.99 -3.57 -9.85
N ASN A 575 -30.27 -3.18 -9.79
CA ASN A 575 -31.40 -4.11 -9.67
C ASN A 575 -32.09 -4.28 -11.02
N TYR A 576 -32.51 -5.52 -11.29
CA TYR A 576 -33.13 -5.89 -12.55
C TYR A 576 -34.48 -6.55 -12.34
N LYS A 577 -35.47 -6.06 -13.08
CA LYS A 577 -36.80 -6.64 -13.19
C LYS A 577 -36.83 -7.67 -14.30
N HIS A 578 -37.33 -8.85 -13.96
CA HIS A 578 -37.58 -9.94 -14.89
C HIS A 578 -39.08 -10.06 -15.15
N ILE A 579 -39.48 -9.98 -16.42
CA ILE A 579 -40.88 -9.99 -16.86
C ILE A 579 -41.06 -11.08 -17.90
N ALA A 580 -41.75 -12.16 -17.53
CA ALA A 580 -42.25 -13.14 -18.48
C ALA A 580 -43.67 -12.75 -18.92
N LYS A 581 -43.86 -12.51 -20.23
CA LYS A 581 -45.17 -12.41 -20.89
C LYS A 581 -45.29 -13.58 -21.85
N GLU A 582 -46.51 -14.07 -22.10
CA GLU A 582 -46.81 -15.35 -22.77
C GLU A 582 -45.83 -15.82 -23.88
N GLU A 583 -45.31 -14.94 -24.73
CA GLU A 583 -44.36 -15.30 -25.80
C GLU A 583 -42.98 -14.61 -25.72
N SER A 584 -42.69 -13.85 -24.65
CA SER A 584 -41.42 -13.10 -24.55
C SER A 584 -40.92 -12.95 -23.12
N TYR A 585 -39.61 -12.92 -22.98
CA TYR A 585 -38.95 -12.64 -21.71
C TYR A 585 -38.19 -11.32 -21.80
N THR A 586 -38.52 -10.39 -20.91
CA THR A 586 -37.88 -9.08 -20.81
C THR A 586 -37.08 -8.96 -19.52
N VAL A 587 -35.86 -8.46 -19.62
CA VAL A 587 -35.06 -8.00 -18.47
C VAL A 587 -34.85 -6.49 -18.59
N GLN A 588 -35.10 -5.77 -17.50
CA GLN A 588 -34.98 -4.31 -17.45
C GLN A 588 -34.31 -3.87 -16.14
N GLU A 589 -33.34 -2.98 -16.23
CA GLU A 589 -32.71 -2.35 -15.06
C GLU A 589 -33.66 -1.31 -14.44
N GLU A 590 -33.79 -1.30 -13.11
CA GLU A 590 -34.74 -0.43 -12.36
C GLU A 590 -34.06 0.76 -11.69
N THR A 591 -32.76 0.68 -11.43
CA THR A 591 -32.00 1.65 -10.62
C THR A 591 -31.47 2.86 -11.40
N ASN A 592 -31.57 2.88 -12.73
CA ASN A 592 -31.05 3.89 -13.65
C ASN A 592 -29.56 4.22 -13.44
N LEU A 593 -28.72 3.26 -13.04
CA LEU A 593 -27.30 3.49 -12.76
C LEU A 593 -26.44 3.66 -14.03
N PHE A 594 -26.97 3.24 -15.18
CA PHE A 594 -26.31 3.27 -16.48
C PHE A 594 -26.97 4.31 -17.41
N THR A 595 -26.16 5.07 -18.16
CA THR A 595 -26.60 6.16 -19.05
C THR A 595 -27.30 5.66 -20.33
N GLU A 596 -27.80 6.56 -21.18
CA GLU A 596 -28.49 6.24 -22.44
C GLU A 596 -27.70 5.36 -23.43
N GLU A 597 -26.37 5.26 -23.29
CA GLU A 597 -25.56 4.30 -24.08
C GLU A 597 -25.80 2.82 -23.72
N GLY A 598 -26.49 2.56 -22.60
CA GLY A 598 -26.98 1.25 -22.19
C GLY A 598 -25.93 0.29 -21.60
N ASN A 599 -26.39 -0.91 -21.25
CA ASN A 599 -25.64 -1.98 -20.60
C ASN A 599 -25.05 -3.01 -21.59
N THR A 600 -24.05 -3.76 -21.13
CA THR A 600 -23.61 -4.99 -21.82
C THR A 600 -24.35 -6.19 -21.27
N TRP A 601 -24.74 -7.09 -22.17
CA TRP A 601 -25.57 -8.24 -21.86
C TRP A 601 -24.99 -9.52 -22.47
N GLY A 602 -25.17 -10.63 -21.77
CA GLY A 602 -25.07 -11.99 -22.29
C GLY A 602 -26.45 -12.59 -22.51
N VAL A 603 -26.62 -13.37 -23.57
CA VAL A 603 -27.85 -14.14 -23.84
C VAL A 603 -27.46 -15.47 -24.44
N TYR A 604 -27.96 -16.56 -23.87
CA TYR A 604 -27.77 -17.90 -24.42
C TYR A 604 -28.98 -18.32 -25.24
N PHE A 605 -28.78 -19.02 -26.36
CA PHE A 605 -29.83 -19.66 -27.14
C PHE A 605 -29.46 -21.12 -27.42
N ASP A 606 -30.37 -22.04 -27.09
CA ASP A 606 -30.28 -23.44 -27.52
C ASP A 606 -30.21 -23.52 -29.05
N GLU A 607 -31.13 -22.81 -29.73
CA GLU A 607 -31.12 -22.58 -31.17
C GLU A 607 -31.38 -21.09 -31.45
N LEU A 608 -30.55 -20.48 -32.29
CA LEU A 608 -30.70 -19.07 -32.65
C LEU A 608 -31.61 -18.92 -33.88
N THR A 609 -32.92 -18.81 -33.64
CA THR A 609 -33.94 -18.69 -34.69
C THR A 609 -33.81 -17.41 -35.52
N GLN A 610 -34.43 -17.37 -36.70
CA GLN A 610 -34.46 -16.18 -37.55
C GLN A 610 -35.13 -14.98 -36.85
N LYS A 611 -36.20 -15.22 -36.09
CA LYS A 611 -36.88 -14.19 -35.29
C LYS A 611 -35.95 -13.60 -34.23
N ASN A 612 -35.18 -14.43 -33.53
CA ASN A 612 -34.22 -13.93 -32.54
C ASN A 612 -33.09 -13.12 -33.19
N LYS A 613 -32.63 -13.47 -34.40
CA LYS A 613 -31.65 -12.66 -35.15
C LYS A 613 -32.20 -11.28 -35.52
N GLU A 614 -33.45 -11.20 -35.94
CA GLU A 614 -34.14 -9.93 -36.22
C GLU A 614 -34.31 -9.08 -34.95
N GLU A 615 -34.68 -9.72 -33.83
CA GLU A 615 -34.78 -9.07 -32.51
C GLU A 615 -33.43 -8.54 -32.02
N LEU A 616 -32.35 -9.29 -32.23
CA LEU A 616 -30.98 -8.86 -31.93
C LEU A 616 -30.59 -7.62 -32.73
N ALA A 617 -30.77 -7.66 -34.06
CA ALA A 617 -30.43 -6.56 -34.95
C ALA A 617 -31.24 -5.28 -34.65
N ARG A 618 -32.49 -5.41 -34.18
CA ARG A 618 -33.32 -4.29 -33.76
C ARG A 618 -32.88 -3.68 -32.42
N GLN A 619 -32.41 -4.51 -31.48
CA GLN A 619 -32.07 -4.08 -30.12
C GLN A 619 -30.62 -3.61 -29.97
N SER A 620 -29.71 -4.06 -30.84
CA SER A 620 -28.31 -3.62 -30.81
C SER A 620 -27.67 -3.65 -32.20
N LYS A 621 -26.86 -2.63 -32.48
CA LYS A 621 -25.96 -2.59 -33.64
C LYS A 621 -24.58 -3.19 -33.36
N LYS A 622 -24.27 -3.53 -32.10
CA LYS A 622 -22.97 -4.02 -31.64
C LYS A 622 -23.17 -5.30 -30.84
N TYR A 623 -23.14 -6.44 -31.53
CA TYR A 623 -23.23 -7.76 -30.92
C TYR A 623 -22.23 -8.74 -31.54
N SER A 624 -21.84 -9.75 -30.76
CA SER A 624 -21.02 -10.89 -31.16
C SER A 624 -21.77 -12.19 -30.85
N ILE A 625 -21.55 -13.21 -31.69
CA ILE A 625 -22.18 -14.53 -31.55
C ILE A 625 -21.06 -15.57 -31.58
N THR A 626 -21.02 -16.43 -30.56
CA THR A 626 -20.05 -17.51 -30.43
C THR A 626 -20.75 -18.86 -30.24
N ASP A 627 -20.13 -19.93 -30.70
CA ASP A 627 -20.58 -21.28 -30.40
C ASP A 627 -20.40 -21.57 -28.91
N PHE A 628 -21.48 -22.06 -28.27
CA PHE A 628 -21.45 -22.29 -26.83
C PHE A 628 -22.34 -23.46 -26.42
N MET A 629 -21.78 -24.47 -25.75
CA MET A 629 -22.48 -25.69 -25.33
C MET A 629 -23.50 -26.21 -26.37
N GLY A 630 -23.07 -26.36 -27.63
CA GLY A 630 -23.88 -26.72 -28.82
C GLY A 630 -25.17 -25.92 -29.02
N GLY A 631 -25.18 -24.68 -28.56
CA GLY A 631 -26.07 -23.59 -28.94
C GLY A 631 -25.24 -22.34 -29.28
N LYS A 632 -25.80 -21.15 -29.08
CA LYS A 632 -25.14 -19.87 -29.36
C LYS A 632 -25.13 -18.98 -28.12
N LEU A 633 -23.97 -18.43 -27.77
CA LEU A 633 -23.84 -17.35 -26.79
C LEU A 633 -23.71 -16.02 -27.51
N VAL A 634 -24.54 -15.07 -27.13
CA VAL A 634 -24.57 -13.73 -27.72
C VAL A 634 -24.13 -12.73 -26.67
N SER A 635 -23.17 -11.88 -27.00
CA SER A 635 -22.84 -10.71 -26.19
C SER A 635 -23.12 -9.43 -26.95
N LEU A 636 -23.77 -8.46 -26.32
CA LEU A 636 -24.20 -7.25 -27.00
C LEU A 636 -24.27 -6.04 -26.08
N LYS A 637 -24.05 -4.84 -26.64
CA LYS A 637 -24.30 -3.56 -25.96
C LYS A 637 -25.65 -3.00 -26.40
N SER A 638 -26.60 -2.82 -25.48
CA SER A 638 -27.95 -2.32 -25.77
C SER A 638 -28.47 -1.48 -24.63
N SER A 639 -29.64 -0.86 -24.79
CA SER A 639 -30.34 -0.12 -23.75
C SER A 639 -30.48 -0.91 -22.45
N ASN A 640 -30.90 -0.24 -21.37
CA ASN A 640 -31.13 -0.86 -20.06
C ASN A 640 -32.33 -1.84 -20.02
N ARG A 641 -32.84 -2.27 -21.19
CA ARG A 641 -33.92 -3.22 -21.37
C ARG A 641 -33.65 -4.11 -22.59
N LEU A 642 -33.79 -5.42 -22.41
CA LEU A 642 -33.75 -6.42 -23.48
C LEU A 642 -34.96 -7.33 -23.42
N SER A 643 -35.44 -7.75 -24.59
CA SER A 643 -36.56 -8.67 -24.72
C SER A 643 -36.35 -9.62 -25.88
N PHE A 644 -36.55 -10.92 -25.64
CA PHE A 644 -36.52 -11.94 -26.69
C PHE A 644 -37.79 -12.77 -26.67
N THR A 645 -38.22 -13.19 -27.86
CA THR A 645 -39.28 -14.19 -27.98
C THR A 645 -38.76 -15.53 -27.48
N LEU A 646 -39.53 -16.17 -26.61
CA LEU A 646 -39.28 -17.55 -26.18
C LEU A 646 -40.00 -18.50 -27.14
N GLU A 647 -39.37 -19.63 -27.44
CA GLU A 647 -39.95 -20.63 -28.33
C GLU A 647 -41.25 -21.22 -27.74
N LYS A 648 -42.33 -21.20 -28.53
CA LYS A 648 -43.66 -21.65 -28.10
C LYS A 648 -43.80 -23.14 -28.37
N LYS A 649 -44.13 -23.91 -27.33
CA LYS A 649 -44.46 -25.33 -27.46
C LYS A 649 -45.88 -25.45 -27.97
N THR A 650 -46.04 -26.09 -29.13
CA THR A 650 -47.33 -26.21 -29.85
C THR A 650 -48.17 -27.40 -29.42
N ILE A 651 -47.61 -28.29 -28.59
CA ILE A 651 -48.22 -29.54 -28.14
C ILE A 651 -48.66 -29.40 -26.68
N ASP A 652 -49.79 -30.03 -26.33
CA ASP A 652 -50.33 -30.06 -24.97
C ASP A 652 -49.30 -30.64 -23.97
N GLU A 653 -48.99 -29.85 -22.94
CA GLU A 653 -48.03 -30.20 -21.90
C GLU A 653 -48.44 -31.41 -21.06
N ASP A 654 -49.73 -31.58 -20.80
CA ASP A 654 -50.22 -32.67 -19.95
C ASP A 654 -50.18 -34.01 -20.72
N LEU A 655 -50.44 -33.99 -22.04
CA LEU A 655 -50.25 -35.15 -22.91
C LEU A 655 -48.79 -35.63 -22.93
N ILE A 656 -47.84 -34.70 -22.90
CA ILE A 656 -46.41 -35.01 -22.89
C ILE A 656 -45.98 -35.58 -21.54
N TYR A 657 -46.51 -35.05 -20.45
CA TYR A 657 -46.30 -35.64 -19.12
C TYR A 657 -46.79 -37.09 -19.05
N ASP A 658 -47.99 -37.37 -19.55
CA ASP A 658 -48.54 -38.74 -19.53
C ASP A 658 -47.67 -39.72 -20.31
N LYS A 659 -47.14 -39.31 -21.46
CA LYS A 659 -46.19 -40.13 -22.24
C LYS A 659 -44.90 -40.41 -21.46
N VAL A 660 -44.29 -39.37 -20.87
CA VAL A 660 -43.08 -39.51 -20.05
C VAL A 660 -43.34 -40.41 -18.82
N TRP A 661 -44.52 -40.31 -18.23
CA TRP A 661 -44.93 -41.13 -17.09
C TRP A 661 -45.05 -42.62 -17.45
N GLU A 662 -45.59 -42.95 -18.63
CA GLU A 662 -45.60 -44.34 -19.13
C GLU A 662 -44.19 -44.86 -19.42
N GLU A 663 -43.31 -44.04 -20.00
CA GLU A 663 -41.90 -44.40 -20.23
C GLU A 663 -41.17 -44.70 -18.90
N TYR A 664 -41.40 -43.88 -17.87
CA TYR A 664 -40.86 -44.10 -16.53
C TYR A 664 -41.40 -45.39 -15.88
N LYS A 665 -42.72 -45.65 -15.96
CA LYS A 665 -43.31 -46.89 -15.42
C LYS A 665 -42.78 -48.14 -16.10
N LEU A 666 -42.58 -48.10 -17.42
CA LEU A 666 -41.96 -49.20 -18.16
C LEU A 666 -40.51 -49.42 -17.71
N PHE A 667 -39.76 -48.34 -17.50
CA PHE A 667 -38.39 -48.39 -16.98
C PHE A 667 -38.32 -49.06 -15.59
N GLU A 668 -39.14 -48.62 -14.64
CA GLU A 668 -39.24 -49.18 -13.29
C GLU A 668 -39.60 -50.67 -13.31
N LYS A 669 -40.57 -51.06 -14.14
CA LYS A 669 -40.96 -52.47 -14.31
C LYS A 669 -39.77 -53.33 -14.76
N ASN A 670 -39.02 -52.88 -15.77
CA ASN A 670 -37.86 -53.60 -16.30
C ASN A 670 -36.71 -53.67 -15.28
N ARG A 671 -36.50 -52.59 -14.52
CA ARG A 671 -35.53 -52.53 -13.41
C ARG A 671 -35.87 -53.53 -12.29
N GLY A 672 -37.14 -53.58 -11.88
CA GLY A 672 -37.61 -54.52 -10.86
C GLY A 672 -37.44 -55.99 -11.27
N LEU A 673 -37.67 -56.31 -12.55
CA LEU A 673 -37.42 -57.67 -13.08
C LEU A 673 -35.95 -58.05 -13.01
N PHE A 674 -35.04 -57.13 -13.34
CA PHE A 674 -33.59 -57.32 -13.23
C PHE A 674 -33.12 -57.53 -11.79
N LEU A 675 -33.60 -56.72 -10.83
CA LEU A 675 -33.20 -56.79 -9.41
C LEU A 675 -33.79 -58.00 -8.67
N SER A 676 -34.98 -58.47 -9.05
CA SER A 676 -35.75 -59.51 -8.32
C SER A 676 -35.13 -60.91 -8.30
N GLY A 677 -33.89 -61.10 -8.76
CA GLY A 677 -33.24 -62.40 -8.65
C GLY A 677 -33.92 -63.52 -9.43
N LYS A 678 -34.92 -63.20 -10.28
CA LYS A 678 -35.30 -64.08 -11.40
C LYS A 678 -34.15 -64.27 -12.41
N LEU A 679 -33.01 -63.61 -12.12
CA LEU A 679 -31.63 -64.12 -12.17
C LEU A 679 -30.93 -64.05 -10.76
N GLY A 680 -30.82 -65.17 -10.00
CA GLY A 680 -29.77 -65.44 -8.97
C GLY A 680 -29.99 -65.32 -7.42
N VAL A 681 -30.43 -66.42 -6.77
CA VAL A 681 -30.08 -67.09 -5.46
C VAL A 681 -30.19 -66.42 -4.05
N GLU A 682 -30.96 -67.05 -3.14
CA GLU A 682 -31.04 -66.87 -1.66
C GLU A 682 -30.76 -68.21 -0.90
N ASP A 683 -29.79 -68.26 0.06
CA ASP A 683 -29.78 -69.24 1.20
C ASP A 683 -28.81 -68.90 2.37
N TYR A 684 -28.02 -67.82 2.30
CA TYR A 684 -27.01 -67.49 3.33
C TYR A 684 -27.56 -66.72 4.55
N TYR A 685 -28.48 -65.77 4.34
CA TYR A 685 -28.90 -64.80 5.38
C TYR A 685 -29.73 -65.41 6.52
N LYS A 686 -30.39 -66.56 6.28
CA LYS A 686 -31.32 -67.14 7.27
C LYS A 686 -30.63 -67.76 8.50
N LYS A 687 -29.39 -68.27 8.36
CA LYS A 687 -28.65 -68.88 9.49
C LYS A 687 -27.97 -67.85 10.40
N LEU A 688 -27.53 -66.71 9.86
CA LEU A 688 -26.83 -65.67 10.65
C LEU A 688 -27.79 -64.97 11.64
N GLU A 689 -29.06 -64.82 11.27
CA GLU A 689 -30.09 -64.15 12.09
C GLU A 689 -30.61 -64.98 13.28
N GLU A 690 -30.37 -66.29 13.30
CA GLU A 690 -30.71 -67.15 14.44
C GLU A 690 -29.63 -67.10 15.54
N GLU A 691 -28.34 -67.02 15.18
CA GLU A 691 -27.23 -66.95 16.15
C GLU A 691 -27.20 -65.59 16.88
N LYS A 692 -27.52 -64.50 16.17
CA LYS A 692 -27.57 -63.14 16.75
C LYS A 692 -28.62 -62.99 17.85
N ARG A 693 -29.81 -63.57 17.65
CA ARG A 693 -30.89 -63.53 18.64
C ARG A 693 -30.53 -64.23 19.95
N HIS A 694 -29.76 -65.32 19.89
CA HIS A 694 -29.33 -66.05 21.08
C HIS A 694 -28.30 -65.27 21.91
N LEU A 695 -27.32 -64.65 21.24
CA LEU A 695 -26.27 -63.86 21.90
C LEU A 695 -26.83 -62.61 22.60
N LEU A 696 -27.77 -61.90 21.97
CA LEU A 696 -28.41 -60.72 22.56
C LEU A 696 -29.17 -61.06 23.86
N ALA A 697 -29.85 -62.20 23.91
CA ALA A 697 -30.57 -62.64 25.11
C ALA A 697 -29.62 -62.91 26.30
N LEU A 698 -28.43 -63.47 26.03
CA LEU A 698 -27.42 -63.74 27.05
C LEU A 698 -26.79 -62.44 27.58
N MET A 699 -26.48 -61.48 26.70
CA MET A 699 -25.88 -60.19 27.07
C MET A 699 -26.72 -59.42 28.10
N MET A 700 -28.05 -59.45 27.94
CA MET A 700 -28.97 -58.65 28.75
C MET A 700 -29.40 -59.31 30.07
N SER A 701 -28.94 -60.53 30.34
CA SER A 701 -29.39 -61.35 31.48
C SER A 701 -28.62 -61.15 32.79
N GLN A 702 -27.48 -60.45 32.76
CA GLN A 702 -26.57 -60.32 33.91
C GLN A 702 -26.22 -58.85 34.22
N PRO A 703 -26.25 -58.40 35.49
CA PRO A 703 -25.93 -57.01 35.85
C PRO A 703 -24.49 -56.58 35.55
N LYS A 704 -23.55 -57.52 35.59
CA LYS A 704 -22.11 -57.30 35.31
C LYS A 704 -21.79 -57.79 33.91
N ILE A 705 -21.16 -56.94 33.09
CA ILE A 705 -20.85 -57.28 31.69
C ILE A 705 -19.83 -58.43 31.60
N ASN A 706 -20.15 -59.42 30.77
CA ASN A 706 -19.24 -60.48 30.33
C ASN A 706 -18.64 -60.11 28.96
N TYR A 707 -17.35 -59.79 28.97
CA TYR A 707 -16.66 -59.21 27.82
C TYR A 707 -16.67 -60.15 26.60
N ALA A 708 -16.48 -61.46 26.79
CA ALA A 708 -16.39 -62.41 25.68
C ALA A 708 -17.69 -62.54 24.87
N ILE A 709 -18.84 -62.50 25.55
CA ILE A 709 -20.16 -62.61 24.92
C ILE A 709 -20.50 -61.31 24.18
N TRP A 710 -20.24 -60.16 24.83
CA TRP A 710 -20.47 -58.85 24.22
C TRP A 710 -19.54 -58.62 23.01
N ASN A 711 -18.28 -59.03 23.08
CA ASN A 711 -17.32 -58.96 21.97
C ASN A 711 -17.80 -59.77 20.75
N LYS A 712 -18.26 -61.01 20.96
CA LYS A 712 -18.71 -61.88 19.87
C LYS A 712 -19.95 -61.34 19.17
N TYR A 713 -20.90 -60.80 19.93
CA TYR A 713 -22.08 -60.13 19.35
C TYR A 713 -21.70 -58.83 18.62
N ALA A 714 -20.79 -58.03 19.20
CA ALA A 714 -20.26 -56.83 18.57
C ALA A 714 -19.65 -57.12 17.19
N THR A 715 -18.80 -58.14 17.08
CA THR A 715 -18.21 -58.56 15.80
C THR A 715 -19.28 -58.93 14.76
N TYR A 716 -20.33 -59.66 15.15
CA TYR A 716 -21.40 -60.04 14.22
C TYR A 716 -22.27 -58.85 13.78
N MET A 717 -22.48 -57.86 14.65
CA MET A 717 -23.21 -56.63 14.31
C MET A 717 -22.36 -55.68 13.45
N SER A 718 -21.04 -55.66 13.64
CA SER A 718 -20.09 -54.95 12.77
C SER A 718 -20.18 -55.42 11.31
N TRP A 719 -20.29 -56.73 11.08
CA TRP A 719 -20.42 -57.29 9.72
C TRP A 719 -21.69 -56.86 8.97
N GLU A 720 -22.73 -56.39 9.68
CA GLU A 720 -23.95 -55.85 9.10
C GLU A 720 -24.01 -54.31 9.10
N GLY A 721 -22.92 -53.64 9.48
CA GLY A 721 -22.88 -52.18 9.60
C GLY A 721 -23.73 -51.63 10.76
N LYS A 722 -24.11 -52.48 11.74
CA LYS A 722 -24.95 -52.13 12.89
C LYS A 722 -24.15 -52.02 14.20
N GLY A 723 -22.87 -51.67 14.14
CA GLY A 723 -22.01 -51.54 15.32
C GLY A 723 -22.55 -50.56 16.37
N ASP A 724 -23.25 -49.51 15.92
CA ASP A 724 -23.81 -48.46 16.78
C ASP A 724 -24.93 -48.94 17.69
N GLU A 725 -25.69 -49.94 17.26
CA GLU A 725 -26.72 -50.55 18.09
C GLU A 725 -26.12 -51.20 19.34
N VAL A 726 -24.88 -51.71 19.25
CA VAL A 726 -24.16 -52.34 20.37
C VAL A 726 -23.69 -51.29 21.38
N TRP A 727 -23.24 -50.12 20.89
CA TRP A 727 -22.93 -48.97 21.75
C TRP A 727 -24.17 -48.45 22.49
N GLY A 728 -25.32 -48.39 21.81
CA GLY A 728 -26.60 -48.04 22.45
C GLY A 728 -27.08 -49.07 23.47
N LEU A 729 -26.77 -50.36 23.28
CA LEU A 729 -27.02 -51.40 24.27
C LEU A 729 -26.10 -51.26 25.50
N LEU A 730 -24.82 -50.94 25.29
CA LEU A 730 -23.88 -50.69 26.37
C LEU A 730 -24.33 -49.50 27.23
N GLU A 731 -24.77 -48.41 26.59
CA GLU A 731 -25.30 -47.24 27.27
C GLU A 731 -26.48 -47.60 28.16
N LYS A 732 -27.53 -48.24 27.61
CA LYS A 732 -28.70 -48.67 28.38
C LYS A 732 -28.36 -49.61 29.54
N HIS A 733 -27.34 -50.46 29.36
CA HIS A 733 -26.88 -51.37 30.41
C HIS A 733 -26.14 -50.63 31.53
N CYS A 734 -25.27 -49.69 31.17
CA CYS A 734 -24.55 -48.83 32.12
C CYS A 734 -25.48 -47.88 32.87
N ASP A 735 -26.52 -47.35 32.22
CA ASP A 735 -27.54 -46.51 32.87
C ASP A 735 -28.34 -47.30 33.91
N LYS A 736 -28.66 -48.56 33.59
CA LYS A 736 -29.42 -49.45 34.49
C LYS A 736 -28.57 -50.00 35.63
N TYR A 737 -27.28 -50.26 35.39
CA TYR A 737 -26.35 -50.82 36.36
C TYR A 737 -25.02 -50.03 36.36
N PRO A 738 -25.03 -48.78 36.85
CA PRO A 738 -23.85 -47.92 36.83
C PRO A 738 -22.80 -48.48 37.78
N SER A 739 -21.70 -48.94 37.21
CA SER A 739 -20.55 -49.41 37.97
C SER A 739 -19.27 -49.16 37.19
N LYS A 740 -18.18 -48.91 37.92
CA LYS A 740 -16.85 -48.73 37.34
C LYS A 740 -16.45 -49.90 36.42
N HIS A 741 -16.84 -51.13 36.75
CA HIS A 741 -16.60 -52.32 35.92
C HIS A 741 -17.32 -52.24 34.57
N ASN A 742 -18.60 -51.87 34.55
CA ASN A 742 -19.40 -51.83 33.33
C ASN A 742 -18.99 -50.65 32.42
N ILE A 743 -18.73 -49.48 33.01
CA ILE A 743 -18.25 -48.31 32.26
C ILE A 743 -16.88 -48.60 31.64
N ASN A 744 -15.99 -49.29 32.33
CA ASN A 744 -14.67 -49.67 31.80
C ASN A 744 -14.72 -50.69 30.65
N TYR A 745 -15.85 -51.36 30.38
CA TYR A 745 -15.97 -52.20 29.19
C TYR A 745 -15.91 -51.38 27.89
N SER A 746 -16.25 -50.10 27.94
CA SER A 746 -16.14 -49.20 26.78
C SER A 746 -14.71 -49.16 26.18
N PHE A 747 -13.65 -49.28 27.00
CA PHE A 747 -12.27 -49.40 26.52
C PHE A 747 -12.02 -50.66 25.67
N GLU A 748 -12.69 -51.78 26.00
CA GLU A 748 -12.55 -53.04 25.27
C GLU A 748 -13.40 -53.02 23.99
N LEU A 749 -14.62 -52.46 24.08
CA LEU A 749 -15.53 -52.35 22.95
C LEU A 749 -14.98 -51.42 21.86
N SER A 750 -14.27 -50.34 22.23
CA SER A 750 -13.62 -49.44 21.27
C SER A 750 -12.53 -50.14 20.46
N ASN A 751 -11.81 -51.11 21.03
CA ASN A 751 -10.81 -51.88 20.30
C ASN A 751 -11.41 -52.80 19.21
N ILE A 752 -12.70 -53.13 19.33
CA ILE A 752 -13.37 -54.09 18.44
C ILE A 752 -14.18 -53.38 17.35
N LEU A 753 -14.94 -52.37 17.73
CA LEU A 753 -15.85 -51.65 16.81
C LEU A 753 -15.30 -50.30 16.35
N GLY A 754 -14.29 -49.77 17.04
CA GLY A 754 -13.97 -48.35 16.97
C GLY A 754 -15.11 -47.49 17.53
N TYR A 755 -14.87 -46.19 17.62
CA TYR A 755 -15.95 -45.22 17.75
C TYR A 755 -16.43 -44.87 16.35
N SER A 756 -17.72 -45.04 16.10
CA SER A 756 -18.34 -44.78 14.81
C SER A 756 -18.51 -43.29 14.50
N SER A 757 -18.50 -42.46 15.54
CA SER A 757 -18.49 -41.02 15.43
C SER A 757 -17.63 -40.40 16.53
N GLU A 758 -17.13 -39.20 16.26
CA GLU A 758 -16.42 -38.38 17.23
C GLU A 758 -17.32 -37.99 18.41
N GLU A 759 -18.63 -37.84 18.18
CA GLU A 759 -19.63 -37.58 19.23
C GLU A 759 -19.74 -38.76 20.20
N LEU A 760 -19.72 -39.99 19.69
CA LEU A 760 -19.74 -41.21 20.51
C LEU A 760 -18.43 -41.37 21.30
N HIS A 761 -17.29 -41.09 20.67
CA HIS A 761 -15.98 -41.09 21.34
C HIS A 761 -15.96 -40.08 22.50
N THR A 762 -16.34 -38.83 22.21
CA THR A 762 -16.40 -37.74 23.20
C THR A 762 -17.31 -38.09 24.36
N LYS A 763 -18.51 -38.62 24.08
CA LYS A 763 -19.47 -39.02 25.10
C LYS A 763 -18.90 -40.07 26.06
N TRP A 764 -18.25 -41.10 25.53
CA TRP A 764 -17.71 -42.18 26.37
C TRP A 764 -16.45 -41.79 27.12
N ILE A 765 -15.56 -40.96 26.56
CA ILE A 765 -14.43 -40.40 27.33
C ILE A 765 -14.94 -39.48 28.44
N CYS A 766 -15.97 -38.65 28.21
CA CYS A 766 -16.61 -37.84 29.25
C CYS A 766 -17.19 -38.71 30.39
N ASN A 767 -17.89 -39.80 30.04
CA ASN A 767 -18.40 -40.77 31.01
C ASN A 767 -17.26 -41.48 31.76
N GLN A 768 -16.15 -41.81 31.10
CA GLN A 768 -14.99 -42.42 31.76
C GLN A 768 -14.29 -41.43 32.70
N TYR A 769 -14.17 -40.15 32.33
CA TYR A 769 -13.61 -39.07 33.16
C TYR A 769 -14.41 -38.90 34.46
N GLN A 770 -15.75 -38.87 34.39
CA GLN A 770 -16.60 -38.74 35.58
C GLN A 770 -16.33 -39.80 36.66
N TRP A 771 -15.99 -41.04 36.26
CA TRP A 771 -15.79 -42.17 37.18
C TRP A 771 -14.31 -42.52 37.40
N ASN A 772 -13.39 -41.87 36.69
CA ASN A 772 -11.94 -42.09 36.77
C ASN A 772 -11.13 -40.77 36.76
N ASN A 773 -11.63 -39.70 37.37
CA ASN A 773 -11.01 -38.36 37.40
C ASN A 773 -9.69 -38.25 38.22
N GLU A 774 -9.19 -39.37 38.74
CA GLU A 774 -7.87 -39.50 39.40
C GLU A 774 -6.90 -40.37 38.58
N LYS A 775 -7.36 -40.97 37.47
CA LYS A 775 -6.53 -41.84 36.64
C LYS A 775 -5.84 -41.03 35.54
N LEU A 776 -4.52 -40.94 35.61
CA LEU A 776 -3.70 -40.12 34.72
C LEU A 776 -3.93 -40.37 33.22
N SER A 777 -4.14 -41.63 32.79
CA SER A 777 -4.41 -41.96 31.38
C SER A 777 -5.72 -41.35 30.88
N VAL A 778 -6.76 -41.31 31.72
CA VAL A 778 -8.07 -40.73 31.39
C VAL A 778 -8.01 -39.21 31.40
N LEU A 779 -7.24 -38.61 32.32
CA LEU A 779 -7.03 -37.16 32.35
C LEU A 779 -6.30 -36.65 31.09
N LYS A 780 -5.25 -37.36 30.64
CA LYS A 780 -4.50 -37.00 29.42
C LYS A 780 -5.33 -37.20 28.15
N GLU A 781 -6.14 -38.26 28.08
CA GLU A 781 -7.01 -38.54 26.93
C GLU A 781 -8.21 -37.57 26.88
N TYR A 782 -8.80 -37.24 28.03
CA TYR A 782 -9.83 -36.20 28.15
C TYR A 782 -9.31 -34.81 27.73
N LEU A 783 -8.07 -34.48 28.10
CA LEU A 783 -7.42 -33.25 27.65
C LEU A 783 -7.22 -33.21 26.12
N SER A 784 -7.05 -34.35 25.46
CA SER A 784 -6.85 -34.43 24.01
C SER A 784 -8.13 -34.26 23.19
N ILE A 785 -9.30 -34.46 23.82
CA ILE A 785 -10.61 -34.40 23.15
C ILE A 785 -11.45 -33.18 23.54
N ILE A 786 -11.15 -32.51 24.66
CA ILE A 786 -11.72 -31.20 24.92
C ILE A 786 -11.23 -30.25 23.83
N SER A 787 -12.17 -29.66 23.10
CA SER A 787 -11.87 -28.65 22.10
C SER A 787 -11.31 -27.40 22.77
N ALA A 788 -10.11 -26.99 22.36
CA ALA A 788 -9.40 -25.82 22.87
C ALA A 788 -10.13 -24.48 22.65
N SER A 789 -11.33 -24.46 22.03
CA SER A 789 -12.05 -23.24 21.68
C SER A 789 -13.22 -22.89 22.61
N GLU A 790 -13.70 -23.79 23.48
CA GLU A 790 -14.98 -23.56 24.19
C GLU A 790 -14.98 -23.73 25.71
N ASP A 791 -13.91 -24.24 26.34
CA ASP A 791 -13.90 -24.35 27.82
C ASP A 791 -12.49 -24.23 28.45
N TYR A 792 -11.85 -23.06 28.26
CA TYR A 792 -10.50 -22.75 28.76
C TYR A 792 -10.32 -22.99 30.27
N ASP A 793 -11.38 -22.77 31.06
CA ASP A 793 -11.35 -22.98 32.51
C ASP A 793 -11.34 -24.46 32.90
N GLU A 794 -11.97 -25.34 32.12
CA GLU A 794 -11.95 -26.77 32.38
C GLU A 794 -10.59 -27.39 32.01
N ILE A 795 -10.00 -26.97 30.88
CA ILE A 795 -8.62 -27.35 30.51
C ILE A 795 -7.63 -26.92 31.61
N LYS A 796 -7.76 -25.69 32.10
CA LYS A 796 -6.95 -25.16 33.21
C LYS A 796 -7.09 -26.01 34.47
N LYS A 797 -8.33 -26.40 34.86
CA LYS A 797 -8.56 -27.27 36.02
C LYS A 797 -7.94 -28.66 35.84
N VAL A 798 -8.06 -29.26 34.65
CA VAL A 798 -7.51 -30.58 34.34
C VAL A 798 -5.98 -30.55 34.35
N LEU A 799 -5.35 -29.55 33.70
CA LEU A 799 -3.90 -29.34 33.74
C LEU A 799 -3.37 -29.10 35.15
N PHE A 800 -4.05 -28.27 35.94
CA PHE A 800 -3.70 -28.04 37.34
C PHE A 800 -3.83 -29.32 38.18
N LYS A 801 -4.85 -30.15 37.92
CA LYS A 801 -5.04 -31.42 38.63
C LYS A 801 -4.04 -32.50 38.21
N ILE A 802 -3.63 -32.54 36.94
CA ILE A 802 -2.49 -33.35 36.46
C ILE A 802 -1.22 -32.91 37.18
N PHE A 803 -0.95 -31.60 37.30
CA PHE A 803 0.18 -31.07 38.07
C PHE A 803 0.09 -31.44 39.57
N GLN A 804 -1.08 -31.41 40.19
CA GLN A 804 -1.22 -31.83 41.59
C GLN A 804 -0.96 -33.34 41.81
N LEU A 805 -1.42 -34.19 40.89
CA LEU A 805 -1.24 -35.64 40.96
C LEU A 805 0.18 -36.07 40.59
N GLU A 806 0.85 -35.29 39.74
CA GLU A 806 2.22 -35.52 39.30
C GLU A 806 2.98 -34.17 39.27
N PRO A 807 3.43 -33.67 40.45
CA PRO A 807 4.05 -32.36 40.61
C PRO A 807 5.51 -32.40 40.14
N ASN A 808 5.66 -32.49 38.83
CA ASN A 808 6.94 -32.39 38.13
C ASN A 808 7.00 -31.08 37.33
N CYS A 809 8.21 -30.70 36.90
CA CYS A 809 8.44 -29.49 36.12
C CYS A 809 7.61 -29.46 34.84
N GLU A 810 7.48 -30.59 34.13
CA GLU A 810 6.77 -30.69 32.85
C GLU A 810 5.28 -30.33 32.97
N ASN A 811 4.60 -30.83 34.01
CA ASN A 811 3.19 -30.55 34.26
C ASN A 811 2.98 -29.13 34.81
N GLN A 812 3.94 -28.60 35.59
CA GLN A 812 3.92 -27.21 36.04
C GLN A 812 4.06 -26.24 34.87
N GLU A 813 4.97 -26.53 33.93
CA GLU A 813 5.19 -25.76 32.70
C GLU A 813 3.97 -25.80 31.78
N ALA A 814 3.36 -26.98 31.59
CA ALA A 814 2.16 -27.12 30.78
C ALA A 814 0.99 -26.28 31.32
N TYR A 815 0.83 -26.21 32.65
CA TYR A 815 -0.15 -25.35 33.30
C TYR A 815 0.17 -23.85 33.08
N VAL A 816 1.40 -23.43 33.35
CA VAL A 816 1.82 -22.01 33.22
C VAL A 816 1.74 -21.53 31.78
N TYR A 817 2.19 -22.34 30.83
CA TYR A 817 2.10 -22.05 29.39
C TYR A 817 0.64 -21.86 28.96
N HIS A 818 -0.24 -22.79 29.32
CA HIS A 818 -1.67 -22.67 28.98
C HIS A 818 -2.31 -21.43 29.63
N ALA A 819 -1.99 -21.14 30.89
CA ALA A 819 -2.50 -19.98 31.60
C ALA A 819 -2.01 -18.65 30.97
N LEU A 820 -0.75 -18.57 30.55
CA LEU A 820 -0.18 -17.41 29.86
C LEU A 820 -0.86 -17.09 28.52
N VAL A 821 -1.38 -18.11 27.83
CA VAL A 821 -2.06 -17.90 26.55
C VAL A 821 -3.52 -17.46 26.76
N TYR A 822 -4.24 -18.11 27.68
CA TYR A 822 -5.72 -18.01 27.75
C TYR A 822 -6.28 -17.33 29.00
N ALA A 823 -5.52 -17.26 30.09
CA ALA A 823 -5.95 -16.69 31.38
C ALA A 823 -4.86 -15.78 31.95
N LYS A 824 -4.39 -14.83 31.12
CA LYS A 824 -3.21 -13.98 31.37
C LYS A 824 -3.20 -13.31 32.74
N GLU A 825 -4.30 -12.71 33.17
CA GLU A 825 -4.37 -12.03 34.47
C GLU A 825 -4.15 -12.98 35.66
N GLU A 826 -4.67 -14.21 35.58
CA GLU A 826 -4.45 -15.23 36.61
C GLU A 826 -3.04 -15.82 36.53
N ALA A 827 -2.52 -15.99 35.30
CA ALA A 827 -1.15 -16.42 35.08
C ALA A 827 -0.15 -15.40 35.68
N PHE A 828 -0.34 -14.10 35.44
CA PHE A 828 0.48 -13.05 36.04
C PHE A 828 0.30 -12.98 37.56
N LYS A 829 -0.92 -13.18 38.10
CA LYS A 829 -1.12 -13.31 39.55
C LYS A 829 -0.30 -14.46 40.14
N TYR A 830 -0.32 -15.62 39.51
CA TYR A 830 0.46 -16.78 39.94
C TYR A 830 1.97 -16.55 39.78
N LEU A 831 2.42 -16.05 38.62
CA LEU A 831 3.82 -15.73 38.36
C LEU A 831 4.37 -14.68 39.33
N ASN A 832 3.57 -13.71 39.77
CA ASN A 832 3.95 -12.72 40.77
C ASN A 832 4.08 -13.30 42.19
N THR A 833 3.56 -14.51 42.45
CA THR A 833 3.82 -15.22 43.71
C THR A 833 5.11 -16.02 43.69
N LEU A 834 5.71 -16.20 42.51
CA LEU A 834 6.93 -16.96 42.33
C LEU A 834 8.14 -16.04 42.37
N ASP A 835 9.22 -16.54 42.96
CA ASP A 835 10.53 -15.91 42.85
C ASP A 835 11.26 -16.52 41.64
N PRO A 836 11.57 -15.72 40.60
CA PRO A 836 12.28 -16.18 39.41
C PRO A 836 13.60 -16.92 39.74
N ALA A 837 14.26 -16.55 40.84
CA ALA A 837 15.54 -17.15 41.24
C ALA A 837 15.43 -18.57 41.81
N THR A 838 14.24 -18.96 42.27
CA THR A 838 14.01 -20.28 42.88
C THR A 838 13.09 -21.17 42.04
N THR A 839 12.58 -20.65 40.92
CA THR A 839 11.65 -21.36 40.03
C THR A 839 12.41 -21.99 38.86
N HIS A 840 12.29 -23.31 38.70
CA HIS A 840 12.99 -24.07 37.64
C HIS A 840 12.05 -24.37 36.46
N PHE A 841 11.90 -23.39 35.57
CA PHE A 841 11.24 -23.57 34.27
C PHE A 841 12.26 -23.73 33.15
N ASN A 842 11.87 -24.40 32.07
CA ASN A 842 12.66 -24.51 30.86
C ASN A 842 12.93 -23.13 30.25
N GLU A 843 14.05 -23.02 29.53
CA GLU A 843 14.51 -21.73 29.01
C GLU A 843 13.52 -21.06 28.03
N ASN A 844 12.74 -21.86 27.29
CA ASN A 844 11.73 -21.36 26.34
C ASN A 844 10.58 -20.68 27.08
N LEU A 845 10.05 -21.32 28.14
CA LEU A 845 8.97 -20.75 28.94
C LEU A 845 9.43 -19.51 29.70
N VAL A 846 10.65 -19.49 30.24
CA VAL A 846 11.21 -18.29 30.87
C VAL A 846 11.34 -17.14 29.85
N SER A 847 11.73 -17.45 28.61
CA SER A 847 11.74 -16.48 27.52
C SER A 847 10.33 -15.97 27.20
N ASP A 848 9.35 -16.87 27.08
CA ASP A 848 7.95 -16.52 26.80
C ASP A 848 7.33 -15.68 27.92
N ILE A 849 7.63 -15.99 29.19
CA ILE A 849 7.22 -15.20 30.37
C ILE A 849 7.81 -13.79 30.26
N SER A 850 9.11 -13.68 29.97
CA SER A 850 9.80 -12.39 29.86
C SER A 850 9.23 -11.53 28.73
N TRP A 851 8.99 -12.11 27.55
CA TRP A 851 8.34 -11.43 26.43
C TRP A 851 6.88 -11.09 26.71
N SER A 852 6.16 -11.92 27.45
CA SER A 852 4.76 -11.65 27.84
C SER A 852 4.66 -10.44 28.76
N TYR A 853 5.60 -10.25 29.70
CA TYR A 853 5.65 -9.03 30.54
C TYR A 853 5.85 -7.76 29.70
N VAL A 854 6.69 -7.82 28.65
CA VAL A 854 6.90 -6.69 27.72
C VAL A 854 5.66 -6.43 26.86
N ASN A 855 5.13 -7.46 26.21
CA ASN A 855 4.10 -7.33 25.19
C ASN A 855 2.72 -6.96 25.75
N GLU A 856 2.40 -7.43 26.96
CA GLU A 856 1.05 -7.28 27.52
C GLU A 856 0.93 -6.09 28.48
N ASN A 857 1.99 -5.82 29.25
CA ASN A 857 1.94 -4.83 30.34
C ASN A 857 3.01 -3.75 30.26
N GLU A 858 3.89 -3.78 29.24
CA GLU A 858 5.11 -2.94 29.16
C GLU A 858 5.95 -3.02 30.45
N ASP A 859 5.88 -4.16 31.16
CA ASP A 859 6.57 -4.37 32.44
C ASP A 859 7.98 -4.90 32.17
N TYR A 860 8.81 -4.00 31.65
CA TYR A 860 10.21 -4.30 31.37
C TYR A 860 10.99 -4.70 32.62
N GLN A 861 10.55 -4.31 33.83
CA GLN A 861 11.28 -4.65 35.07
C GLN A 861 11.12 -6.13 35.41
N ASN A 862 9.90 -6.67 35.34
CA ASN A 862 9.70 -8.11 35.52
C ASN A 862 10.24 -8.93 34.34
N ALA A 863 10.19 -8.39 33.12
CA ALA A 863 10.85 -9.01 31.97
C ALA A 863 12.36 -9.16 32.20
N ILE A 864 13.03 -8.13 32.73
CA ILE A 864 14.45 -8.20 33.10
C ILE A 864 14.67 -9.26 34.19
N ASN A 865 13.87 -9.24 35.26
CA ASN A 865 14.01 -10.18 36.39
C ASN A 865 13.91 -11.65 35.95
N TRP A 866 12.95 -12.00 35.10
CA TRP A 866 12.82 -13.37 34.57
C TRP A 866 13.90 -13.70 33.55
N SER A 867 14.30 -12.73 32.73
CA SER A 867 15.28 -12.97 31.68
C SER A 867 16.65 -13.39 32.22
N GLU A 868 17.04 -13.04 33.44
CA GLU A 868 18.32 -13.44 34.03
C GLU A 868 18.49 -14.97 34.09
N PHE A 869 17.40 -15.73 34.05
CA PHE A 869 17.37 -17.19 34.18
C PHE A 869 17.22 -17.94 32.84
N THR A 870 17.36 -17.27 31.70
CA THR A 870 17.36 -17.91 30.37
C THR A 870 18.50 -17.40 29.50
N SER A 871 19.12 -18.30 28.74
CA SER A 871 20.16 -17.93 27.77
C SER A 871 19.58 -17.46 26.42
N LEU A 872 18.28 -17.72 26.18
CA LEU A 872 17.58 -17.40 24.94
C LEU A 872 17.31 -15.89 24.77
N ILE A 873 17.29 -15.14 25.86
CA ILE A 873 17.22 -13.68 25.81
C ILE A 873 18.64 -13.14 25.80
N SER A 874 18.98 -12.49 24.70
CA SER A 874 20.30 -11.98 24.49
C SER A 874 20.62 -10.82 25.45
N PRO A 875 21.88 -10.68 25.89
CA PRO A 875 22.31 -9.55 26.71
C PRO A 875 21.99 -8.17 26.11
N ASP A 876 21.99 -8.03 24.78
CA ASP A 876 21.64 -6.77 24.09
C ASP A 876 20.13 -6.47 24.16
N THR A 877 19.28 -7.50 24.23
CA THR A 877 17.84 -7.35 24.44
C THR A 877 17.57 -6.80 25.84
N ARG A 878 18.24 -7.34 26.88
CA ARG A 878 18.16 -6.81 28.26
C ARG A 878 18.63 -5.34 28.33
N LEU A 879 19.73 -5.01 27.66
CA LEU A 879 20.24 -3.65 27.55
C LEU A 879 19.20 -2.71 26.91
N SER A 880 18.46 -3.20 25.92
CA SER A 880 17.40 -2.45 25.25
C SER A 880 16.17 -2.24 26.16
N TRP A 881 15.78 -3.24 26.95
CA TRP A 881 14.70 -3.08 27.93
C TRP A 881 15.04 -2.08 29.05
N MET A 882 16.28 -2.07 29.52
CA MET A 882 16.76 -1.04 30.47
C MET A 882 16.73 0.37 29.86
N PHE A 883 16.94 0.49 28.53
CA PHE A 883 16.85 1.75 27.81
C PHE A 883 15.41 2.27 27.77
N GLU A 884 14.44 1.40 27.51
CA GLU A 884 13.00 1.74 27.52
C GLU A 884 12.53 2.17 28.92
N LEU A 885 13.02 1.52 29.98
CA LEU A 885 12.80 1.93 31.38
C LEU A 885 13.48 3.25 31.76
N ARG A 886 14.30 3.83 30.89
CA ARG A 886 15.12 5.02 31.14
C ARG A 886 16.09 4.85 32.33
N GLN A 887 16.43 3.61 32.64
CA GLN A 887 17.41 3.23 33.67
C GLN A 887 18.84 3.37 33.12
N TYR A 888 19.18 4.59 32.68
CA TYR A 888 20.44 4.82 31.95
C TYR A 888 21.68 4.56 32.81
N VAL A 889 21.58 4.76 34.13
CA VAL A 889 22.70 4.53 35.07
C VAL A 889 22.95 3.04 35.23
N GLU A 890 21.89 2.27 35.46
CA GLU A 890 21.91 0.81 35.62
C GLU A 890 22.33 0.12 34.32
N LEU A 891 21.83 0.62 33.17
CA LEU A 891 22.22 0.17 31.84
C LEU A 891 23.73 0.33 31.61
N GLU A 892 24.29 1.50 31.93
CA GLU A 892 25.72 1.75 31.80
C GLU A 892 26.54 0.86 32.75
N GLN A 893 26.07 0.62 33.98
CA GLN A 893 26.71 -0.29 34.92
C GLN A 893 26.69 -1.74 34.43
N TYR A 894 25.54 -2.19 33.90
CA TYR A 894 25.36 -3.52 33.32
C TYR A 894 26.29 -3.71 32.11
N TYR A 895 26.32 -2.76 31.18
CA TYR A 895 27.23 -2.80 30.03
C TYR A 895 28.70 -2.89 30.48
N ARG A 896 29.14 -2.05 31.42
CA ARG A 896 30.53 -2.06 31.93
C ARG A 896 30.87 -3.40 32.58
N LYS A 897 29.97 -3.96 33.39
CA LYS A 897 30.15 -5.28 34.01
C LYS A 897 30.25 -6.37 32.94
N TYR A 898 29.32 -6.41 32.00
CA TYR A 898 29.27 -7.42 30.95
C TYR A 898 30.51 -7.38 30.05
N ILE A 899 30.89 -6.19 29.56
CA ILE A 899 32.04 -6.06 28.64
C ILE A 899 33.39 -6.32 29.32
N SER A 900 33.48 -6.12 30.64
CA SER A 900 34.67 -6.50 31.41
C SER A 900 34.89 -8.02 31.44
N GLN A 901 33.80 -8.80 31.40
CA GLN A 901 33.83 -10.26 31.38
C GLN A 901 33.90 -10.80 29.94
N ASN A 902 33.30 -10.08 28.97
CA ASN A 902 33.22 -10.45 27.55
C ASN A 902 33.86 -9.39 26.64
N PRO A 903 35.18 -9.16 26.72
CA PRO A 903 35.84 -8.03 26.05
C PRO A 903 35.87 -8.12 24.51
N ASN A 904 35.54 -9.28 23.94
CA ASN A 904 35.51 -9.52 22.49
C ASN A 904 34.08 -9.51 21.90
N ASP A 905 33.06 -9.16 22.69
CA ASP A 905 31.68 -9.06 22.19
C ASP A 905 31.47 -7.73 21.44
N GLU A 906 31.72 -7.76 20.14
CA GLU A 906 31.66 -6.59 19.26
C GLU A 906 30.21 -6.14 18.98
N ALA A 907 29.24 -7.06 18.99
CA ALA A 907 27.83 -6.76 18.79
C ALA A 907 27.27 -5.93 19.97
N MET A 908 27.63 -6.29 21.20
CA MET A 908 27.29 -5.53 22.39
C MET A 908 27.90 -4.11 22.38
N LYS A 909 29.16 -3.97 21.95
CA LYS A 909 29.80 -2.65 21.79
C LYS A 909 29.10 -1.80 20.72
N GLN A 910 28.74 -2.41 19.58
CA GLN A 910 27.98 -1.73 18.53
C GLN A 910 26.60 -1.28 19.03
N ARG A 911 25.89 -2.11 19.79
CA ARG A 911 24.60 -1.75 20.39
C ARG A 911 24.74 -0.57 21.36
N MET A 912 25.75 -0.60 22.22
CA MET A 912 26.02 0.50 23.14
C MET A 912 26.41 1.80 22.41
N PHE A 913 27.17 1.70 21.31
CA PHE A 913 27.46 2.84 20.44
C PHE A 913 26.17 3.49 19.92
N GLN A 914 25.23 2.69 19.41
CA GLN A 914 23.94 3.18 18.91
C GLN A 914 23.12 3.86 20.01
N ILE A 915 23.09 3.29 21.22
CA ILE A 915 22.40 3.88 22.37
C ILE A 915 23.00 5.27 22.71
N TYR A 916 24.33 5.38 22.76
CA TYR A 916 24.98 6.68 22.99
C TYR A 916 24.75 7.68 21.84
N GLU A 917 24.70 7.23 20.59
CA GLU A 917 24.35 8.06 19.44
C GLU A 917 22.93 8.65 19.57
N VAL A 918 21.95 7.81 19.94
CA VAL A 918 20.55 8.23 20.14
C VAL A 918 20.41 9.21 21.31
N LEU A 919 21.17 9.00 22.39
CA LEU A 919 21.19 9.89 23.55
C LEU A 919 21.98 11.20 23.30
N GLY A 920 22.62 11.36 22.14
CA GLY A 920 23.47 12.51 21.84
C GLY A 920 24.79 12.54 22.64
N LYS A 921 25.16 11.43 23.29
CA LYS A 921 26.40 11.23 24.06
C LYS A 921 27.56 10.84 23.13
N TYR A 922 27.89 11.72 22.19
CA TYR A 922 28.85 11.41 21.11
C TYR A 922 30.28 11.17 21.59
N ASP A 923 30.67 11.73 22.73
CA ASP A 923 31.97 11.50 23.35
C ASP A 923 32.11 10.05 23.83
N GLU A 924 31.10 9.55 24.55
CA GLU A 924 31.00 8.18 25.02
C GLU A 924 30.85 7.19 23.85
N ALA A 925 30.08 7.55 22.81
CA ALA A 925 29.97 6.77 21.59
C ALA A 925 31.34 6.58 20.91
N CYS A 926 32.14 7.65 20.76
CA CYS A 926 33.49 7.56 20.22
C CYS A 926 34.42 6.72 21.11
N GLY A 927 34.26 6.82 22.43
CA GLY A 927 34.98 6.00 23.40
C GLY A 927 34.67 4.50 23.28
N VAL A 928 33.43 4.13 22.97
CA VAL A 928 33.03 2.74 22.70
C VAL A 928 33.55 2.27 21.34
N LEU A 929 33.48 3.11 20.30
CA LEU A 929 33.99 2.80 18.97
C LEU A 929 35.48 2.44 18.99
N LEU A 930 36.30 3.13 19.78
CA LEU A 930 37.73 2.81 19.92
C LEU A 930 38.01 1.47 20.62
N GLN A 931 37.02 0.90 21.29
CA GLN A 931 37.14 -0.43 21.93
C GLN A 931 36.75 -1.56 20.98
N ILE A 932 36.17 -1.24 19.81
CA ILE A 932 35.77 -2.22 18.80
C ILE A 932 37.03 -2.70 18.05
N LYS A 933 37.29 -4.01 18.09
CA LYS A 933 38.49 -4.62 17.47
C LYS A 933 38.22 -5.20 16.09
N ASP A 934 36.96 -5.49 15.78
CA ASP A 934 36.58 -5.96 14.44
C ASP A 934 36.75 -4.81 13.43
N GLN A 935 37.67 -5.00 12.49
CA GLN A 935 38.05 -3.96 11.54
C GLN A 935 36.90 -3.58 10.61
N LYS A 936 36.01 -4.52 10.28
CA LYS A 936 34.87 -4.27 9.40
C LYS A 936 33.82 -3.43 10.12
N ILE A 937 33.44 -3.82 11.34
CA ILE A 937 32.47 -3.09 12.17
C ILE A 937 33.01 -1.69 12.51
N PHE A 938 34.30 -1.60 12.86
CA PHE A 938 34.95 -0.33 13.14
C PHE A 938 34.90 0.63 11.94
N GLU A 939 35.27 0.17 10.73
CA GLU A 939 35.26 1.03 9.54
C GLU A 939 33.84 1.41 9.10
N GLU A 940 32.85 0.52 9.22
CA GLU A 940 31.43 0.83 8.92
C GLU A 940 30.88 1.94 9.82
N ILE A 941 31.07 1.82 11.14
CA ILE A 941 30.61 2.83 12.12
C ILE A 941 31.40 4.13 11.96
N LYS A 942 32.71 4.03 11.70
CA LYS A 942 33.57 5.18 11.45
C LYS A 942 33.17 5.94 10.18
N GLU A 943 32.81 5.26 9.09
CA GLU A 943 32.31 5.91 7.88
C GLU A 943 31.00 6.65 8.14
N HIS A 944 30.06 6.03 8.85
CA HIS A 944 28.80 6.65 9.25
C HIS A 944 29.02 7.93 10.07
N LEU A 945 29.88 7.87 11.08
CA LEU A 945 30.22 9.04 11.90
C LEU A 945 30.95 10.13 11.09
N ASN A 946 31.80 9.76 10.13
CA ASN A 946 32.47 10.71 9.23
C ASN A 946 31.51 11.40 8.26
N GLN A 947 30.38 10.78 7.91
CA GLN A 947 29.34 11.42 7.12
C GLN A 947 28.49 12.37 7.97
N GLN A 948 28.18 11.97 9.20
CA GLN A 948 27.34 12.75 10.11
C GLN A 948 28.04 13.97 10.71
N ILE A 949 29.34 13.88 11.02
CA ILE A 949 30.07 14.97 11.72
C ILE A 949 29.96 16.32 11.00
N LEU A 950 29.81 16.33 9.67
CA LEU A 950 29.66 17.56 8.88
C LEU A 950 28.39 18.36 9.20
N TYR A 951 27.42 17.73 9.86
CA TYR A 951 26.12 18.29 10.24
C TYR A 951 26.00 18.60 11.74
N PHE A 952 27.01 18.26 12.54
CA PHE A 952 27.05 18.64 13.96
C PHE A 952 27.32 20.14 14.12
N ASP A 953 27.07 20.72 15.29
CA ASP A 953 27.48 22.09 15.54
C ASP A 953 29.02 22.21 15.57
N ILE A 954 29.53 23.40 15.27
CA ILE A 954 30.97 23.60 15.10
C ILE A 954 31.78 23.33 16.38
N GLU A 955 31.16 23.45 17.56
CA GLU A 955 31.80 23.23 18.87
C GLU A 955 31.99 21.72 19.11
N THR A 956 30.95 20.93 18.86
CA THR A 956 31.02 19.46 18.89
C THR A 956 31.96 18.90 17.83
N GLN A 957 31.96 19.45 16.61
CA GLN A 957 32.91 19.05 15.55
C GLN A 957 34.37 19.25 15.98
N GLU A 958 34.68 20.40 16.58
CA GLU A 958 36.03 20.75 17.05
C GLU A 958 36.47 19.85 18.21
N GLU A 959 35.59 19.59 19.16
CA GLU A 959 35.87 18.75 20.32
C GLU A 959 36.16 17.29 19.95
N LEU A 960 35.28 16.68 19.13
CA LEU A 960 35.43 15.29 18.71
C LEU A 960 36.66 15.07 17.84
N ILE A 961 37.00 15.99 16.93
CA ILE A 961 38.21 15.89 16.11
C ILE A 961 39.48 16.02 16.95
N ARG A 962 39.48 16.90 17.97
CA ARG A 962 40.61 17.10 18.87
C ARG A 962 40.85 15.86 19.74
N LYS A 963 39.78 15.28 20.30
CA LYS A 963 39.86 14.16 21.25
C LYS A 963 40.04 12.82 20.55
N TYR A 964 39.47 12.64 19.36
CA TYR A 964 39.47 11.37 18.62
C TYR A 964 40.06 11.51 17.20
N PRO A 965 41.33 11.91 17.06
CA PRO A 965 41.92 12.19 15.74
C PRO A 965 41.98 10.95 14.83
N THR A 966 41.94 9.72 15.35
CA THR A 966 42.03 8.49 14.54
C THR A 966 40.71 8.11 13.86
N ILE A 967 39.58 8.61 14.38
CA ILE A 967 38.25 8.27 13.85
C ILE A 967 37.93 9.10 12.60
N PHE A 968 38.33 10.38 12.56
CA PHE A 968 37.92 11.30 11.49
C PHE A 968 38.95 11.42 10.34
N THR A 969 38.44 11.42 9.10
CA THR A 969 39.24 11.47 7.86
C THR A 969 39.97 12.81 7.68
N ALA A 970 41.11 12.79 6.99
CA ALA A 970 41.91 14.00 6.70
C ALA A 970 41.13 15.05 5.89
N ILE A 971 40.25 14.62 4.98
CA ILE A 971 39.42 15.50 4.16
C ILE A 971 38.38 16.24 5.02
N ASN A 972 37.75 15.55 5.97
CA ASN A 972 36.79 16.19 6.88
C ASN A 972 37.49 17.15 7.84
N LYS A 973 38.67 16.79 8.34
CA LYS A 973 39.52 17.69 9.14
C LYS A 973 39.90 18.95 8.39
N GLU A 974 40.35 18.85 7.13
CA GLU A 974 40.72 20.02 6.32
C GLU A 974 39.49 20.91 6.07
N LYS A 975 38.33 20.33 5.74
CA LYS A 975 37.08 21.08 5.54
C LYS A 975 36.64 21.84 6.79
N ILE A 976 36.73 21.20 7.95
CA ILE A 976 36.34 21.81 9.24
C ILE A 976 37.35 22.88 9.65
N GLN A 977 38.64 22.66 9.42
CA GLN A 977 39.68 23.68 9.62
C GLN A 977 39.49 24.91 8.72
N ILE A 978 39.12 24.72 7.45
CA ILE A 978 38.80 25.84 6.54
C ILE A 978 37.56 26.60 7.04
N LYS A 979 36.51 25.89 7.49
CA LYS A 979 35.32 26.53 8.07
C LYS A 979 35.64 27.33 9.32
N LEU A 980 36.44 26.78 10.24
CA LEU A 980 36.90 27.49 11.45
C LEU A 980 37.71 28.73 11.10
N LYS A 981 38.54 28.65 10.05
CA LYS A 981 39.33 29.78 9.56
C LYS A 981 38.46 30.88 8.93
N ASP A 982 37.46 30.52 8.14
CA ASP A 982 36.51 31.49 7.57
C ASP A 982 35.65 32.17 8.66
N LEU A 983 35.36 31.48 9.78
CA LEU A 983 34.55 31.99 10.89
C LEU A 983 35.33 32.80 11.93
N TYR A 984 36.53 32.37 12.30
CA TYR A 984 37.32 32.89 13.43
C TYR A 984 38.76 33.23 13.06
N GLY A 985 39.11 33.28 11.77
CA GLY A 985 40.42 33.71 11.31
C GLY A 985 40.52 35.23 11.29
N ASP A 986 41.67 35.75 11.71
CA ASP A 986 42.01 37.16 11.55
C ASP A 986 41.90 37.56 10.09
N TYR A 987 41.49 38.81 9.83
CA TYR A 987 41.25 39.25 8.46
C TYR A 987 41.55 40.72 8.23
N LEU A 988 41.89 41.04 6.99
CA LEU A 988 42.01 42.40 6.48
C LEU A 988 40.84 42.67 5.52
N ASP A 989 40.12 43.76 5.72
CA ASP A 989 38.98 44.15 4.88
C ASP A 989 39.13 45.61 4.45
N ALA A 990 39.23 45.84 3.14
CA ALA A 990 39.28 47.16 2.54
C ALA A 990 37.99 47.41 1.75
N ASN A 991 37.39 48.58 1.88
CA ASN A 991 36.16 48.91 1.17
C ASN A 991 36.08 50.39 0.81
N SER A 992 35.65 50.66 -0.40
CA SER A 992 35.38 52.00 -0.94
C SER A 992 33.89 52.11 -1.22
N THR A 993 33.25 53.19 -0.76
CA THR A 993 31.83 53.47 -0.95
C THR A 993 31.64 54.88 -1.49
N LEU A 994 30.82 55.00 -2.52
CA LEU A 994 30.44 56.24 -3.16
C LEU A 994 28.93 56.44 -2.96
N SER A 995 28.52 57.57 -2.38
CA SER A 995 27.11 57.89 -2.12
C SER A 995 26.72 59.18 -2.83
N TYR A 996 25.76 59.11 -3.74
CA TYR A 996 25.28 60.23 -4.56
C TYR A 996 23.91 60.73 -4.09
N PHE A 997 23.81 62.03 -3.83
CA PHE A 997 22.59 62.73 -3.42
C PHE A 997 22.07 63.68 -4.51
N VAL A 998 20.78 64.04 -4.47
CA VAL A 998 20.15 65.03 -5.37
C VAL A 998 20.98 66.32 -5.46
N ASN A 999 21.10 66.88 -6.68
CA ASN A 999 21.89 68.06 -7.04
C ASN A 999 23.43 67.90 -7.11
N LYS A 1000 23.93 66.74 -7.54
CA LYS A 1000 25.35 66.44 -7.87
C LYS A 1000 26.32 66.43 -6.68
N LYS A 1001 25.88 66.04 -5.48
CA LYS A 1001 26.76 65.95 -4.29
C LYS A 1001 27.10 64.49 -3.99
N THR A 1002 28.38 64.21 -3.78
CA THR A 1002 28.90 62.84 -3.76
C THR A 1002 29.76 62.61 -2.54
N ASN A 1003 29.32 61.86 -1.53
CA ASN A 1003 30.19 61.48 -0.43
C ASN A 1003 31.03 60.27 -0.83
N PHE A 1004 32.32 60.31 -0.51
CA PHE A 1004 33.22 59.18 -0.75
C PHE A 1004 33.83 58.72 0.57
N GLN A 1005 33.79 57.41 0.83
CA GLN A 1005 34.30 56.83 2.06
C GLN A 1005 35.12 55.58 1.75
N ASN A 1006 36.32 55.53 2.32
CA ASN A 1006 37.15 54.34 2.33
C ASN A 1006 37.36 53.88 3.76
N TYR A 1007 37.50 52.57 3.97
CA TYR A 1007 38.09 52.05 5.18
C TYR A 1007 39.05 50.90 4.88
N ILE A 1008 40.05 50.76 5.74
CA ILE A 1008 40.81 49.54 5.95
C ILE A 1008 40.49 49.06 7.36
N LYS A 1009 40.14 47.79 7.49
CA LYS A 1009 39.80 47.15 8.74
C LYS A 1009 40.69 45.93 8.97
N TYR A 1010 41.32 45.87 10.13
CA TYR A 1010 41.95 44.65 10.62
C TYR A 1010 41.07 44.06 11.72
N GLY A 1011 40.52 42.87 11.49
CA GLY A 1011 39.74 42.12 12.46
C GLY A 1011 40.59 41.03 13.10
N HIS A 1012 40.70 41.06 14.42
CA HIS A 1012 41.38 40.06 15.23
C HIS A 1012 40.37 39.26 16.06
N PHE A 1013 40.52 37.94 16.15
CA PHE A 1013 39.72 37.11 17.04
C PHE A 1013 40.50 36.72 18.30
N ASP A 1014 39.93 37.00 19.48
CA ASP A 1014 40.53 36.62 20.75
C ASP A 1014 40.40 35.10 21.04
N LYS A 1015 40.99 34.63 22.15
CA LYS A 1015 40.90 33.22 22.57
C LYS A 1015 39.47 32.75 22.84
N GLN A 1016 38.57 33.66 23.16
CA GLN A 1016 37.14 33.38 23.38
C GLN A 1016 36.34 33.49 22.06
N LYS A 1017 37.02 33.69 20.92
CA LYS A 1017 36.46 33.88 19.58
C LYS A 1017 35.59 35.14 19.47
N ASN A 1018 35.80 36.14 20.32
CA ASN A 1018 35.25 37.48 20.15
C ASN A 1018 36.06 38.24 19.11
N SER A 1019 35.41 39.11 18.33
CA SER A 1019 36.06 39.90 17.28
C SER A 1019 36.40 41.30 17.79
N HIS A 1020 37.64 41.72 17.52
CA HIS A 1020 38.24 43.01 17.76
C HIS A 1020 38.57 43.64 16.41
N ASP A 1021 37.71 44.53 15.94
CA ASP A 1021 37.82 45.18 14.64
C ASP A 1021 38.45 46.58 14.78
N PHE A 1022 39.62 46.79 14.20
CA PHE A 1022 40.32 48.07 14.15
C PHE A 1022 40.17 48.70 12.76
N PHE A 1023 39.70 49.93 12.70
CA PHE A 1023 39.42 50.65 11.47
C PHE A 1023 40.29 51.89 11.31
N VAL A 1024 40.73 52.12 10.08
CA VAL A 1024 41.17 53.42 9.59
C VAL A 1024 40.22 53.82 8.47
N LYS A 1025 39.45 54.90 8.65
CA LYS A 1025 38.49 55.38 7.65
C LYS A 1025 38.88 56.76 7.14
N HIS A 1026 38.70 56.96 5.85
CA HIS A 1026 38.87 58.23 5.15
C HIS A 1026 37.53 58.62 4.56
N LYS A 1027 37.00 59.80 4.93
CA LYS A 1027 35.73 60.33 4.43
C LYS A 1027 35.99 61.64 3.69
N GLU A 1028 35.33 61.81 2.57
CA GLU A 1028 35.28 63.02 1.76
C GLU A 1028 33.82 63.48 1.70
N LEU A 1029 33.53 64.61 2.35
CA LEU A 1029 32.20 65.19 2.47
C LEU A 1029 32.13 66.52 1.71
N TYR A 1030 31.06 66.71 0.93
CA TYR A 1030 30.88 67.91 0.10
C TYR A 1030 29.79 68.83 0.68
N SER A 1031 30.01 70.15 0.55
CA SER A 1031 29.10 71.20 1.01
C SER A 1031 27.72 71.19 0.32
N GLY A 1032 26.68 71.43 1.11
CA GLY A 1032 25.27 71.44 0.79
C GLY A 1032 24.69 72.78 0.29
N THR A 1033 25.34 73.93 0.53
CA THR A 1033 24.66 75.24 0.39
C THR A 1033 25.20 76.18 -0.68
N ASP A 1034 26.39 75.95 -1.26
CA ASP A 1034 27.00 76.87 -2.25
C ASP A 1034 27.28 76.21 -3.60
N GLN A 1035 26.75 76.79 -4.68
CA GLN A 1035 27.08 76.38 -6.06
C GLN A 1035 28.40 77.01 -6.57
N THR A 1036 29.02 77.90 -5.80
CA THR A 1036 30.18 78.71 -6.21
C THR A 1036 31.50 78.33 -5.52
N THR A 1037 31.47 77.54 -4.43
CA THR A 1037 32.68 77.05 -3.76
C THR A 1037 32.64 75.53 -3.53
N ASN A 1038 33.56 74.80 -4.17
CA ASN A 1038 33.76 73.35 -3.97
C ASN A 1038 34.49 73.10 -2.65
N ASN A 1039 33.85 73.39 -1.52
CA ASN A 1039 34.42 73.11 -0.21
C ASN A 1039 34.31 71.60 0.06
N LEU A 1040 35.46 70.92 -0.03
CA LEU A 1040 35.66 69.51 0.30
C LEU A 1040 36.20 69.41 1.73
N ALA A 1041 35.52 68.63 2.57
CA ALA A 1041 36.04 68.24 3.86
C ALA A 1041 36.56 66.82 3.81
N THR A 1042 37.79 66.65 4.24
CA THR A 1042 38.39 65.33 4.41
C THR A 1042 38.47 65.02 5.89
N ILE A 1043 38.12 63.80 6.27
CA ILE A 1043 38.06 63.35 7.67
C ILE A 1043 38.77 62.00 7.76
N LEU A 1044 39.69 61.89 8.71
CA LEU A 1044 40.36 60.65 9.06
C LEU A 1044 39.79 60.14 10.39
N GLU A 1045 39.38 58.88 10.43
CA GLU A 1045 38.82 58.22 11.61
C GLU A 1045 39.65 57.00 11.99
N PHE A 1046 40.00 56.90 13.28
CA PHE A 1046 40.45 55.66 13.90
C PHE A 1046 39.32 55.13 14.77
N ALA A 1047 38.86 53.90 14.49
CA ALA A 1047 37.79 53.30 15.27
C ALA A 1047 38.10 51.88 15.70
N TYR A 1048 37.52 51.50 16.83
CA TYR A 1048 37.57 50.17 17.40
C TYR A 1048 36.14 49.66 17.58
N GLU A 1049 35.91 48.39 17.27
CA GLU A 1049 34.64 47.71 17.48
C GLU A 1049 34.87 46.32 18.07
N PHE A 1050 34.25 46.06 19.21
CA PHE A 1050 34.15 44.75 19.83
C PHE A 1050 32.85 44.07 19.39
N LYS A 1051 32.94 42.78 19.08
CA LYS A 1051 31.78 41.91 18.83
C LYS A 1051 31.94 40.62 19.60
N ARG A 1052 30.96 40.31 20.45
CA ARG A 1052 30.93 39.01 21.13
C ARG A 1052 30.73 37.87 20.12
N LYS A 1053 31.41 36.74 20.35
CA LYS A 1053 31.28 35.51 19.53
C LYS A 1053 29.81 35.22 19.22
N GLN A 1054 29.47 35.14 17.94
CA GLN A 1054 28.18 34.63 17.48
C GLN A 1054 28.22 33.09 17.51
N SER A 1055 27.33 32.46 18.28
CA SER A 1055 27.18 31.01 18.38
C SER A 1055 26.09 30.57 17.41
N ASP A 1056 26.27 29.44 16.74
CA ASP A 1056 25.27 28.84 15.83
C ASP A 1056 24.01 28.35 16.59
N GLN A 1057 24.00 28.45 17.93
CA GLN A 1057 22.92 28.01 18.79
C GLN A 1057 21.80 29.05 18.87
N ILE A 1058 20.57 28.55 18.68
CA ILE A 1058 19.33 29.31 18.80
C ILE A 1058 19.06 29.61 20.28
N ASN A 1059 18.56 30.82 20.60
CA ASN A 1059 18.31 31.37 21.95
C ASN A 1059 19.54 31.94 22.69
N LYS A 1060 20.45 32.63 21.99
CA LYS A 1060 21.56 33.36 22.62
C LYS A 1060 21.54 34.85 22.34
N PHE A 1061 22.07 35.61 23.29
CA PHE A 1061 22.19 37.06 23.31
C PHE A 1061 23.59 37.47 22.83
N PHE A 1062 23.65 38.42 21.90
CA PHE A 1062 24.88 38.97 21.35
C PHE A 1062 24.90 40.48 21.52
N TYR A 1063 26.08 41.05 21.78
CA TYR A 1063 26.26 42.48 21.85
C TYR A 1063 27.53 42.94 21.14
N THR A 1064 27.49 44.17 20.66
CA THR A 1064 28.60 44.88 20.04
C THR A 1064 28.75 46.25 20.67
N TYR A 1065 29.97 46.76 20.71
CA TYR A 1065 30.19 48.17 21.05
C TYR A 1065 31.39 48.68 20.28
N GLY A 1066 31.42 49.97 19.98
CA GLY A 1066 32.53 50.58 19.28
C GLY A 1066 32.71 52.05 19.63
N LEU A 1067 33.95 52.50 19.48
CA LEU A 1067 34.37 53.88 19.73
C LEU A 1067 35.24 54.33 18.57
N GLY A 1068 35.08 55.57 18.14
CA GLY A 1068 35.87 56.18 17.08
C GLY A 1068 36.30 57.59 17.42
N LEU A 1069 37.49 57.95 16.96
CA LEU A 1069 38.04 59.30 17.01
C LEU A 1069 38.26 59.78 15.58
N GLU A 1070 37.66 60.92 15.25
CA GLU A 1070 37.72 61.53 13.92
C GLU A 1070 38.48 62.85 13.98
N LYS A 1071 39.27 63.13 12.96
CA LYS A 1071 39.99 64.39 12.80
C LYS A 1071 39.78 64.92 11.38
N ASP A 1072 39.38 66.18 11.28
CA ASP A 1072 39.36 66.88 9.99
C ASP A 1072 40.73 67.50 9.66
N TRP A 1073 40.95 67.85 8.39
CA TRP A 1073 42.21 68.48 7.97
C TRP A 1073 42.42 69.90 8.49
N SER A 1074 41.40 70.53 9.08
CA SER A 1074 41.53 71.80 9.80
C SER A 1074 42.06 71.63 11.24
N GLY A 1075 42.15 70.38 11.71
CA GLY A 1075 42.69 70.03 13.02
C GLY A 1075 41.64 69.79 14.11
N LYS A 1076 40.35 69.90 13.79
CA LYS A 1076 39.25 69.72 14.75
C LYS A 1076 38.95 68.23 14.96
N LEU A 1077 38.67 67.88 16.21
CA LEU A 1077 38.44 66.51 16.67
C LEU A 1077 36.96 66.24 16.91
N TYR A 1078 36.53 65.03 16.59
CA TYR A 1078 35.18 64.51 16.84
C TYR A 1078 35.29 63.07 17.37
N TYR A 1079 34.20 62.58 17.96
CA TYR A 1079 34.14 61.20 18.47
C TYR A 1079 32.85 60.53 18.03
N ASN A 1080 32.87 59.22 17.93
CA ASN A 1080 31.66 58.42 17.72
C ASN A 1080 31.63 57.24 18.69
N ALA A 1081 30.43 56.83 19.07
CA ALA A 1081 30.18 55.68 19.92
C ALA A 1081 29.00 54.90 19.36
N LYS A 1082 29.07 53.57 19.44
CA LYS A 1082 27.98 52.70 19.04
C LYS A 1082 27.82 51.51 19.97
N GLY A 1083 26.59 51.05 20.13
CA GLY A 1083 26.25 49.86 20.91
C GLY A 1083 25.13 49.07 20.22
N GLY A 1084 25.27 47.76 20.14
CA GLY A 1084 24.31 46.89 19.48
C GLY A 1084 23.97 45.66 20.31
N ILE A 1085 22.75 45.17 20.16
CA ILE A 1085 22.24 43.93 20.76
C ILE A 1085 21.51 43.14 19.68
N ASN A 1086 21.73 41.82 19.66
CA ASN A 1086 21.05 40.91 18.76
C ASN A 1086 20.54 39.66 19.53
N ILE A 1087 19.29 39.29 19.29
CA ILE A 1087 18.60 38.14 19.89
C ILE A 1087 18.03 37.28 18.76
N ILE A 1088 18.50 36.03 18.68
CA ILE A 1088 18.08 35.08 17.65
C ILE A 1088 17.35 33.91 18.30
N THR A 1089 16.09 33.68 17.90
CA THR A 1089 15.26 32.54 18.34
C THR A 1089 14.75 31.74 17.13
N LYS A 1090 14.11 30.58 17.36
CA LYS A 1090 13.51 29.78 16.28
C LYS A 1090 12.37 30.51 15.53
N LYS A 1091 11.74 31.50 16.18
CA LYS A 1091 10.52 32.16 15.68
C LYS A 1091 10.78 33.57 15.16
N TYR A 1092 11.80 34.25 15.68
CA TYR A 1092 12.12 35.61 15.31
C TYR A 1092 13.60 35.95 15.54
N ASN A 1093 14.07 36.97 14.82
CA ASN A 1093 15.36 37.61 15.00
C ASN A 1093 15.12 39.10 15.32
N LEU A 1094 15.74 39.61 16.38
CA LEU A 1094 15.67 41.00 16.80
C LEU A 1094 17.08 41.57 16.91
N SER A 1095 17.40 42.61 16.15
CA SER A 1095 18.67 43.32 16.19
C SER A 1095 18.43 44.79 16.44
N THR A 1096 19.00 45.37 17.50
CA THR A 1096 18.87 46.78 17.86
C THR A 1096 20.24 47.43 18.05
N ASN A 1097 20.50 48.55 17.41
CA ASN A 1097 21.74 49.31 17.47
C ASN A 1097 21.47 50.77 17.80
N LEU A 1098 22.33 51.36 18.62
CA LEU A 1098 22.33 52.77 18.97
C LEU A 1098 23.69 53.36 18.56
N ASP A 1099 23.66 54.35 17.69
CA ASP A 1099 24.84 55.01 17.15
C ASP A 1099 24.81 56.51 17.54
N TYR A 1100 25.89 57.02 18.12
CA TYR A 1100 26.08 58.44 18.43
C TYR A 1100 27.32 58.94 17.70
N ALA A 1101 27.15 59.77 16.68
CA ALA A 1101 28.24 60.26 15.83
C ALA A 1101 27.92 61.65 15.28
N PRO A 1102 28.89 62.41 14.77
CA PRO A 1102 28.61 63.59 13.97
C PRO A 1102 27.72 63.21 12.78
N ALA A 1103 26.71 64.02 12.47
CA ALA A 1103 25.86 63.74 11.32
C ALA A 1103 26.72 63.79 10.03
N ASN A 1104 26.49 62.87 9.10
CA ASN A 1104 27.40 62.61 7.97
C ASN A 1104 27.27 63.63 6.81
N PHE A 1105 27.28 64.92 7.15
CA PHE A 1105 27.18 66.08 6.26
C PHE A 1105 28.25 67.10 6.65
N TRP A 1106 28.88 67.76 5.67
CA TRP A 1106 29.94 68.73 5.98
C TRP A 1106 29.47 69.85 6.91
N GLU A 1107 28.27 70.38 6.70
CA GLU A 1107 27.66 71.42 7.53
C GLU A 1107 27.52 70.99 8.99
N ALA A 1108 27.17 69.72 9.23
CA ALA A 1108 27.03 69.18 10.57
C ALA A 1108 28.37 69.08 11.30
N TYR A 1109 29.45 68.68 10.62
CA TYR A 1109 30.80 68.71 11.20
C TYR A 1109 31.24 70.14 11.53
N ARG A 1110 30.97 71.09 10.62
CA ARG A 1110 31.26 72.52 10.86
C ARG A 1110 30.52 73.03 12.11
N GLU A 1111 29.23 72.70 12.23
CA GLU A 1111 28.32 73.18 13.29
C GLU A 1111 28.31 72.32 14.56
N ASN A 1112 29.16 71.29 14.67
CA ASN A 1112 29.20 70.35 15.80
C ASN A 1112 27.85 69.64 16.06
N ILE A 1113 27.14 69.27 15.00
CA ILE A 1113 25.85 68.61 15.09
C ILE A 1113 26.05 67.09 15.14
N TYR A 1114 25.69 66.52 16.28
CA TYR A 1114 25.68 65.07 16.50
C TYR A 1114 24.30 64.49 16.22
N GLN A 1115 24.30 63.23 15.81
CA GLN A 1115 23.13 62.40 15.55
C GLN A 1115 23.17 61.21 16.51
N LEU A 1116 22.10 61.03 17.25
CA LEU A 1116 21.78 59.79 17.95
C LEU A 1116 20.81 59.00 17.07
N GLN A 1117 21.26 57.89 16.50
CA GLN A 1117 20.46 57.02 15.66
C GLN A 1117 20.15 55.72 16.38
N TRP A 1118 18.87 55.38 16.50
CA TRP A 1118 18.41 54.07 16.99
C TRP A 1118 17.86 53.26 15.81
N ASN A 1119 18.52 52.15 15.49
CA ASN A 1119 18.16 51.25 14.41
C ASN A 1119 17.69 49.90 14.99
N SER A 1120 16.47 49.46 14.69
CA SER A 1120 15.94 48.17 15.14
C SER A 1120 15.37 47.37 13.97
N ALA A 1121 15.82 46.13 13.80
CA ALA A 1121 15.33 45.19 12.81
C ALA A 1121 14.65 44.00 13.51
N TYR A 1122 13.45 43.64 13.08
CA TYR A 1122 12.67 42.52 13.58
C TYR A 1122 12.21 41.63 12.43
N ASN A 1123 12.66 40.38 12.41
CA ASN A 1123 12.27 39.39 11.41
C ASN A 1123 11.47 38.29 12.10
N ARG A 1124 10.29 37.96 11.57
CA ARG A 1124 9.42 36.88 12.10
C ARG A 1124 9.12 35.86 11.02
N TYR A 1125 9.27 34.59 11.38
CA TYR A 1125 9.07 33.46 10.48
C TYR A 1125 7.71 32.79 10.74
N PHE A 1126 6.84 32.74 9.73
CA PHE A 1126 5.59 31.97 9.73
C PHE A 1126 5.71 30.76 8.79
N GLU A 1127 4.72 29.87 8.79
CA GLU A 1127 4.77 28.63 8.00
C GLU A 1127 4.87 28.88 6.48
N PHE A 1128 4.23 29.94 5.97
CA PHE A 1128 4.19 30.29 4.54
C PHE A 1128 4.59 31.75 4.23
N LEU A 1129 4.88 32.58 5.24
CA LEU A 1129 5.30 33.98 5.10
C LEU A 1129 6.47 34.35 6.01
N GLU A 1130 7.29 35.30 5.56
CA GLU A 1130 8.33 35.97 6.34
C GLU A 1130 7.99 37.46 6.44
N LEU A 1131 8.05 38.01 7.65
CA LEU A 1131 7.84 39.43 7.93
C LEU A 1131 9.16 40.05 8.38
N ASP A 1132 9.69 40.99 7.59
CA ASP A 1132 10.87 41.79 7.92
C ASP A 1132 10.41 43.21 8.26
N THR A 1133 10.72 43.71 9.46
CA THR A 1133 10.37 45.07 9.89
C THR A 1133 11.63 45.81 10.32
N TYR A 1134 11.79 47.03 9.82
CA TYR A 1134 12.91 47.90 10.10
C TYR A 1134 12.43 49.22 10.67
N PHE A 1135 13.06 49.66 11.75
CA PHE A 1135 12.71 50.83 12.51
C PHE A 1135 13.95 51.71 12.71
N VAL A 1136 13.86 52.99 12.37
CA VAL A 1136 14.93 53.97 12.57
C VAL A 1136 14.40 55.20 13.28
N THR A 1137 15.10 55.65 14.30
CA THR A 1137 14.91 56.96 14.91
C THR A 1137 16.19 57.77 14.81
N ASP A 1138 16.14 58.95 14.19
CA ASP A 1138 17.24 59.90 14.17
C ASP A 1138 16.91 61.07 15.09
N TYR A 1139 17.69 61.27 16.14
CA TYR A 1139 17.59 62.43 17.02
C TYR A 1139 18.84 63.31 16.91
N TYR A 1140 18.64 64.59 16.62
CA TYR A 1140 19.69 65.60 16.51
C TYR A 1140 19.51 66.59 17.68
N PRO A 1141 20.28 66.47 18.77
CA PRO A 1141 20.07 67.28 19.99
C PRO A 1141 20.12 68.79 19.74
N SER A 1142 21.02 69.22 18.85
CA SER A 1142 21.03 70.56 18.26
C SER A 1142 20.88 70.38 16.75
N PRO A 1143 19.72 70.71 16.14
CA PRO A 1143 18.71 71.69 16.56
C PRO A 1143 17.43 71.13 17.23
N SER A 1144 17.48 69.99 17.92
CA SER A 1144 16.31 69.29 18.51
C SER A 1144 15.33 68.67 17.50
N ASN A 1145 15.86 68.20 16.37
CA ASN A 1145 15.08 67.48 15.37
C ASN A 1145 15.03 65.97 15.69
N LEU A 1146 13.91 65.34 15.38
CA LEU A 1146 13.58 63.93 15.57
C LEU A 1146 12.91 63.43 14.29
N ASN A 1147 13.38 62.30 13.77
CA ASN A 1147 12.81 61.59 12.63
C ASN A 1147 12.57 60.14 12.99
N PHE A 1148 11.40 59.62 12.64
CA PHE A 1148 10.94 58.26 12.85
C PHE A 1148 10.70 57.64 11.48
N THR A 1149 11.25 56.46 11.22
CA THR A 1149 11.03 55.68 10.00
C THR A 1149 10.69 54.24 10.36
N LEU A 1150 9.59 53.71 9.84
CA LEU A 1150 9.19 52.32 9.97
C LEU A 1150 8.94 51.74 8.57
N SER A 1151 9.64 50.67 8.22
CA SER A 1151 9.41 49.89 7.01
C SER A 1151 9.05 48.46 7.37
N SER A 1152 8.06 47.89 6.71
CA SER A 1152 7.68 46.48 6.85
C SER A 1152 7.56 45.83 5.47
N ARG A 1153 8.21 44.68 5.33
CA ARG A 1153 8.23 43.86 4.12
C ARG A 1153 7.68 42.47 4.42
N ILE A 1154 6.74 42.02 3.61
CA ILE A 1154 6.15 40.68 3.66
C ILE A 1154 6.59 39.92 2.41
N LYS A 1155 7.14 38.73 2.59
CA LYS A 1155 7.61 37.86 1.50
C LYS A 1155 7.21 36.41 1.73
N THR A 1156 7.24 35.58 0.69
CA THR A 1156 6.88 34.17 0.82
C THR A 1156 7.94 33.41 1.62
N ALA A 1157 7.51 32.63 2.63
CA ALA A 1157 8.43 31.81 3.41
C ALA A 1157 9.06 30.73 2.53
N SER A 1158 10.36 30.54 2.68
CA SER A 1158 11.09 29.56 1.89
C SER A 1158 12.03 28.78 2.81
N ASN A 1159 11.53 27.69 3.37
CA ASN A 1159 12.24 26.86 4.36
C ASN A 1159 13.37 25.98 3.77
N LYS A 1160 13.95 26.34 2.62
CA LYS A 1160 15.10 25.66 2.04
C LYS A 1160 16.05 26.68 1.42
N GLU A 1161 17.29 26.73 1.93
CA GLU A 1161 18.38 27.35 1.20
C GLU A 1161 18.56 26.62 -0.13
N LYS A 1162 18.17 27.28 -1.22
CA LYS A 1162 18.40 26.82 -2.58
C LYS A 1162 19.52 27.66 -3.16
N LYS A 1163 20.43 27.03 -3.93
CA LYS A 1163 21.49 27.74 -4.68
C LYS A 1163 20.96 28.82 -5.64
N TRP A 1164 19.66 28.79 -5.95
CA TRP A 1164 18.95 29.83 -6.67
C TRP A 1164 17.55 30.00 -6.07
N LYS A 1165 17.21 31.23 -5.70
CA LYS A 1165 15.94 31.58 -5.04
C LYS A 1165 15.42 32.89 -5.65
N VAL A 1166 14.15 32.92 -6.03
CA VAL A 1166 13.44 34.12 -6.47
C VAL A 1166 12.21 34.27 -5.57
N VAL A 1167 12.06 35.43 -4.93
CA VAL A 1167 11.03 35.68 -3.91
C VAL A 1167 10.30 36.98 -4.24
N PRO A 1168 8.99 36.95 -4.51
CA PRO A 1168 8.19 38.16 -4.56
C PRO A 1168 7.96 38.71 -3.15
N TYR A 1169 7.92 40.03 -3.02
CA TYR A 1169 7.64 40.71 -1.75
C TYR A 1169 6.76 41.94 -1.93
N LEU A 1170 6.07 42.30 -0.86
CA LEU A 1170 5.35 43.56 -0.68
C LEU A 1170 6.04 44.36 0.42
N GLU A 1171 6.22 45.66 0.23
CA GLU A 1171 6.86 46.54 1.20
C GLU A 1171 6.06 47.84 1.38
N GLY A 1172 5.96 48.30 2.62
CA GLY A 1172 5.38 49.58 2.99
C GLY A 1172 6.29 50.31 3.97
N LEU A 1173 6.40 51.63 3.81
CA LEU A 1173 7.20 52.51 4.66
C LEU A 1173 6.37 53.71 5.12
N CYS A 1174 6.55 54.11 6.38
CA CYS A 1174 6.12 55.40 6.90
C CYS A 1174 7.27 56.14 7.58
N GLN A 1175 7.33 57.45 7.37
CA GLN A 1175 8.36 58.35 7.90
C GLN A 1175 7.72 59.65 8.40
N PHE A 1176 8.18 60.13 9.55
CA PHE A 1176 7.71 61.33 10.23
C PHE A 1176 8.88 62.10 10.83
N ALA A 1177 8.90 63.43 10.68
CA ALA A 1177 9.89 64.29 11.34
C ALA A 1177 9.26 65.54 11.95
N ASN A 1178 9.76 66.00 13.09
CA ASN A 1178 9.30 67.20 13.80
C ASN A 1178 9.89 68.51 13.23
N ILE A 1179 9.77 68.70 11.91
CA ILE A 1179 10.22 69.91 11.22
C ILE A 1179 9.02 70.70 10.66
N ASP A 1180 9.16 72.03 10.58
CA ASP A 1180 8.10 72.91 10.05
C ASP A 1180 7.96 72.84 8.51
N GLU A 1181 9.08 72.61 7.82
CA GLU A 1181 9.19 72.57 6.36
C GLU A 1181 8.91 71.18 5.77
N ARG A 1182 8.53 71.08 4.49
CA ARG A 1182 8.28 69.79 3.81
C ARG A 1182 9.54 68.91 3.75
N VAL A 1183 10.70 69.52 3.51
CA VAL A 1183 12.02 68.88 3.52
C VAL A 1183 13.03 69.88 4.08
N ARG A 1184 13.83 69.47 5.08
CA ARG A 1184 15.01 70.19 5.52
C ARG A 1184 16.24 69.46 4.98
N VAL A 1185 17.18 70.18 4.35
CA VAL A 1185 18.34 69.57 3.66
C VAL A 1185 19.68 69.86 4.36
N ALA A 1186 19.77 70.97 5.09
CA ALA A 1186 20.96 71.36 5.83
C ALA A 1186 20.55 71.97 7.19
N PRO A 1187 21.36 71.83 8.24
CA PRO A 1187 22.59 71.02 8.33
C PRO A 1187 22.32 69.50 8.47
N VAL A 1188 21.04 69.09 8.44
CA VAL A 1188 20.58 67.70 8.47
C VAL A 1188 19.50 67.48 7.40
N TYR A 1189 19.38 66.24 6.91
CA TYR A 1189 18.39 65.88 5.89
C TYR A 1189 17.17 65.18 6.50
N LEU A 1190 15.99 65.80 6.45
CA LEU A 1190 14.74 65.31 7.05
C LEU A 1190 13.53 65.59 6.15
N ILE A 1191 12.56 64.66 6.13
CA ILE A 1191 11.28 64.80 5.41
C ILE A 1191 10.15 64.79 6.45
N ARG A 1192 9.26 65.79 6.41
CA ARG A 1192 8.22 65.96 7.45
C ARG A 1192 7.28 64.77 7.57
N ASN A 1193 6.71 64.32 6.46
CA ASN A 1193 5.87 63.13 6.39
C ASN A 1193 6.09 62.44 5.04
N ARG A 1194 6.28 61.13 5.03
CA ARG A 1194 6.36 60.34 3.81
C ARG A 1194 5.85 58.92 4.03
N TYR A 1195 5.07 58.43 3.07
CA TYR A 1195 4.57 57.07 3.01
C TYR A 1195 4.72 56.55 1.60
N PHE A 1196 5.20 55.31 1.48
CA PHE A 1196 5.17 54.60 0.21
C PHE A 1196 4.85 53.12 0.41
N GLY A 1197 4.28 52.51 -0.63
CA GLY A 1197 3.97 51.09 -0.68
C GLY A 1197 4.18 50.54 -2.07
N GLY A 1198 4.67 49.31 -2.17
CA GLY A 1198 5.04 48.72 -3.45
C GLY A 1198 5.28 47.23 -3.43
N ALA A 1199 5.58 46.70 -4.61
CA ALA A 1199 5.87 45.30 -4.82
C ALA A 1199 7.21 45.13 -5.53
N GLY A 1200 7.91 44.05 -5.21
CA GLY A 1200 9.22 43.75 -5.79
C GLY A 1200 9.53 42.27 -5.82
N ILE A 1201 10.68 41.96 -6.41
CA ILE A 1201 11.25 40.62 -6.49
C ILE A 1201 12.69 40.69 -5.99
N GLU A 1202 13.06 39.78 -5.09
CA GLU A 1202 14.45 39.53 -4.73
C GLU A 1202 14.92 38.18 -5.29
N THR A 1203 16.17 38.12 -5.71
CA THR A 1203 16.84 36.93 -6.22
C THR A 1203 18.14 36.71 -5.47
N ASN A 1204 18.33 35.49 -4.98
CA ASN A 1204 19.57 35.01 -4.38
C ASN A 1204 20.16 33.89 -5.23
N PHE A 1205 21.47 33.95 -5.50
CA PHE A 1205 22.24 32.91 -6.17
C PHE A 1205 23.53 32.63 -5.38
N GLY A 1206 23.78 31.36 -5.03
CA GLY A 1206 24.88 30.95 -4.15
C GLY A 1206 24.60 31.14 -2.65
N ASP A 1207 25.30 30.35 -1.82
CA ASP A 1207 25.33 30.46 -0.35
C ASP A 1207 26.60 31.18 0.13
N ASP A 1208 26.77 31.39 1.44
CA ASP A 1208 27.93 32.09 2.03
C ASP A 1208 29.28 31.39 1.81
N TYR A 1209 29.25 30.12 1.37
CA TYR A 1209 30.45 29.32 1.10
C TYR A 1209 30.70 29.12 -0.41
N SER A 1210 29.82 29.65 -1.25
CA SER A 1210 29.90 29.52 -2.70
C SER A 1210 31.00 30.43 -3.26
N LYS A 1211 31.69 29.95 -4.31
CA LYS A 1211 32.70 30.76 -5.02
C LYS A 1211 32.14 32.09 -5.54
N PHE A 1212 30.84 32.13 -5.82
CA PHE A 1212 30.12 33.33 -6.22
C PHE A 1212 28.76 33.35 -5.52
N LYS A 1213 28.48 34.47 -4.84
CA LYS A 1213 27.18 34.80 -4.25
C LYS A 1213 26.66 36.09 -4.88
N LEU A 1214 25.37 36.13 -5.21
CA LEU A 1214 24.69 37.29 -5.80
C LEU A 1214 23.31 37.43 -5.15
N TYR A 1215 23.08 38.58 -4.53
CA TYR A 1215 21.78 39.08 -4.13
C TYR A 1215 21.41 40.22 -5.08
N THR A 1216 20.20 40.20 -5.63
CA THR A 1216 19.64 41.31 -6.39
C THR A 1216 18.18 41.50 -6.04
N SER A 1217 17.71 42.74 -5.95
CA SER A 1217 16.29 43.03 -5.78
C SER A 1217 15.86 44.22 -6.62
N GLY A 1218 14.65 44.17 -7.16
CA GLY A 1218 14.02 45.28 -7.87
C GLY A 1218 12.58 45.48 -7.39
N ALA A 1219 12.17 46.71 -7.18
CA ALA A 1219 10.81 47.06 -6.74
C ALA A 1219 10.29 48.34 -7.38
N TYR A 1220 8.96 48.43 -7.47
CA TYR A 1220 8.21 49.61 -7.90
C TYR A 1220 7.29 50.08 -6.77
N TYR A 1221 7.36 51.37 -6.42
CA TYR A 1221 6.66 51.97 -5.29
C TYR A 1221 5.75 53.11 -5.71
N PHE A 1222 4.59 53.20 -5.06
CA PHE A 1222 3.74 54.39 -5.04
C PHE A 1222 4.10 55.22 -3.81
N ASP A 1223 4.42 56.50 -4.01
CA ASP A 1223 5.02 57.35 -2.98
C ASP A 1223 4.28 58.68 -2.84
N SER A 1224 3.91 59.02 -1.61
CA SER A 1224 3.24 60.29 -1.29
C SER A 1224 4.09 61.54 -1.53
N PHE A 1225 5.40 61.40 -1.71
CA PHE A 1225 6.32 62.51 -1.94
C PHE A 1225 6.57 62.79 -3.44
N GLU A 1226 6.65 61.75 -4.28
CA GLU A 1226 7.09 61.80 -5.69
C GLU A 1226 6.22 61.05 -6.70
N ASP A 1227 4.99 60.69 -6.30
CA ASP A 1227 4.01 59.89 -7.05
C ASP A 1227 4.43 58.42 -7.21
N ASN A 1228 5.56 58.15 -7.86
CA ASN A 1228 6.12 56.78 -7.98
C ASN A 1228 7.65 56.76 -8.15
N PHE A 1229 8.26 55.62 -7.83
CA PHE A 1229 9.69 55.40 -8.09
C PHE A 1229 10.08 53.91 -8.17
N MET A 1230 11.29 53.65 -8.69
CA MET A 1230 11.89 52.31 -8.72
C MET A 1230 13.16 52.23 -7.87
N ASN A 1231 13.38 51.10 -7.22
CA ASN A 1231 14.62 50.79 -6.51
C ASN A 1231 15.25 49.50 -7.06
N PHE A 1232 16.57 49.49 -7.20
CA PHE A 1232 17.37 48.32 -7.52
C PHE A 1232 18.54 48.17 -6.55
N ARG A 1233 18.68 46.99 -5.95
CA ARG A 1233 19.81 46.65 -5.07
C ARG A 1233 20.56 45.45 -5.64
N VAL A 1234 21.88 45.49 -5.63
CA VAL A 1234 22.76 44.39 -6.03
C VAL A 1234 23.86 44.25 -5.00
N ASN A 1235 24.08 43.06 -4.48
CA ASN A 1235 25.22 42.72 -3.64
C ASN A 1235 25.84 41.41 -4.14
N THR A 1236 27.12 41.41 -4.49
CA THR A 1236 27.82 40.21 -4.93
C THR A 1236 29.15 40.03 -4.22
N HIS A 1237 29.48 38.77 -4.01
CA HIS A 1237 30.69 38.32 -3.36
C HIS A 1237 31.33 37.22 -4.20
N TYR A 1238 32.59 37.39 -4.59
CA TYR A 1238 33.32 36.46 -5.43
C TYR A 1238 34.64 36.07 -4.78
N LYS A 1239 34.85 34.76 -4.58
CA LYS A 1239 36.07 34.19 -4.01
C LYS A 1239 37.16 34.12 -5.09
N VAL A 1240 38.08 35.07 -5.05
CA VAL A 1240 39.16 35.24 -6.04
C VAL A 1240 40.27 34.20 -5.80
N MET A 1241 40.61 33.93 -4.53
CA MET A 1241 41.62 32.95 -4.10
C MET A 1241 41.14 32.19 -2.84
N LYS A 1242 41.91 31.21 -2.34
CA LYS A 1242 41.53 30.36 -1.19
C LYS A 1242 41.08 31.17 0.05
N ASN A 1243 41.68 32.35 0.28
CA ASN A 1243 41.36 33.23 1.41
C ASN A 1243 41.01 34.68 0.99
N SER A 1244 40.71 34.93 -0.29
CA SER A 1244 40.51 36.29 -0.83
C SER A 1244 39.15 36.45 -1.47
N TYR A 1245 38.47 37.55 -1.16
CA TYR A 1245 37.13 37.83 -1.61
C TYR A 1245 36.97 39.24 -2.17
N LEU A 1246 36.31 39.34 -3.33
CA LEU A 1246 35.89 40.61 -3.94
C LEU A 1246 34.41 40.85 -3.63
N LYS A 1247 34.07 42.05 -3.17
CA LYS A 1247 32.72 42.50 -2.83
C LYS A 1247 32.32 43.65 -3.75
N VAL A 1248 31.15 43.56 -4.37
CA VAL A 1248 30.55 44.67 -5.14
C VAL A 1248 29.13 44.88 -4.66
N SER A 1249 28.76 46.12 -4.40
CA SER A 1249 27.42 46.51 -3.96
C SER A 1249 26.92 47.74 -4.71
N ALA A 1250 25.62 47.80 -4.98
CA ALA A 1250 24.95 48.94 -5.56
C ALA A 1250 23.52 49.05 -5.02
N ASP A 1251 23.09 50.23 -4.60
CA ASP A 1251 21.69 50.56 -4.29
C ASP A 1251 21.32 51.79 -5.10
N ILE A 1252 20.37 51.63 -6.03
CA ILE A 1252 20.02 52.62 -7.04
C ILE A 1252 18.54 52.94 -6.93
N ASN A 1253 18.22 54.19 -6.59
CA ASN A 1253 16.89 54.75 -6.53
C ASN A 1253 16.62 55.65 -7.75
N PHE A 1254 15.46 55.49 -8.39
CA PHE A 1254 15.03 56.30 -9.53
C PHE A 1254 13.92 57.27 -9.11
N GLN A 1255 14.31 58.22 -8.28
CA GLN A 1255 13.46 59.25 -7.72
C GLN A 1255 13.89 60.62 -8.29
N SER A 1256 12.92 61.48 -8.60
CA SER A 1256 13.11 62.76 -9.28
C SER A 1256 13.34 63.95 -8.33
N LYS A 1257 12.73 63.92 -7.13
CA LYS A 1257 12.88 64.95 -6.09
C LYS A 1257 13.77 64.46 -4.91
N TYR A 1258 14.09 63.17 -4.84
CA TYR A 1258 14.84 62.51 -3.75
C TYR A 1258 15.63 61.30 -4.27
N ASN A 1259 16.85 61.44 -4.76
CA ASN A 1259 17.69 60.32 -5.19
C ASN A 1259 18.88 60.13 -4.23
N PHE A 1260 19.00 58.91 -3.68
CA PHE A 1260 20.17 58.45 -2.94
C PHE A 1260 20.68 57.14 -3.56
N ASN A 1261 21.80 57.22 -4.28
CA ASN A 1261 22.44 56.05 -4.89
C ASN A 1261 23.75 55.73 -4.20
N THR A 1262 24.02 54.46 -3.94
CA THR A 1262 25.29 54.03 -3.34
C THR A 1262 25.95 52.97 -4.19
N PHE A 1263 27.28 53.05 -4.32
CA PHE A 1263 28.10 52.06 -5.00
C PHE A 1263 29.28 51.69 -4.09
N GLY A 1264 29.51 50.40 -3.88
CA GLY A 1264 30.57 49.90 -3.03
C GLY A 1264 31.44 48.87 -3.74
N LEU A 1265 32.74 48.96 -3.53
CA LEU A 1265 33.74 47.99 -3.98
C LEU A 1265 34.66 47.66 -2.80
N GLY A 1266 34.79 46.38 -2.47
CA GLY A 1266 35.61 45.93 -1.35
C GLY A 1266 36.40 44.67 -1.63
N TYR A 1267 37.44 44.47 -0.84
CA TYR A 1267 38.33 43.31 -0.88
C TYR A 1267 38.62 42.83 0.55
N LYS A 1268 38.36 41.54 0.82
CA LYS A 1268 38.63 40.90 2.11
C LYS A 1268 39.65 39.78 1.95
N TYR A 1269 40.65 39.74 2.81
CA TYR A 1269 41.65 38.67 2.92
C TYR A 1269 41.61 38.07 4.32
N ILE A 1270 41.60 36.74 4.44
CA ILE A 1270 41.63 36.01 5.71
C ILE A 1270 43.02 35.39 5.91
N PHE A 1271 43.67 35.68 7.03
CA PHE A 1271 45.03 35.25 7.35
C PHE A 1271 45.09 33.77 7.69
#